data_AF-A0A835G353-F1
#
_entry.id   AF-A0A835G353-F1
#
_cell.length_a   1.000
_cell.length_b   1.000
_cell.length_c   1.000
_cell.angle_alpha   90.00
_cell.angle_beta   90.00
_cell.angle_gamma   90.00
#
_symmetry.space_group_name_H-M   'P 1'
#
loop_
_entity.id
_entity.type
_entity.pdbx_description
1 polymer ?
#
loop_
_entity_poly.entity_id
_entity_poly.type
_entity_poly.pdbx_seq_one_letter_code
_entity_poly.pdbx_strand_id
1 'polypeptide(L)'
;RAKGGTGLITLENVCIDYPMGTNGARQLRMDNDQYISGLWNFNEKMHAYGACTSVQINHAGASAYGLRLEGAQPVSASNIPSKKGNPIPRPVTEDEIYQIVERYADGALRAQRAGFDCVEIHAGHSYLLSQFLSPLYNKRTDKFGGSPENRARFTKLVVEAIRKAVGPFFPISLRFSADELLEGEEVDILNVSAALNDSLQYQIDKMNLADGWRAYMSKAVKERFPDKVTVTSGNIRSPKRAAEILESGDADLLAMGRGLIAEPNWVNKVANGQENLLRKCISCNIGCADHRIAKARPIRCTVNPDLHYEDEYKMKPVLHPTKMVVIGGGTTGLEAAATAAEVGISVELFEQKDYLGGLGHEIARFPDKKRIDDFITYEINRCKELDNLSIHLNQAATLADIKAIGPDIIVNATGAKPLLPPINGLKEQLENPQRKIFSIFDILGDMSKFQEFEGKEVVVIGGGAVGLDVVEYYAERGAKKVSIVEMQGELGKDLDLITKLAMMEIVKNYGVEVHLETKLMEVKENCFLVEKDGEQLEVPFDLGFVCLGMRAEAPMIRELDNYARENGAILLNMGDSKVARRIMEGTREAHELSPAAKLVGAVNTVTNKDGKGHLVGYITDGTGAMRALKEEGVEVKDKIVTMTGAGGAGTAIAIQAALDGVKELHSKAAEKEGIELEAAPVTKFKSKPKMHIEAMWLFPTPTVLIVGSVLVGFFAAGGVMQLGLTVMGEMFPAESIGLTEDDLELFGKYKAKVNFSTMQKLTNNEEGKLILVTSINPTPAGEGKSTVTIGLGDALNRIGKKTVIALREPSLGPVMGIKGGATGGGYAQVLPMEDINLHFTGDMHAITTTNNALSALLDNHIQQGNELGIDARRIIWKRVVDLNDRELRQIVVGLGGPIQGVPREDGFDITVASEIMAILCLASDLEDLKFRLGNIVVAYTFEREPITVSDLGVEGALTLLLKEAIKPNLVQTIYGTAAFVHGGPFANIAHGCNSILATKTALKLGDFVVTEAGFGADLGGEKFLDIKVPNLKKAPDAVVIVATIRALKMHGGIDKAELNIEDISALVKGFANLQKHIENMKSYGLPVVVAINEFVNDTPAEITALRDLCEAIQVPVELTSVWEKGAEGGEALAKRVTQVIEGQSANFRTIYQVGMDLEEKIKTIVTKIYGGKDVVFSKKAKTQLATFEKYGWDRLPVCMAKTQYSLSDDPQQLGRPDDFTVTIRELVPKIGAGFIVALTGDVMTMPGLPKKPAALNMDVDKDGNAIGLF
;
A
#
# COMPACT_ATOMS: atom_id res chain seq x y z
N ARG A 1 8.78 -6.39 -25.44
CA ARG A 1 9.42 -5.47 -26.43
C ARG A 1 10.80 -5.94 -26.86
N ALA A 2 11.84 -5.92 -25.99
CA ALA A 2 13.18 -6.41 -26.37
C ALA A 2 13.13 -7.88 -26.84
N LYS A 3 12.58 -8.76 -25.99
CA LYS A 3 12.26 -10.16 -26.36
C LYS A 3 11.43 -10.29 -27.64
N GLY A 4 10.64 -9.26 -27.97
CA GLY A 4 9.76 -9.21 -29.13
C GLY A 4 10.42 -8.74 -30.43
N GLY A 5 11.75 -8.55 -30.43
CA GLY A 5 12.53 -8.17 -31.60
C GLY A 5 12.64 -6.66 -31.85
N THR A 6 12.28 -5.81 -30.88
CA THR A 6 12.45 -4.36 -31.04
C THR A 6 13.93 -3.98 -31.09
N GLY A 7 14.39 -3.34 -32.17
CA GLY A 7 15.81 -3.03 -32.38
C GLY A 7 16.38 -1.94 -31.46
N LEU A 8 15.63 -0.87 -31.20
CA LEU A 8 16.02 0.22 -30.29
C LEU A 8 14.88 0.54 -29.32
N ILE A 9 15.18 0.56 -28.02
CA ILE A 9 14.23 0.91 -26.96
C ILE A 9 14.63 2.24 -26.34
N THR A 10 13.83 3.28 -26.56
CA THR A 10 14.02 4.58 -25.92
C THR A 10 13.25 4.65 -24.60
N LEU A 11 13.98 4.90 -23.51
CA LEU A 11 13.42 5.20 -22.19
C LEU A 11 13.02 6.68 -22.11
N GLU A 12 11.72 6.96 -22.06
CA GLU A 12 11.15 8.32 -22.02
C GLU A 12 10.29 8.51 -20.75
N ASN A 13 10.06 9.69 -20.15
CA ASN A 13 10.77 10.97 -20.06
C ASN A 13 11.81 11.03 -18.90
N VAL A 14 13.11 11.30 -19.06
CA VAL A 14 14.06 11.38 -17.91
C VAL A 14 14.50 12.80 -17.59
N CYS A 15 14.31 13.24 -16.35
CA CYS A 15 14.66 14.57 -15.85
C CYS A 15 16.16 14.68 -15.51
N ILE A 16 16.82 15.69 -16.06
CA ILE A 16 18.26 16.00 -15.84
C ILE A 16 18.52 17.13 -14.83
N ASP A 17 17.47 17.80 -14.37
CA ASP A 17 17.58 18.94 -13.47
C ASP A 17 16.40 18.95 -12.49
N TYR A 18 16.49 18.20 -11.41
CA TYR A 18 15.42 18.13 -10.41
C TYR A 18 15.69 19.14 -9.26
N PRO A 19 14.66 19.89 -8.80
CA PRO A 19 13.24 19.80 -9.19
C PRO A 19 12.85 20.61 -10.44
N MET A 20 13.66 21.58 -10.89
CA MET A 20 13.25 22.62 -11.87
C MET A 20 12.74 22.12 -13.22
N GLY A 21 13.25 20.98 -13.68
CA GLY A 21 12.98 20.38 -14.97
C GLY A 21 12.00 19.21 -14.93
N THR A 22 11.28 18.97 -13.83
CA THR A 22 10.38 17.80 -13.72
C THR A 22 8.96 18.09 -14.22
N ASN A 23 8.35 17.15 -14.96
CA ASN A 23 6.99 17.29 -15.51
C ASN A 23 6.01 16.19 -15.07
N GLY A 24 6.37 15.36 -14.10
CA GLY A 24 5.49 14.30 -13.61
C GLY A 24 5.85 13.77 -12.22
N ALA A 25 4.84 13.31 -11.48
CA ALA A 25 5.01 12.81 -10.11
C ALA A 25 5.89 11.54 -10.02
N ARG A 26 5.96 10.75 -11.10
CA ARG A 26 6.75 9.52 -11.21
C ARG A 26 7.76 9.56 -12.36
N GLN A 27 8.23 10.75 -12.73
CA GLN A 27 9.24 10.90 -13.78
C GLN A 27 10.58 10.34 -13.30
N LEU A 28 11.25 9.58 -14.16
CA LEU A 28 12.60 9.09 -13.88
C LEU A 28 13.60 10.25 -13.83
N ARG A 29 14.67 10.06 -13.07
CA ARG A 29 15.69 11.06 -12.80
C ARG A 29 17.06 10.57 -13.23
N MET A 30 17.87 11.50 -13.73
CA MET A 30 19.26 11.32 -14.13
C MET A 30 20.09 12.56 -13.80
N ASP A 31 19.62 13.37 -12.85
CA ASP A 31 20.34 14.52 -12.31
C ASP A 31 21.42 14.13 -11.27
N ASN A 32 21.46 12.85 -10.86
CA ASN A 32 22.35 12.35 -9.81
C ASN A 32 22.92 10.96 -10.15
N ASP A 33 24.18 10.70 -9.77
CA ASP A 33 24.89 9.44 -10.01
C ASP A 33 24.24 8.21 -9.35
N GLN A 34 23.45 8.39 -8.29
CA GLN A 34 22.76 7.28 -7.60
C GLN A 34 21.85 6.46 -8.52
N TYR A 35 21.37 7.05 -9.62
CA TYR A 35 20.45 6.38 -10.54
C TYR A 35 21.16 5.47 -11.56
N ILE A 36 22.49 5.58 -11.69
CA ILE A 36 23.27 4.87 -12.71
C ILE A 36 23.12 3.35 -12.56
N SER A 37 23.22 2.80 -11.35
CA SER A 37 23.16 1.34 -11.14
C SER A 37 21.81 0.72 -11.52
N GLY A 38 20.71 1.39 -11.19
CA GLY A 38 19.37 0.94 -11.58
C GLY A 38 19.17 0.97 -13.10
N LEU A 39 19.68 2.02 -13.75
CA LEU A 39 19.62 2.19 -15.20
C LEU A 39 20.56 1.23 -15.94
N TRP A 40 21.72 0.89 -15.37
CA TRP A 40 22.60 -0.16 -15.88
C TRP A 40 21.89 -1.51 -15.92
N ASN A 41 21.24 -1.90 -14.82
CA ASN A 41 20.48 -3.15 -14.78
C ASN A 41 19.29 -3.15 -15.76
N PHE A 42 18.69 -1.97 -16.02
CA PHE A 42 17.69 -1.83 -17.07
C PHE A 42 18.28 -2.12 -18.45
N ASN A 43 19.45 -1.56 -18.78
CA ASN A 43 20.10 -1.74 -20.08
C ASN A 43 20.55 -3.19 -20.30
N GLU A 44 21.24 -3.78 -19.32
CA GLU A 44 21.72 -5.18 -19.40
C GLU A 44 20.58 -6.17 -19.71
N LYS A 45 19.40 -5.96 -19.12
CA LYS A 45 18.22 -6.79 -19.39
C LYS A 45 17.69 -6.65 -20.81
N MET A 46 17.79 -5.46 -21.42
CA MET A 46 17.36 -5.24 -22.80
C MET A 46 18.40 -5.78 -23.79
N HIS A 47 19.68 -5.54 -23.53
CA HIS A 47 20.80 -6.06 -24.31
C HIS A 47 20.85 -7.57 -24.34
N ALA A 48 20.46 -8.26 -23.25
CA ALA A 48 20.35 -9.72 -23.21
C ALA A 48 19.38 -10.30 -24.28
N TYR A 49 18.47 -9.49 -24.82
CA TYR A 49 17.58 -9.86 -25.92
C TYR A 49 18.00 -9.23 -27.27
N GLY A 50 19.18 -8.63 -27.37
CA GLY A 50 19.72 -8.03 -28.60
C GLY A 50 19.18 -6.65 -28.95
N ALA A 51 18.40 -6.01 -28.07
CA ALA A 51 17.88 -4.66 -28.30
C ALA A 51 18.91 -3.61 -27.86
N CYS A 52 19.19 -2.63 -28.71
CA CYS A 52 19.89 -1.41 -28.29
C CYS A 52 18.96 -0.55 -27.42
N THR A 53 19.55 0.32 -26.63
CA THR A 53 18.85 1.18 -25.66
C THR A 53 19.21 2.64 -25.88
N SER A 54 18.21 3.51 -25.76
CA SER A 54 18.39 4.96 -25.72
C SER A 54 17.66 5.54 -24.52
N VAL A 55 18.09 6.70 -24.05
CA VAL A 55 17.35 7.47 -23.03
C VAL A 55 17.04 8.86 -23.54
N GLN A 56 15.77 9.26 -23.42
CA GLN A 56 15.34 10.61 -23.74
C GLN A 56 15.47 11.49 -22.49
N ILE A 57 16.37 12.47 -22.57
CA ILE A 57 16.65 13.44 -21.50
C ILE A 57 15.97 14.79 -21.77
N ASN A 58 15.49 15.44 -20.71
CA ASN A 58 14.77 16.70 -20.82
C ASN A 58 14.92 17.62 -19.61
N HIS A 59 14.64 18.90 -19.86
CA HIS A 59 14.17 19.88 -18.89
C HIS A 59 12.76 20.36 -19.28
N ALA A 60 11.79 20.25 -18.36
CA ALA A 60 10.38 20.53 -18.63
C ALA A 60 10.07 22.01 -18.95
N GLY A 61 10.78 22.95 -18.34
CA GLY A 61 10.55 24.38 -18.53
C GLY A 61 9.13 24.79 -18.10
N ALA A 62 8.40 25.53 -18.95
CA ALA A 62 7.00 25.90 -18.70
C ALA A 62 6.06 24.70 -18.50
N SER A 63 6.45 23.51 -18.98
CA SER A 63 5.70 22.26 -18.78
C SER A 63 6.00 21.58 -17.44
N ALA A 64 6.77 22.22 -16.56
CA ALA A 64 7.10 21.66 -15.26
C ALA A 64 5.87 21.51 -14.36
N TYR A 65 5.88 20.46 -13.54
CA TYR A 65 4.74 20.13 -12.67
C TYR A 65 4.82 20.94 -11.37
N GLY A 66 3.99 21.98 -11.25
CA GLY A 66 4.10 23.00 -10.19
C GLY A 66 4.18 22.45 -8.76
N LEU A 67 3.45 21.37 -8.44
CA LEU A 67 3.49 20.73 -7.10
C LEU A 67 4.84 20.12 -6.75
N ARG A 68 5.71 19.88 -7.73
CA ARG A 68 7.04 19.25 -7.57
C ARG A 68 8.18 20.24 -7.59
N LEU A 69 7.88 21.51 -7.82
CA LEU A 69 8.88 22.57 -7.86
C LEU A 69 9.24 23.10 -6.45
N GLU A 70 8.67 22.53 -5.37
CA GLU A 70 8.96 22.95 -3.99
C GLU A 70 8.70 24.45 -3.76
N GLY A 71 7.67 24.99 -4.42
CA GLY A 71 7.33 26.42 -4.40
C GLY A 71 8.11 27.28 -5.40
N ALA A 72 9.08 26.71 -6.13
CA ALA A 72 9.78 27.42 -7.19
C ALA A 72 8.88 27.68 -8.40
N GLN A 73 9.11 28.82 -9.05
CA GLN A 73 8.40 29.18 -10.27
C GLN A 73 8.98 28.41 -11.47
N PRO A 74 8.15 27.82 -12.36
CA PRO A 74 8.65 27.22 -13.59
C PRO A 74 9.46 28.22 -14.43
N VAL A 75 10.37 27.71 -15.25
CA VAL A 75 11.23 28.55 -16.10
C VAL A 75 10.96 28.31 -17.58
N SER A 76 11.18 29.28 -18.45
CA SER A 76 10.92 29.19 -19.90
C SER A 76 11.75 30.20 -20.67
N ALA A 77 11.63 30.23 -21.99
CA ALA A 77 12.18 31.31 -22.82
C ALA A 77 11.51 32.66 -22.51
N SER A 78 10.23 32.67 -22.12
CA SER A 78 9.44 33.85 -21.78
C SER A 78 8.42 33.57 -20.65
N ASN A 79 7.48 34.47 -20.42
CA ASN A 79 6.39 34.31 -19.45
C ASN A 79 5.13 33.60 -20.01
N ILE A 80 5.25 32.89 -21.13
CA ILE A 80 4.12 32.18 -21.75
C ILE A 80 3.97 30.78 -21.13
N PRO A 81 2.85 30.46 -20.46
CA PRO A 81 2.62 29.14 -19.89
C PRO A 81 2.42 28.08 -20.97
N SER A 82 2.80 26.83 -20.68
CA SER A 82 2.68 25.72 -21.64
C SER A 82 1.25 25.22 -21.86
N LYS A 83 0.33 25.56 -20.95
CA LYS A 83 -1.09 25.17 -20.95
C LYS A 83 -1.92 26.27 -20.31
N LYS A 84 -3.16 26.43 -20.77
CA LYS A 84 -4.12 27.33 -20.11
C LYS A 84 -4.37 26.90 -18.66
N GLY A 85 -4.19 27.83 -17.71
CA GLY A 85 -4.36 27.58 -16.28
C GLY A 85 -3.11 27.10 -15.53
N ASN A 86 -2.00 26.81 -16.22
CA ASN A 86 -0.72 26.54 -15.57
C ASN A 86 -0.11 27.81 -14.96
N PRO A 87 0.75 27.68 -13.93
CA PRO A 87 1.54 28.80 -13.42
C PRO A 87 2.34 29.49 -14.52
N ILE A 88 2.36 30.82 -14.48
CA ILE A 88 3.14 31.64 -15.41
C ILE A 88 4.64 31.37 -15.15
N PRO A 89 5.41 30.90 -16.15
CA PRO A 89 6.85 30.68 -15.98
C PRO A 89 7.60 32.02 -15.96
N ARG A 90 8.82 32.03 -15.42
CA ARG A 90 9.74 33.15 -15.61
C ARG A 90 10.68 32.91 -16.79
N PRO A 91 11.11 33.95 -17.52
CA PRO A 91 12.24 33.83 -18.45
C PRO A 91 13.50 33.36 -17.72
N VAL A 92 14.22 32.37 -18.27
CA VAL A 92 15.56 32.00 -17.78
C VAL A 92 16.55 33.13 -18.07
N THR A 93 17.50 33.34 -17.16
CA THR A 93 18.63 34.25 -17.36
C THR A 93 19.68 33.61 -18.26
N GLU A 94 20.59 34.42 -18.80
CA GLU A 94 21.67 33.92 -19.65
C GLU A 94 22.60 32.95 -18.89
N ASP A 95 22.93 33.24 -17.63
CA ASP A 95 23.76 32.35 -16.80
C ASP A 95 23.06 31.01 -16.54
N GLU A 96 21.75 31.02 -16.30
CA GLU A 96 20.96 29.80 -16.13
C GLU A 96 20.88 28.97 -17.40
N ILE A 97 20.85 29.60 -18.58
CA ILE A 97 20.93 28.88 -19.85
C ILE A 97 22.21 28.05 -19.90
N TYR A 98 23.36 28.66 -19.58
CA TYR A 98 24.64 27.94 -19.57
C TYR A 98 24.71 26.85 -18.50
N GLN A 99 24.13 27.07 -17.31
CA GLN A 99 24.03 26.03 -16.29
C GLN A 99 23.17 24.83 -16.76
N ILE A 100 22.05 25.09 -17.42
CA ILE A 100 21.18 24.02 -17.95
C ILE A 100 21.89 23.25 -19.07
N VAL A 101 22.69 23.93 -19.91
CA VAL A 101 23.57 23.25 -20.90
C VAL A 101 24.48 22.23 -20.22
N GLU A 102 25.12 22.61 -19.12
CA GLU A 102 25.97 21.70 -18.35
C GLU A 102 25.18 20.51 -17.78
N ARG A 103 23.96 20.74 -17.26
CA ARG A 103 23.09 19.66 -16.76
C ARG A 103 22.72 18.64 -17.85
N TYR A 104 22.52 19.09 -19.09
CA TYR A 104 22.29 18.19 -20.22
C TYR A 104 23.52 17.34 -20.54
N ALA A 105 24.71 17.94 -20.55
CA ALA A 105 25.97 17.23 -20.77
C ALA A 105 26.24 16.18 -19.67
N ASP A 106 26.03 16.56 -18.42
CA ASP A 106 26.10 15.71 -17.24
C ASP A 106 25.12 14.53 -17.31
N GLY A 107 23.87 14.80 -17.69
CA GLY A 107 22.84 13.77 -17.88
C GLY A 107 23.23 12.77 -18.98
N ALA A 108 23.75 13.25 -20.12
CA ALA A 108 24.20 12.39 -21.20
C ALA A 108 25.42 11.53 -20.82
N LEU A 109 26.37 12.09 -20.06
CA LEU A 109 27.50 11.32 -19.53
C LEU A 109 27.05 10.22 -18.56
N ARG A 110 26.05 10.51 -17.72
CA ARG A 110 25.42 9.49 -16.86
C ARG A 110 24.71 8.42 -17.68
N ALA A 111 24.03 8.78 -18.76
CA ALA A 111 23.43 7.82 -19.67
C ALA A 111 24.47 6.87 -20.26
N GLN A 112 25.58 7.40 -20.79
CA GLN A 112 26.68 6.59 -21.30
C GLN A 112 27.27 5.67 -20.23
N ARG A 113 27.52 6.19 -19.02
CA ARG A 113 28.02 5.39 -17.88
C ARG A 113 27.04 4.33 -17.40
N ALA A 114 25.74 4.55 -17.58
CA ALA A 114 24.69 3.59 -17.28
C ALA A 114 24.52 2.53 -18.39
N GLY A 115 25.33 2.54 -19.44
CA GLY A 115 25.28 1.53 -20.49
C GLY A 115 24.19 1.75 -21.54
N PHE A 116 23.62 2.95 -21.65
CA PHE A 116 22.79 3.26 -22.83
C PHE A 116 23.65 3.28 -24.09
N ASP A 117 23.08 2.96 -25.25
CA ASP A 117 23.80 3.01 -26.55
C ASP A 117 23.63 4.34 -27.27
N CYS A 118 22.68 5.17 -26.84
CA CYS A 118 22.32 6.44 -27.46
C CYS A 118 21.66 7.37 -26.44
N VAL A 119 21.87 8.68 -26.56
CA VAL A 119 21.08 9.68 -25.81
C VAL A 119 20.19 10.46 -26.78
N GLU A 120 18.92 10.63 -26.41
CA GLU A 120 17.98 11.46 -27.15
C GLU A 120 17.67 12.76 -26.38
N ILE A 121 17.88 13.90 -27.04
CA ILE A 121 17.59 15.23 -26.52
C ILE A 121 16.14 15.55 -26.86
N HIS A 122 15.32 15.84 -25.84
CA HIS A 122 13.94 16.26 -26.09
C HIS A 122 13.82 17.78 -26.32
N ALA A 123 13.58 18.16 -27.57
CA ALA A 123 13.37 19.53 -28.03
C ALA A 123 12.00 19.75 -28.71
N GLY A 124 10.99 18.96 -28.36
CA GLY A 124 9.63 19.06 -28.90
C GLY A 124 8.59 19.31 -27.82
N HIS A 125 7.31 19.31 -28.22
CA HIS A 125 6.13 19.20 -27.33
C HIS A 125 6.07 20.19 -26.15
N SER A 126 6.52 21.43 -26.35
CA SER A 126 6.52 22.47 -25.32
C SER A 126 7.44 22.21 -24.12
N TYR A 127 8.50 21.41 -24.26
CA TYR A 127 9.60 21.33 -23.27
C TYR A 127 10.54 22.53 -23.42
N LEU A 128 11.48 22.72 -22.50
CA LEU A 128 12.29 23.95 -22.43
C LEU A 128 12.97 24.30 -23.77
N LEU A 129 13.60 23.32 -24.43
CA LEU A 129 14.24 23.59 -25.73
C LEU A 129 13.21 23.97 -26.81
N SER A 130 12.05 23.29 -26.89
CA SER A 130 10.95 23.70 -27.79
C SER A 130 10.44 25.12 -27.48
N GLN A 131 10.40 25.52 -26.20
CA GLN A 131 10.00 26.89 -25.81
C GLN A 131 10.96 27.96 -26.34
N PHE A 132 12.24 27.61 -26.55
CA PHE A 132 13.22 28.49 -27.20
C PHE A 132 13.10 28.48 -28.72
N LEU A 133 12.89 27.32 -29.32
CA LEU A 133 12.75 27.18 -30.77
C LEU A 133 11.50 27.89 -31.30
N SER A 134 10.41 27.81 -30.54
CA SER A 134 9.10 28.27 -30.98
C SER A 134 8.98 29.79 -30.95
N PRO A 135 8.59 30.46 -32.05
CA PRO A 135 8.27 31.89 -32.02
C PRO A 135 6.99 32.18 -31.22
N LEU A 136 6.17 31.17 -30.92
CA LEU A 136 5.00 31.30 -30.07
C LEU A 136 5.39 31.48 -28.59
N TYR A 137 6.39 30.73 -28.12
CA TYR A 137 6.86 30.78 -26.74
C TYR A 137 8.03 31.75 -26.54
N ASN A 138 8.96 31.83 -27.48
CA ASN A 138 10.15 32.66 -27.32
C ASN A 138 9.87 34.12 -27.71
N LYS A 139 9.70 34.98 -26.71
CA LYS A 139 9.52 36.43 -26.86
C LYS A 139 10.77 37.24 -26.52
N ARG A 140 11.93 36.59 -26.46
CA ARG A 140 13.20 37.27 -26.13
C ARG A 140 13.66 38.14 -27.28
N THR A 141 14.34 39.23 -26.94
CA THR A 141 14.97 40.17 -27.88
C THR A 141 16.50 40.11 -27.82
N ASP A 142 17.06 39.27 -26.95
CA ASP A 142 18.49 39.04 -26.83
C ASP A 142 18.99 37.99 -27.84
N LYS A 143 20.24 37.55 -27.69
CA LYS A 143 20.89 36.58 -28.59
C LYS A 143 20.27 35.18 -28.60
N PHE A 144 19.27 34.92 -27.75
CA PHE A 144 18.52 33.66 -27.72
C PHE A 144 17.08 33.81 -28.25
N GLY A 145 16.71 34.96 -28.83
CA GLY A 145 15.39 35.20 -29.42
C GLY A 145 15.44 35.98 -30.73
N GLY A 146 14.25 36.28 -31.27
CA GLY A 146 14.14 36.95 -32.57
C GLY A 146 14.28 35.97 -33.73
N SER A 147 15.41 35.97 -34.44
CA SER A 147 15.60 35.18 -35.66
C SER A 147 15.64 33.65 -35.40
N PRO A 148 15.34 32.80 -36.40
CA PRO A 148 15.44 31.34 -36.25
C PRO A 148 16.80 30.87 -35.71
N GLU A 149 17.90 31.47 -36.17
CA GLU A 149 19.27 31.12 -35.75
C GLU A 149 19.51 31.45 -34.26
N ASN A 150 19.00 32.58 -33.79
CA ASN A 150 19.09 32.94 -32.37
C ASN A 150 18.25 32.02 -31.49
N ARG A 151 17.05 31.64 -31.96
CA ARG A 151 16.16 30.70 -31.23
C ARG A 151 16.76 29.30 -31.15
N ALA A 152 17.44 28.84 -32.19
CA ALA A 152 18.13 27.54 -32.21
C ALA A 152 19.39 27.50 -31.33
N ARG A 153 19.98 28.66 -31.01
CA ARG A 153 21.26 28.78 -30.30
C ARG A 153 21.34 27.98 -29.00
N PHE A 154 20.28 27.95 -28.20
CA PHE A 154 20.30 27.19 -26.94
C PHE A 154 20.36 25.67 -27.20
N THR A 155 19.55 25.16 -28.14
CA THR A 155 19.59 23.75 -28.56
C THR A 155 20.97 23.38 -29.09
N LYS A 156 21.58 24.25 -29.90
CA LYS A 156 22.96 24.07 -30.40
C LYS A 156 23.97 23.93 -29.27
N LEU A 157 23.95 24.83 -28.28
CA LEU A 157 24.85 24.76 -27.13
C LEU A 157 24.69 23.45 -26.35
N VAL A 158 23.45 22.95 -26.20
CA VAL A 158 23.18 21.66 -25.56
C VAL A 158 23.79 20.51 -26.35
N VAL A 159 23.61 20.48 -27.67
CA VAL A 159 24.17 19.43 -28.55
C VAL A 159 25.70 19.43 -28.47
N GLU A 160 26.34 20.60 -28.60
CA GLU A 160 27.80 20.76 -28.54
C GLU A 160 28.35 20.29 -27.18
N ALA A 161 27.70 20.66 -26.08
CA ALA A 161 28.12 20.28 -24.73
C ALA A 161 27.97 18.77 -24.50
N ILE A 162 26.87 18.16 -24.95
CA ILE A 162 26.69 16.71 -24.89
C ILE A 162 27.77 16.03 -25.72
N ARG A 163 27.98 16.42 -26.99
CA ARG A 163 29.01 15.84 -27.86
C ARG A 163 30.40 15.89 -27.22
N LYS A 164 30.74 17.02 -26.61
CA LYS A 164 32.00 17.17 -25.88
C LYS A 164 32.12 16.20 -24.69
N ALA A 165 31.02 15.94 -23.98
CA ALA A 165 31.01 15.08 -22.80
C ALA A 165 31.08 13.58 -23.13
N VAL A 166 30.34 13.13 -24.16
CA VAL A 166 30.21 11.69 -24.48
C VAL A 166 31.19 11.21 -25.56
N GLY A 167 31.87 12.12 -26.23
CA GLY A 167 32.82 11.82 -27.31
C GLY A 167 32.16 11.59 -28.67
N PRO A 168 32.96 11.31 -29.72
CA PRO A 168 32.48 11.30 -31.11
C PRO A 168 31.70 10.04 -31.51
N PHE A 169 31.79 8.95 -30.73
CA PHE A 169 31.22 7.66 -31.10
C PHE A 169 29.91 7.33 -30.40
N PHE A 170 29.49 8.14 -29.43
CA PHE A 170 28.22 7.95 -28.75
C PHE A 170 27.10 8.69 -29.50
N PRO A 171 26.11 7.99 -30.08
CA PRO A 171 25.05 8.60 -30.85
C PRO A 171 24.21 9.61 -30.05
N ILE A 172 23.94 10.76 -30.66
CA ILE A 172 23.05 11.81 -30.16
C ILE A 172 21.85 11.91 -31.09
N SER A 173 20.67 11.61 -30.57
CA SER A 173 19.39 11.85 -31.22
C SER A 173 18.77 13.17 -30.75
N LEU A 174 18.09 13.89 -31.63
CA LEU A 174 17.32 15.10 -31.30
C LEU A 174 15.87 14.90 -31.72
N ARG A 175 14.96 14.97 -30.74
CA ARG A 175 13.52 14.86 -30.98
C ARG A 175 12.85 16.22 -30.93
N PHE A 176 12.23 16.66 -32.02
CA PHE A 176 11.64 17.99 -32.15
C PHE A 176 10.29 17.96 -32.89
N SER A 177 9.50 19.02 -32.74
CA SER A 177 8.26 19.21 -33.51
C SER A 177 8.59 19.87 -34.85
N ALA A 178 8.19 19.27 -35.97
CA ALA A 178 8.61 19.70 -37.33
C ALA A 178 8.19 21.13 -37.68
N ASP A 179 7.10 21.61 -37.08
CA ASP A 179 6.58 22.97 -37.18
C ASP A 179 7.47 24.05 -36.51
N GLU A 180 8.53 23.65 -35.80
CA GLU A 180 9.40 24.56 -35.04
C GLU A 180 10.62 25.09 -35.83
N LEU A 181 10.75 24.74 -37.13
CA LEU A 181 11.72 25.29 -38.10
C LEU A 181 13.19 25.27 -37.62
N LEU A 182 13.73 24.09 -37.31
CA LEU A 182 15.16 23.90 -36.99
C LEU A 182 16.07 23.98 -38.22
N GLU A 183 17.18 24.70 -38.13
CA GLU A 183 18.31 24.61 -39.08
C GLU A 183 19.35 23.59 -38.60
N GLY A 184 20.18 23.08 -39.52
CA GLY A 184 20.99 21.87 -39.34
C GLY A 184 21.94 21.89 -38.15
N GLU A 185 21.64 21.05 -37.15
CA GLU A 185 22.45 20.82 -35.95
C GLU A 185 23.38 19.58 -36.11
N GLU A 186 24.51 19.56 -35.39
CA GLU A 186 25.50 18.46 -35.39
C GLU A 186 25.05 17.21 -34.60
N VAL A 187 23.83 16.74 -34.85
CA VAL A 187 23.28 15.50 -34.24
C VAL A 187 23.34 14.33 -35.22
N ASP A 188 23.30 13.11 -34.71
CA ASP A 188 23.42 11.89 -35.54
C ASP A 188 22.04 11.43 -36.06
N ILE A 189 20.99 11.61 -35.24
CA ILE A 189 19.64 11.13 -35.52
C ILE A 189 18.61 12.26 -35.31
N LEU A 190 17.74 12.50 -36.30
CA LEU A 190 16.64 13.47 -36.24
C LEU A 190 15.30 12.75 -36.03
N ASN A 191 14.72 12.84 -34.84
CA ASN A 191 13.42 12.25 -34.52
C ASN A 191 12.28 13.28 -34.66
N VAL A 192 11.47 13.09 -35.71
CA VAL A 192 10.48 14.07 -36.12
C VAL A 192 9.13 13.79 -35.46
N SER A 193 8.58 14.82 -34.80
CA SER A 193 7.27 14.81 -34.16
C SER A 193 6.45 16.04 -34.54
N ALA A 194 5.29 16.23 -33.91
CA ALA A 194 4.40 17.36 -34.17
C ALA A 194 3.67 17.82 -32.90
N ALA A 195 3.12 19.03 -32.98
CA ALA A 195 2.19 19.62 -32.02
C ALA A 195 2.80 20.04 -30.67
N LEU A 196 1.96 20.73 -29.89
CA LEU A 196 2.25 21.35 -28.60
C LEU A 196 1.23 20.89 -27.56
N ASN A 197 1.47 21.24 -26.30
CA ASN A 197 0.60 20.85 -25.19
C ASN A 197 -0.86 21.31 -25.32
N ASP A 198 -1.13 22.43 -25.99
CA ASP A 198 -2.49 22.95 -26.26
C ASP A 198 -3.18 22.24 -27.43
N SER A 199 -2.44 21.45 -28.22
CA SER A 199 -2.91 20.66 -29.36
C SER A 199 -2.61 19.17 -29.15
N LEU A 200 -2.74 18.71 -27.90
CA LEU A 200 -2.35 17.37 -27.44
C LEU A 200 -3.01 16.23 -28.25
N GLN A 201 -4.20 16.44 -28.81
CA GLN A 201 -4.89 15.49 -29.70
C GLN A 201 -4.18 15.25 -31.04
N TYR A 202 -3.28 16.16 -31.44
CA TYR A 202 -2.40 16.01 -32.59
C TYR A 202 -0.99 15.54 -32.22
N GLN A 203 -0.63 15.54 -30.94
CA GLN A 203 0.58 14.89 -30.41
C GLN A 203 0.31 13.40 -30.09
N ILE A 204 -0.86 13.10 -29.55
CA ILE A 204 -1.35 11.77 -29.20
C ILE A 204 -2.55 11.45 -30.08
N ASP A 205 -2.29 10.74 -31.18
CA ASP A 205 -3.25 10.41 -32.24
C ASP A 205 -4.58 9.87 -31.71
N LYS A 206 -5.68 10.39 -32.24
CA LYS A 206 -7.05 9.89 -32.05
C LYS A 206 -7.44 8.86 -33.12
N MET A 207 -8.58 8.18 -32.92
CA MET A 207 -9.01 7.05 -33.74
C MET A 207 -9.14 7.38 -35.24
N ASN A 208 -9.54 8.59 -35.61
CA ASN A 208 -9.82 8.95 -37.00
C ASN A 208 -8.61 9.43 -37.83
N LEU A 209 -7.44 9.68 -37.22
CA LEU A 209 -6.23 10.04 -37.98
C LEU A 209 -5.67 8.83 -38.73
N ALA A 210 -5.16 9.02 -39.95
CA ALA A 210 -4.56 7.93 -40.73
C ALA A 210 -3.30 7.33 -40.07
N ASP A 211 -3.00 6.06 -40.35
CA ASP A 211 -1.77 5.41 -39.86
C ASP A 211 -0.53 6.10 -40.44
N GLY A 212 0.42 6.47 -39.56
CA GLY A 212 1.66 7.14 -39.97
C GLY A 212 1.45 8.49 -40.67
N TRP A 213 0.35 9.21 -40.39
CA TRP A 213 0.01 10.47 -41.06
C TRP A 213 1.08 11.56 -40.94
N ARG A 214 2.02 11.46 -39.99
CA ARG A 214 3.15 12.41 -39.82
C ARG A 214 4.35 12.11 -40.73
N ALA A 215 4.34 11.03 -41.49
CA ALA A 215 5.48 10.62 -42.32
C ALA A 215 5.91 11.71 -43.32
N TYR A 216 4.98 12.53 -43.83
CA TYR A 216 5.31 13.63 -44.72
C TYR A 216 6.22 14.69 -44.07
N MET A 217 6.13 14.88 -42.75
CA MET A 217 7.01 15.80 -42.01
C MET A 217 8.42 15.23 -41.93
N SER A 218 8.54 13.92 -41.66
CA SER A 218 9.83 13.22 -41.67
C SER A 218 10.48 13.25 -43.05
N LYS A 219 9.70 13.07 -44.11
CA LYS A 219 10.16 13.22 -45.49
C LYS A 219 10.77 14.60 -45.74
N ALA A 220 10.06 15.67 -45.38
CA ALA A 220 10.56 17.04 -45.56
C ALA A 220 11.88 17.28 -44.80
N VAL A 221 12.02 16.71 -43.59
CA VAL A 221 13.28 16.78 -42.82
C VAL A 221 14.38 15.96 -43.49
N LYS A 222 14.11 14.75 -43.98
CA LYS A 222 15.08 13.89 -44.66
C LYS A 222 15.56 14.51 -45.97
N GLU A 223 14.67 15.11 -46.75
CA GLU A 223 15.02 15.83 -47.99
C GLU A 223 15.96 17.01 -47.71
N ARG A 224 15.80 17.66 -46.55
CA ARG A 224 16.67 18.77 -46.13
C ARG A 224 18.01 18.29 -45.56
N PHE A 225 18.04 17.13 -44.90
CA PHE A 225 19.20 16.56 -44.22
C PHE A 225 19.45 15.10 -44.66
N PRO A 226 19.84 14.85 -45.92
CA PRO A 226 19.88 13.50 -46.50
C PRO A 226 20.92 12.59 -45.81
N ASP A 227 22.01 13.18 -45.30
CA ASP A 227 23.10 12.46 -44.64
C ASP A 227 22.82 12.11 -43.18
N LYS A 228 21.67 12.54 -42.63
CA LYS A 228 21.26 12.25 -41.25
C LYS A 228 20.26 11.11 -41.21
N VAL A 229 20.31 10.32 -40.13
CA VAL A 229 19.30 9.29 -39.87
C VAL A 229 18.02 9.98 -39.39
N THR A 230 16.93 9.81 -40.10
CA THR A 230 15.64 10.42 -39.78
C THR A 230 14.68 9.36 -39.23
N VAL A 231 14.05 9.67 -38.11
CA VAL A 231 13.03 8.83 -37.47
C VAL A 231 11.67 9.46 -37.66
N THR A 232 10.68 8.69 -38.11
CA THR A 232 9.28 9.11 -38.03
C THR A 232 8.63 8.57 -36.75
N SER A 233 7.92 9.44 -36.03
CA SER A 233 7.23 9.09 -34.79
C SER A 233 5.72 9.31 -34.88
N GLY A 234 4.93 8.32 -34.46
CA GLY A 234 3.48 8.40 -34.52
C GLY A 234 2.78 7.07 -34.38
N ASN A 235 1.48 7.04 -34.66
CA ASN A 235 0.71 5.81 -34.63
C ASN A 235 0.90 5.00 -35.92
N ILE A 236 1.93 4.16 -35.93
CA ILE A 236 2.21 3.19 -37.00
C ILE A 236 1.78 1.83 -36.47
N ARG A 237 0.70 1.27 -37.02
CA ARG A 237 0.08 0.03 -36.54
C ARG A 237 0.09 -1.07 -37.58
N SER A 238 -0.11 -0.67 -38.84
CA SER A 238 -0.09 -1.54 -40.01
C SER A 238 1.34 -1.84 -40.47
N PRO A 239 1.74 -3.12 -40.59
CA PRO A 239 3.02 -3.51 -41.19
C PRO A 239 3.17 -3.01 -42.63
N LYS A 240 2.10 -3.07 -43.42
CA LYS A 240 2.06 -2.50 -44.78
C LYS A 240 2.44 -1.02 -44.78
N ARG A 241 1.86 -0.23 -43.87
CA ARG A 241 2.16 1.20 -43.80
C ARG A 241 3.58 1.48 -43.31
N ALA A 242 4.10 0.64 -42.41
CA ALA A 242 5.49 0.72 -41.97
C ALA A 242 6.46 0.47 -43.13
N ALA A 243 6.21 -0.58 -43.94
CA ALA A 243 7.00 -0.87 -45.13
C ALA A 243 6.94 0.26 -46.16
N GLU A 244 5.75 0.78 -46.47
CA GLU A 244 5.58 1.91 -47.40
C GLU A 244 6.43 3.13 -47.03
N ILE A 245 6.50 3.49 -45.74
CA ILE A 245 7.28 4.65 -45.25
C ILE A 245 8.79 4.43 -45.41
N LEU A 246 9.26 3.20 -45.17
CA LEU A 246 10.68 2.85 -45.27
C LEU A 246 11.10 2.72 -46.74
N GLU A 247 10.30 2.06 -47.57
CA GLU A 247 10.57 1.85 -49.01
C GLU A 247 10.52 3.16 -49.80
N SER A 248 9.64 4.10 -49.43
CA SER A 248 9.59 5.42 -50.06
C SER A 248 10.74 6.34 -49.66
N GLY A 249 11.53 5.95 -48.64
CA GLY A 249 12.58 6.78 -48.07
C GLY A 249 12.07 7.98 -47.26
N ASP A 250 10.79 7.97 -46.84
CA ASP A 250 10.22 9.06 -46.03
C ASP A 250 10.85 9.13 -44.61
N ALA A 251 11.44 8.03 -44.14
CA ALA A 251 12.27 7.94 -42.93
C ALA A 251 13.21 6.73 -42.98
N ASP A 252 14.30 6.75 -42.20
CA ASP A 252 15.23 5.61 -42.06
C ASP A 252 14.82 4.66 -40.93
N LEU A 253 14.18 5.20 -39.88
CA LEU A 253 13.72 4.43 -38.72
C LEU A 253 12.27 4.80 -38.36
N LEU A 254 11.55 3.85 -37.75
CA LEU A 254 10.19 4.04 -37.26
C LEU A 254 10.15 3.97 -35.73
N ALA A 255 9.70 5.04 -35.08
CA ALA A 255 9.46 5.05 -33.64
C ALA A 255 8.00 4.67 -33.34
N MET A 256 7.79 3.47 -32.76
CA MET A 256 6.48 2.94 -32.41
C MET A 256 6.23 2.97 -30.89
N GLY A 257 5.38 3.87 -30.43
CA GLY A 257 4.93 3.88 -29.03
C GLY A 257 3.76 2.92 -28.80
N ARG A 258 2.57 3.31 -29.27
CA ARG A 258 1.31 2.61 -29.00
C ARG A 258 1.19 1.23 -29.64
N GLY A 259 1.80 1.03 -30.82
CA GLY A 259 1.89 -0.29 -31.45
C GLY A 259 2.56 -1.31 -30.51
N LEU A 260 3.72 -0.96 -29.95
CA LEU A 260 4.48 -1.80 -29.01
C LEU A 260 3.94 -1.83 -27.57
N ILE A 261 2.95 -0.97 -27.24
CA ILE A 261 2.15 -1.07 -26.03
C ILE A 261 1.04 -2.12 -26.23
N ALA A 262 0.34 -2.09 -27.36
CA ALA A 262 -0.69 -3.07 -27.66
C ALA A 262 -0.08 -4.45 -27.90
N GLU A 263 1.00 -4.53 -28.68
CA GLU A 263 1.65 -5.77 -29.09
C GLU A 263 3.17 -5.70 -28.88
N PRO A 264 3.68 -6.12 -27.71
CA PRO A 264 5.12 -6.08 -27.42
C PRO A 264 5.96 -7.04 -28.28
N ASN A 265 5.35 -8.00 -28.96
CA ASN A 265 5.97 -8.97 -29.88
C ASN A 265 5.75 -8.61 -31.36
N TRP A 266 5.42 -7.34 -31.66
CA TRP A 266 5.01 -6.87 -33.00
C TRP A 266 6.05 -7.22 -34.07
N VAL A 267 7.33 -6.95 -33.82
CA VAL A 267 8.40 -7.14 -34.81
C VAL A 267 8.54 -8.62 -35.17
N ASN A 268 8.65 -9.49 -34.18
CA ASN A 268 8.73 -10.93 -34.44
C ASN A 268 7.48 -11.46 -35.15
N LYS A 269 6.28 -11.04 -34.78
CA LYS A 269 5.05 -11.49 -35.47
C LYS A 269 5.06 -11.08 -36.95
N VAL A 270 5.44 -9.85 -37.27
CA VAL A 270 5.59 -9.40 -38.66
C VAL A 270 6.67 -10.20 -39.38
N ALA A 271 7.84 -10.37 -38.77
CA ALA A 271 8.95 -11.12 -39.36
C ALA A 271 8.60 -12.59 -39.64
N ASN A 272 7.68 -13.19 -38.86
CA ASN A 272 7.23 -14.57 -39.02
C ASN A 272 5.90 -14.69 -39.80
N GLY A 273 5.41 -13.61 -40.43
CA GLY A 273 4.17 -13.63 -41.22
C GLY A 273 2.88 -13.79 -40.42
N GLN A 274 2.91 -13.59 -39.10
CA GLN A 274 1.76 -13.71 -38.19
C GLN A 274 0.97 -12.39 -38.08
N GLU A 275 0.83 -11.66 -39.19
CA GLU A 275 0.19 -10.35 -39.22
C GLU A 275 -1.30 -10.39 -38.85
N ASN A 276 -1.97 -11.50 -39.16
CA ASN A 276 -3.36 -11.78 -38.81
C ASN A 276 -3.58 -11.84 -37.28
N LEU A 277 -2.53 -12.14 -36.51
CA LEU A 277 -2.53 -12.21 -35.04
C LEU A 277 -1.92 -10.97 -34.38
N LEU A 278 -1.72 -9.89 -35.13
CA LEU A 278 -1.26 -8.64 -34.56
C LEU A 278 -2.39 -7.95 -33.81
N ARG A 279 -2.17 -7.76 -32.51
CA ARG A 279 -3.04 -6.95 -31.67
C ARG A 279 -2.80 -5.46 -31.93
N LYS A 280 -3.46 -4.92 -32.96
CA LYS A 280 -3.27 -3.52 -33.36
C LYS A 280 -3.83 -2.55 -32.31
N CYS A 281 -3.16 -1.43 -32.11
CA CYS A 281 -3.66 -0.38 -31.24
C CYS A 281 -4.94 0.25 -31.83
N ILE A 282 -6.01 0.33 -31.04
CA ILE A 282 -7.26 0.98 -31.49
C ILE A 282 -7.26 2.50 -31.30
N SER A 283 -6.21 3.08 -30.73
CA SER A 283 -6.04 4.53 -30.50
C SER A 283 -7.11 5.15 -29.58
N CYS A 284 -7.57 4.39 -28.60
CA CYS A 284 -8.60 4.82 -27.63
C CYS A 284 -8.08 5.76 -26.54
N ASN A 285 -6.76 5.87 -26.34
CA ASN A 285 -6.10 6.72 -25.35
C ASN A 285 -6.44 6.45 -23.86
N ILE A 286 -7.35 5.53 -23.55
CA ILE A 286 -7.79 5.19 -22.18
C ILE A 286 -6.69 4.54 -21.34
N GLY A 287 -6.23 3.34 -21.71
CA GLY A 287 -5.25 2.61 -20.90
C GLY A 287 -3.86 3.23 -20.93
N CYS A 288 -3.52 3.95 -22.02
CA CYS A 288 -2.18 4.47 -22.24
C CYS A 288 -2.04 5.93 -21.78
N ALA A 289 -2.55 6.87 -22.58
CA ALA A 289 -2.37 8.30 -22.34
C ALA A 289 -3.12 8.79 -21.10
N ASP A 290 -4.39 8.43 -20.93
CA ASP A 290 -5.23 8.89 -19.81
C ASP A 290 -4.75 8.37 -18.46
N HIS A 291 -4.42 7.07 -18.37
CA HIS A 291 -3.79 6.51 -17.17
C HIS A 291 -2.50 7.25 -16.81
N ARG A 292 -1.59 7.44 -17.77
CA ARG A 292 -0.30 8.09 -17.50
C ARG A 292 -0.46 9.57 -17.16
N ILE A 293 -1.20 10.32 -17.99
CA ILE A 293 -1.20 11.78 -18.02
C ILE A 293 -2.26 12.36 -17.09
N ALA A 294 -3.51 11.90 -17.18
CA ALA A 294 -4.62 12.46 -16.41
C ALA A 294 -4.74 11.82 -15.02
N LYS A 295 -4.52 10.50 -14.90
CA LYS A 295 -4.79 9.73 -13.68
C LYS A 295 -3.54 9.37 -12.86
N ALA A 296 -2.33 9.64 -13.36
CA ALA A 296 -1.06 9.25 -12.75
C ALA A 296 -0.96 7.76 -12.35
N ARG A 297 -1.56 6.88 -13.16
CA ARG A 297 -1.54 5.41 -13.04
C ARG A 297 -0.53 4.79 -14.00
N PRO A 298 -0.04 3.57 -13.72
CA PRO A 298 0.78 2.82 -14.66
C PRO A 298 0.11 2.65 -16.02
N ILE A 299 0.92 2.68 -17.08
CA ILE A 299 0.46 2.45 -18.46
C ILE A 299 -0.18 1.07 -18.58
N ARG A 300 -1.32 1.03 -19.26
CA ARG A 300 -2.09 -0.15 -19.64
C ARG A 300 -2.46 -0.03 -21.12
N CYS A 301 -3.13 -1.03 -21.68
CA CYS A 301 -3.76 -0.92 -22.99
C CYS A 301 -5.19 -1.45 -22.91
N THR A 302 -6.11 -0.83 -23.63
CA THR A 302 -7.50 -1.32 -23.66
C THR A 302 -7.61 -2.72 -24.25
N VAL A 303 -6.81 -3.02 -25.27
CA VAL A 303 -6.77 -4.33 -25.93
C VAL A 303 -5.71 -5.26 -25.32
N ASN A 304 -4.86 -4.73 -24.44
CA ASN A 304 -3.84 -5.50 -23.71
C ASN A 304 -3.75 -4.97 -22.27
N PRO A 305 -4.77 -5.25 -21.42
CA PRO A 305 -4.82 -4.70 -20.07
C PRO A 305 -3.70 -5.23 -19.19
N ASP A 306 -3.21 -6.46 -19.39
CA ASP A 306 -2.20 -7.09 -18.54
C ASP A 306 -0.77 -6.94 -19.06
N LEU A 307 -0.43 -5.75 -19.54
CA LEU A 307 0.85 -5.41 -20.19
C LEU A 307 2.13 -5.84 -19.43
N HIS A 308 2.05 -6.04 -18.11
CA HIS A 308 3.19 -6.50 -17.30
C HIS A 308 3.40 -8.01 -17.32
N TYR A 309 2.31 -8.77 -17.41
CA TYR A 309 2.33 -10.23 -17.38
C TYR A 309 2.11 -10.81 -18.79
N GLU A 310 1.58 -10.02 -19.72
CA GLU A 310 1.26 -10.38 -21.11
C GLU A 310 0.55 -11.76 -21.16
N ASP A 311 1.17 -12.71 -21.84
CA ASP A 311 0.67 -14.07 -22.06
C ASP A 311 1.13 -15.05 -20.97
N GLU A 312 1.54 -14.60 -19.77
CA GLU A 312 2.01 -15.49 -18.69
C GLU A 312 0.97 -16.57 -18.34
N TYR A 313 -0.32 -16.31 -18.53
CA TYR A 313 -1.38 -17.30 -18.33
C TYR A 313 -1.20 -18.54 -19.21
N LYS A 314 -0.62 -18.41 -20.42
CA LYS A 314 -0.35 -19.53 -21.33
C LYS A 314 0.68 -20.52 -20.78
N MET A 315 1.50 -20.08 -19.83
CA MET A 315 2.48 -20.94 -19.16
C MET A 315 1.83 -21.91 -18.15
N LYS A 316 0.51 -21.84 -17.95
CA LYS A 316 -0.24 -22.58 -16.93
C LYS A 316 -1.43 -23.33 -17.57
N PRO A 317 -1.18 -24.40 -18.36
CA PRO A 317 -2.24 -25.14 -19.05
C PRO A 317 -3.17 -25.87 -18.07
N VAL A 318 -4.43 -26.03 -18.45
CA VAL A 318 -5.42 -26.87 -17.77
C VAL A 318 -5.14 -28.33 -18.15
N LEU A 319 -4.88 -29.15 -17.13
CA LEU A 319 -4.41 -30.53 -17.31
C LEU A 319 -5.54 -31.56 -17.37
N HIS A 320 -6.78 -31.14 -17.11
CA HIS A 320 -7.95 -31.99 -17.12
C HIS A 320 -8.88 -31.60 -18.26
N PRO A 321 -9.57 -32.58 -18.90
CA PRO A 321 -10.60 -32.27 -19.87
C PRO A 321 -11.69 -31.42 -19.21
N THR A 322 -11.76 -30.16 -19.62
CA THR A 322 -12.73 -29.18 -19.12
C THR A 322 -13.51 -28.63 -20.31
N LYS A 323 -14.82 -28.54 -20.17
CA LYS A 323 -15.74 -27.99 -21.17
C LYS A 323 -16.30 -26.65 -20.70
N MET A 324 -16.34 -25.69 -21.61
CA MET A 324 -16.89 -24.36 -21.37
C MET A 324 -17.93 -24.02 -22.42
N VAL A 325 -19.04 -23.41 -21.97
CA VAL A 325 -19.98 -22.73 -22.86
C VAL A 325 -19.87 -21.23 -22.66
N VAL A 326 -19.72 -20.48 -23.76
CA VAL A 326 -19.71 -19.02 -23.77
C VAL A 326 -20.97 -18.52 -24.48
N ILE A 327 -21.76 -17.68 -23.82
CA ILE A 327 -23.01 -17.12 -24.33
C ILE A 327 -22.78 -15.66 -24.68
N GLY A 328 -22.76 -15.35 -25.98
CA GLY A 328 -22.50 -14.02 -26.54
C GLY A 328 -21.09 -13.91 -27.12
N GLY A 329 -21.00 -13.64 -28.42
CA GLY A 329 -19.78 -13.47 -29.20
C GLY A 329 -19.29 -12.02 -29.28
N GLY A 330 -19.56 -11.21 -28.25
CA GLY A 330 -18.97 -9.87 -28.10
C GLY A 330 -17.48 -9.93 -27.74
N THR A 331 -16.81 -8.77 -27.64
CA THR A 331 -15.36 -8.71 -27.33
C THR A 331 -14.99 -9.50 -26.07
N THR A 332 -15.72 -9.32 -24.96
CA THR A 332 -15.46 -10.10 -23.73
C THR A 332 -15.67 -11.60 -23.92
N GLY A 333 -16.67 -12.01 -24.70
CA GLY A 333 -16.95 -13.42 -24.97
C GLY A 333 -15.89 -14.07 -25.86
N LEU A 334 -15.45 -13.37 -26.91
CA LEU A 334 -14.36 -13.84 -27.78
C LEU A 334 -13.04 -13.95 -27.02
N GLU A 335 -12.68 -12.91 -26.25
CA GLU A 335 -11.48 -12.93 -25.42
C GLU A 335 -11.53 -14.10 -24.44
N ALA A 336 -12.65 -14.28 -23.74
CA ALA A 336 -12.87 -15.36 -22.80
C ALA A 336 -12.70 -16.74 -23.45
N ALA A 337 -13.36 -16.94 -24.59
CA ALA A 337 -13.33 -18.20 -25.32
C ALA A 337 -11.92 -18.53 -25.80
N ALA A 338 -11.23 -17.58 -26.42
CA ALA A 338 -9.87 -17.81 -26.90
C ALA A 338 -8.87 -18.01 -25.74
N THR A 339 -8.94 -17.21 -24.67
CA THR A 339 -8.06 -17.38 -23.51
C THR A 339 -8.25 -18.74 -22.84
N ALA A 340 -9.49 -19.23 -22.73
CA ALA A 340 -9.79 -20.55 -22.20
C ALA A 340 -9.28 -21.68 -23.12
N ALA A 341 -9.50 -21.56 -24.42
CA ALA A 341 -9.06 -22.55 -25.39
C ALA A 341 -7.52 -22.62 -25.50
N GLU A 342 -6.81 -21.49 -25.42
CA GLU A 342 -5.34 -21.42 -25.41
C GLU A 342 -4.70 -22.16 -24.22
N VAL A 343 -5.43 -22.34 -23.11
CA VAL A 343 -4.97 -23.13 -21.96
C VAL A 343 -5.51 -24.56 -21.95
N GLY A 344 -6.17 -25.01 -23.02
CA GLY A 344 -6.58 -26.41 -23.22
C GLY A 344 -8.03 -26.74 -22.88
N ILE A 345 -8.89 -25.76 -22.61
CA ILE A 345 -10.33 -25.97 -22.37
C ILE A 345 -11.05 -26.19 -23.72
N SER A 346 -11.99 -27.12 -23.79
CA SER A 346 -12.87 -27.28 -24.94
C SER A 346 -14.02 -26.27 -24.83
N VAL A 347 -14.17 -25.39 -25.82
CA VAL A 347 -15.09 -24.24 -25.75
C VAL A 347 -16.15 -24.31 -26.84
N GLU A 348 -17.41 -24.11 -26.45
CA GLU A 348 -18.57 -23.94 -27.33
C GLU A 348 -19.10 -22.51 -27.16
N LEU A 349 -18.91 -21.64 -28.15
CA LEU A 349 -19.40 -20.27 -28.14
C LEU A 349 -20.68 -20.15 -28.97
N PHE A 350 -21.73 -19.58 -28.38
CA PHE A 350 -23.00 -19.31 -29.05
C PHE A 350 -23.20 -17.80 -29.25
N GLU A 351 -23.47 -17.40 -30.49
CA GLU A 351 -23.84 -16.05 -30.87
C GLU A 351 -25.15 -16.07 -31.66
N GLN A 352 -26.11 -15.28 -31.19
CA GLN A 352 -27.43 -15.18 -31.79
C GLN A 352 -27.42 -14.46 -33.15
N LYS A 353 -26.42 -13.60 -33.38
CA LYS A 353 -26.23 -12.85 -34.63
C LYS A 353 -25.45 -13.68 -35.65
N ASP A 354 -25.47 -13.24 -36.90
CA ASP A 354 -24.68 -13.79 -38.01
C ASP A 354 -23.22 -13.28 -38.04
N TYR A 355 -22.82 -12.45 -37.08
CA TYR A 355 -21.48 -11.88 -36.95
C TYR A 355 -21.02 -11.83 -35.48
N LEU A 356 -19.70 -11.70 -35.29
CA LEU A 356 -19.03 -11.62 -33.99
C LEU A 356 -18.56 -10.19 -33.67
N GLY A 357 -18.19 -9.93 -32.42
CA GLY A 357 -17.67 -8.64 -31.94
C GLY A 357 -18.70 -7.77 -31.20
N GLY A 358 -19.97 -8.19 -31.19
CA GLY A 358 -21.03 -7.56 -30.39
C GLY A 358 -21.17 -6.06 -30.64
N LEU A 359 -21.39 -5.28 -29.57
CA LEU A 359 -21.53 -3.82 -29.64
C LEU A 359 -20.26 -3.14 -30.18
N GLY A 360 -19.07 -3.72 -29.98
CA GLY A 360 -17.83 -3.18 -30.54
C GLY A 360 -17.85 -3.15 -32.07
N HIS A 361 -18.36 -4.21 -32.70
CA HIS A 361 -18.48 -4.30 -34.16
C HIS A 361 -19.51 -3.30 -34.69
N GLU A 362 -20.63 -3.16 -33.98
CA GLU A 362 -21.65 -2.16 -34.32
C GLU A 362 -21.10 -0.74 -34.24
N ILE A 363 -20.41 -0.40 -33.14
CA ILE A 363 -19.81 0.93 -32.93
C ILE A 363 -18.74 1.21 -34.01
N ALA A 364 -18.00 0.21 -34.47
CA ALA A 364 -16.98 0.38 -35.50
C ALA A 364 -17.54 0.81 -36.87
N ARG A 365 -18.87 0.72 -37.08
CA ARG A 365 -19.54 1.26 -38.26
C ARG A 365 -19.51 2.79 -38.31
N PHE A 366 -19.34 3.46 -37.17
CA PHE A 366 -19.08 4.90 -37.17
C PHE A 366 -17.72 5.18 -37.83
N PRO A 367 -17.64 6.10 -38.80
CA PRO A 367 -16.42 6.33 -39.59
C PRO A 367 -15.18 6.60 -38.72
N ASP A 368 -15.36 7.35 -37.64
CA ASP A 368 -14.29 7.78 -36.74
C ASP A 368 -13.88 6.69 -35.71
N LYS A 369 -14.63 5.59 -35.65
CA LYS A 369 -14.43 4.47 -34.71
C LYS A 369 -14.07 3.13 -35.36
N LYS A 370 -13.88 3.11 -36.68
CA LYS A 370 -13.50 1.91 -37.47
C LYS A 370 -12.35 1.09 -36.90
N ARG A 371 -11.41 1.72 -36.17
CA ARG A 371 -10.26 1.05 -35.55
C ARG A 371 -10.63 0.06 -34.46
N ILE A 372 -11.83 0.14 -33.87
CA ILE A 372 -12.29 -0.85 -32.88
C ILE A 372 -12.37 -2.23 -33.52
N ASP A 373 -12.72 -2.30 -34.81
CA ASP A 373 -12.81 -3.56 -35.56
C ASP A 373 -11.45 -4.26 -35.73
N ASP A 374 -10.33 -3.54 -35.63
CA ASP A 374 -9.00 -4.17 -35.63
C ASP A 374 -8.82 -5.11 -34.42
N PHE A 375 -9.41 -4.79 -33.26
CA PHE A 375 -9.34 -5.65 -32.08
C PHE A 375 -10.23 -6.89 -32.24
N ILE A 376 -11.44 -6.69 -32.77
CA ILE A 376 -12.40 -7.77 -33.03
C ILE A 376 -11.84 -8.74 -34.07
N THR A 377 -11.23 -8.21 -35.13
CA THR A 377 -10.54 -9.01 -36.16
C THR A 377 -9.43 -9.85 -35.53
N TYR A 378 -8.64 -9.27 -34.62
CA TYR A 378 -7.62 -9.99 -33.87
C TYR A 378 -8.23 -11.11 -33.01
N GLU A 379 -9.28 -10.83 -32.22
CA GLU A 379 -9.97 -11.83 -31.39
C GLU A 379 -10.52 -12.99 -32.23
N ILE A 380 -11.18 -12.68 -33.35
CA ILE A 380 -11.73 -13.68 -34.28
C ILE A 380 -10.61 -14.53 -34.88
N ASN A 381 -9.52 -13.91 -35.33
CA ASN A 381 -8.39 -14.66 -35.88
C ASN A 381 -7.73 -15.54 -34.83
N ARG A 382 -7.62 -15.08 -33.58
CA ARG A 382 -7.13 -15.87 -32.46
C ARG A 382 -8.02 -17.08 -32.18
N CYS A 383 -9.35 -16.90 -32.17
CA CYS A 383 -10.30 -18.00 -32.03
C CYS A 383 -10.18 -19.03 -33.15
N LYS A 384 -9.98 -18.59 -34.41
CA LYS A 384 -9.89 -19.50 -35.57
C LYS A 384 -8.68 -20.42 -35.57
N GLU A 385 -7.62 -20.08 -34.85
CA GLU A 385 -6.41 -20.90 -34.74
C GLU A 385 -6.51 -21.99 -33.66
N LEU A 386 -7.65 -22.08 -32.95
CA LEU A 386 -7.85 -22.97 -31.82
C LEU A 386 -8.81 -24.10 -32.20
N ASP A 387 -8.26 -25.29 -32.43
CA ASP A 387 -9.04 -26.48 -32.85
C ASP A 387 -10.02 -26.98 -31.78
N ASN A 388 -9.83 -26.58 -30.52
CA ASN A 388 -10.67 -26.91 -29.37
C ASN A 388 -11.75 -25.87 -29.07
N LEU A 389 -12.01 -24.94 -30.01
CA LEU A 389 -13.02 -23.89 -29.89
C LEU A 389 -13.98 -23.93 -31.09
N SER A 390 -15.25 -24.16 -30.80
CA SER A 390 -16.35 -24.15 -31.77
C SER A 390 -17.19 -22.88 -31.62
N ILE A 391 -17.56 -22.24 -32.72
CA ILE A 391 -18.40 -21.03 -32.74
C ILE A 391 -19.69 -21.31 -33.53
N HIS A 392 -20.83 -21.10 -32.90
CA HIS A 392 -22.16 -21.22 -33.48
C HIS A 392 -22.77 -19.83 -33.70
N LEU A 393 -22.90 -19.43 -34.96
CA LEU A 393 -23.57 -18.19 -35.37
C LEU A 393 -25.04 -18.45 -35.67
N ASN A 394 -25.86 -17.39 -35.64
CA ASN A 394 -27.32 -17.48 -35.83
C ASN A 394 -28.01 -18.41 -34.83
N GLN A 395 -27.41 -18.63 -33.66
CA GLN A 395 -27.90 -19.56 -32.67
C GLN A 395 -27.83 -18.92 -31.28
N ALA A 396 -28.99 -18.54 -30.75
CA ALA A 396 -29.10 -18.18 -29.35
C ALA A 396 -28.93 -19.43 -28.48
N ALA A 397 -28.08 -19.37 -27.46
CA ALA A 397 -27.92 -20.48 -26.52
C ALA A 397 -29.24 -20.74 -25.78
N THR A 398 -29.72 -21.98 -25.80
CA THR A 398 -30.86 -22.42 -24.98
C THR A 398 -30.38 -23.25 -23.80
N LEU A 399 -31.20 -23.37 -22.76
CA LEU A 399 -30.89 -24.25 -21.64
C LEU A 399 -30.78 -25.73 -22.08
N ALA A 400 -31.47 -26.11 -23.16
CA ALA A 400 -31.35 -27.44 -23.75
C ALA A 400 -29.97 -27.68 -24.38
N ASP A 401 -29.43 -26.69 -25.09
CA ASP A 401 -28.08 -26.75 -25.66
C ASP A 401 -27.02 -26.89 -24.56
N ILE A 402 -27.14 -26.09 -23.50
CA ILE A 402 -26.22 -26.13 -22.34
C ILE A 402 -26.29 -27.50 -21.65
N LYS A 403 -27.50 -28.04 -21.44
CA LYS A 403 -27.69 -29.38 -20.86
C LYS A 403 -27.11 -30.49 -21.74
N ALA A 404 -27.22 -30.36 -23.06
CA ALA A 404 -26.68 -31.35 -24.00
C ALA A 404 -25.14 -31.39 -23.99
N ILE A 405 -24.50 -30.23 -23.83
CA ILE A 405 -23.03 -30.12 -23.76
C ILE A 405 -22.50 -30.61 -22.40
N GLY A 406 -23.22 -30.29 -21.32
CA GLY A 406 -22.81 -30.55 -19.95
C GLY A 406 -21.50 -29.84 -19.58
N PRO A 407 -21.45 -28.49 -19.63
CA PRO A 407 -20.22 -27.75 -19.39
C PRO A 407 -19.85 -27.68 -17.91
N ASP A 408 -18.56 -27.61 -17.64
CA ASP A 408 -18.04 -27.36 -16.30
C ASP A 408 -17.98 -25.83 -16.00
N ILE A 409 -17.89 -25.00 -17.05
CA ILE A 409 -17.91 -23.52 -16.95
C ILE A 409 -18.93 -22.93 -17.91
N ILE A 410 -19.74 -22.00 -17.42
CA ILE A 410 -20.66 -21.20 -18.21
C ILE A 410 -20.26 -19.74 -18.09
N VAL A 411 -19.94 -19.11 -19.21
CA VAL A 411 -19.69 -17.66 -19.29
C VAL A 411 -20.91 -16.99 -19.92
N ASN A 412 -21.62 -16.18 -19.15
CA ASN A 412 -22.62 -15.25 -19.68
C ASN A 412 -21.94 -13.92 -20.04
N ALA A 413 -21.92 -13.60 -21.34
CA ALA A 413 -21.35 -12.37 -21.92
C ALA A 413 -22.36 -11.71 -22.88
N THR A 414 -23.64 -11.72 -22.51
CA THR A 414 -24.79 -11.30 -23.34
C THR A 414 -24.91 -9.81 -23.63
N GLY A 415 -24.04 -8.97 -23.07
CA GLY A 415 -23.92 -7.54 -23.40
C GLY A 415 -24.83 -6.61 -22.59
N ALA A 416 -25.12 -5.43 -23.16
CA ALA A 416 -25.94 -4.38 -22.54
C ALA A 416 -26.89 -3.77 -23.56
N LYS A 417 -27.94 -3.10 -23.05
CA LYS A 417 -28.95 -2.38 -23.83
C LYS A 417 -29.14 -0.94 -23.35
N PRO A 418 -29.78 -0.06 -24.14
CA PRO A 418 -30.11 1.29 -23.70
C PRO A 418 -30.83 1.35 -22.35
N LEU A 419 -30.44 2.33 -21.54
CA LEU A 419 -31.20 2.73 -20.37
C LEU A 419 -32.36 3.63 -20.81
N LEU A 420 -33.58 3.14 -20.64
CA LEU A 420 -34.81 3.91 -20.89
C LEU A 420 -35.45 4.27 -19.54
N PRO A 421 -35.13 5.44 -18.95
CA PRO A 421 -35.74 5.88 -17.70
C PRO A 421 -37.23 6.20 -17.90
N PRO A 422 -38.05 6.17 -16.82
CA PRO A 422 -39.48 6.46 -16.90
C PRO A 422 -39.73 7.96 -17.05
N ILE A 423 -39.45 8.51 -18.23
CA ILE A 423 -39.72 9.90 -18.60
C ILE A 423 -41.06 9.97 -19.32
N ASN A 424 -41.89 10.96 -18.96
CA ASN A 424 -43.20 11.17 -19.58
C ASN A 424 -43.06 11.33 -21.10
N GLY A 425 -43.91 10.63 -21.85
CA GLY A 425 -43.91 10.60 -23.32
C GLY A 425 -42.80 9.79 -23.99
N LEU A 426 -41.71 9.45 -23.29
CA LEU A 426 -40.54 8.78 -23.91
C LEU A 426 -40.90 7.41 -24.51
N LYS A 427 -41.59 6.56 -23.75
CA LYS A 427 -41.96 5.22 -24.21
C LYS A 427 -42.94 5.27 -25.38
N GLU A 428 -43.97 6.13 -25.26
CA GLU A 428 -45.01 6.31 -26.28
C GLU A 428 -44.41 6.81 -27.61
N GLN A 429 -43.50 7.78 -27.56
CA GLN A 429 -42.83 8.28 -28.76
C GLN A 429 -41.84 7.28 -29.35
N LEU A 430 -41.14 6.47 -28.54
CA LEU A 430 -40.27 5.41 -29.05
C LEU A 430 -41.07 4.27 -29.72
N GLU A 431 -42.31 4.01 -29.32
CA GLU A 431 -43.17 2.98 -29.91
C GLU A 431 -43.92 3.46 -31.17
N ASN A 432 -43.88 4.76 -31.48
CA ASN A 432 -44.56 5.34 -32.65
C ASN A 432 -43.88 4.96 -33.99
N PRO A 433 -44.60 4.37 -34.97
CA PRO A 433 -44.04 4.02 -36.28
C PRO A 433 -43.51 5.20 -37.11
N GLN A 434 -44.01 6.42 -36.87
CA GLN A 434 -43.57 7.66 -37.53
C GLN A 434 -42.75 8.55 -36.58
N ARG A 435 -42.15 7.97 -35.54
CA ARG A 435 -41.37 8.70 -34.54
C ARG A 435 -40.23 9.52 -35.16
N LYS A 436 -39.96 10.67 -34.54
CA LYS A 436 -38.76 11.49 -34.77
C LYS A 436 -37.73 11.35 -33.65
N ILE A 437 -37.95 10.41 -32.74
CA ILE A 437 -37.14 10.21 -31.54
C ILE A 437 -36.48 8.85 -31.61
N PHE A 438 -35.19 8.83 -31.31
CA PHE A 438 -34.31 7.70 -31.52
C PHE A 438 -33.35 7.55 -30.35
N SER A 439 -32.73 6.39 -30.27
CA SER A 439 -31.58 6.07 -29.45
C SER A 439 -30.37 5.83 -30.35
N ILE A 440 -29.18 5.69 -29.76
CA ILE A 440 -27.99 5.32 -30.52
C ILE A 440 -28.14 3.96 -31.24
N PHE A 441 -28.93 3.04 -30.69
CA PHE A 441 -29.12 1.71 -31.27
C PHE A 441 -29.93 1.75 -32.57
N ASP A 442 -30.75 2.77 -32.77
CA ASP A 442 -31.46 2.94 -34.03
C ASP A 442 -30.46 3.29 -35.15
N ILE A 443 -29.48 4.16 -34.87
CA ILE A 443 -28.38 4.45 -35.80
C ILE A 443 -27.52 3.20 -36.05
N LEU A 444 -27.15 2.48 -34.99
CA LEU A 444 -26.29 1.29 -35.09
C LEU A 444 -26.97 0.14 -35.86
N GLY A 445 -28.28 0.00 -35.70
CA GLY A 445 -29.09 -1.03 -36.37
C GLY A 445 -29.21 -0.80 -37.88
N ASP A 446 -29.40 0.44 -38.31
CA ASP A 446 -29.47 0.79 -39.73
C ASP A 446 -29.04 2.24 -40.01
N MET A 447 -27.72 2.44 -40.12
CA MET A 447 -27.12 3.75 -40.33
C MET A 447 -27.58 4.42 -41.64
N SER A 448 -28.03 3.63 -42.63
CA SER A 448 -28.48 4.16 -43.93
C SER A 448 -29.73 5.05 -43.79
N LYS A 449 -30.61 4.75 -42.83
CA LYS A 449 -31.81 5.55 -42.52
C LYS A 449 -31.51 6.91 -41.88
N PHE A 450 -30.27 7.10 -41.42
CA PHE A 450 -29.83 8.29 -40.70
C PHE A 450 -28.81 9.11 -41.51
N GLN A 451 -28.88 9.02 -42.85
CA GLN A 451 -28.01 9.79 -43.77
C GLN A 451 -28.68 11.06 -44.33
N GLU A 452 -30.01 11.16 -44.28
CA GLU A 452 -30.75 12.33 -44.76
C GLU A 452 -31.01 13.34 -43.64
N PHE A 453 -30.05 14.24 -43.39
CA PHE A 453 -30.13 15.24 -42.31
C PHE A 453 -29.68 16.65 -42.70
N GLU A 454 -29.28 16.85 -43.96
CA GLU A 454 -29.00 18.18 -44.47
C GLU A 454 -30.25 19.05 -44.33
N GLY A 455 -30.12 20.22 -43.70
CA GLY A 455 -31.26 21.11 -43.41
C GLY A 455 -32.06 20.77 -42.14
N LYS A 456 -31.79 19.66 -41.43
CA LYS A 456 -32.53 19.24 -40.22
C LYS A 456 -31.91 19.73 -38.91
N GLU A 457 -32.74 19.99 -37.91
CA GLU A 457 -32.34 20.29 -36.53
C GLU A 457 -32.28 19.02 -35.69
N VAL A 458 -31.11 18.75 -35.11
CA VAL A 458 -30.82 17.54 -34.33
C VAL A 458 -30.64 17.92 -32.86
N VAL A 459 -31.35 17.26 -31.95
CA VAL A 459 -31.20 17.49 -30.50
C VAL A 459 -30.85 16.18 -29.81
N VAL A 460 -29.79 16.22 -29.00
CA VAL A 460 -29.27 15.06 -28.26
C VAL A 460 -29.43 15.29 -26.76
N ILE A 461 -30.06 14.34 -26.07
CA ILE A 461 -30.18 14.33 -24.62
C ILE A 461 -29.13 13.38 -24.03
N GLY A 462 -28.26 13.91 -23.17
CA GLY A 462 -27.16 13.21 -22.53
C GLY A 462 -25.80 13.60 -23.14
N GLY A 463 -24.95 14.22 -22.34
CA GLY A 463 -23.59 14.69 -22.66
C GLY A 463 -22.48 13.69 -22.37
N GLY A 464 -22.81 12.41 -22.15
CA GLY A 464 -21.84 11.32 -22.02
C GLY A 464 -21.28 10.87 -23.38
N ALA A 465 -20.43 9.83 -23.36
CA ALA A 465 -19.75 9.33 -24.57
C ALA A 465 -20.73 9.00 -25.72
N VAL A 466 -21.85 8.35 -25.41
CA VAL A 466 -22.86 7.94 -26.40
C VAL A 466 -23.52 9.14 -27.09
N GLY A 467 -23.92 10.16 -26.33
CA GLY A 467 -24.54 11.34 -26.91
C GLY A 467 -23.54 12.17 -27.72
N LEU A 468 -22.29 12.23 -27.28
CA LEU A 468 -21.23 12.91 -28.00
C LEU A 468 -20.88 12.20 -29.33
N ASP A 469 -21.06 10.89 -29.45
CA ASP A 469 -20.91 10.18 -30.73
C ASP A 469 -21.98 10.61 -31.74
N VAL A 470 -23.22 10.81 -31.27
CA VAL A 470 -24.31 11.34 -32.10
C VAL A 470 -23.99 12.76 -32.55
N VAL A 471 -23.47 13.59 -31.64
CA VAL A 471 -23.04 14.96 -31.97
C VAL A 471 -21.92 14.94 -33.02
N GLU A 472 -20.86 14.14 -32.83
CA GLU A 472 -19.75 14.01 -33.79
C GLU A 472 -20.26 13.59 -35.17
N TYR A 473 -21.14 12.59 -35.24
CA TYR A 473 -21.69 12.10 -36.49
C TYR A 473 -22.43 13.21 -37.29
N TYR A 474 -23.38 13.90 -36.65
CA TYR A 474 -24.23 14.89 -37.33
C TYR A 474 -23.55 16.25 -37.55
N ALA A 475 -22.75 16.73 -36.60
CA ALA A 475 -22.11 18.03 -36.68
C ALA A 475 -21.12 18.10 -37.84
N GLU A 476 -20.29 17.06 -38.01
CA GLU A 476 -19.27 17.05 -39.08
C GLU A 476 -19.85 16.88 -40.48
N ARG A 477 -21.12 16.45 -40.61
CA ARG A 477 -21.71 16.02 -41.88
C ARG A 477 -22.80 16.96 -42.41
N GLY A 478 -23.02 18.12 -41.78
CA GLY A 478 -23.84 19.19 -42.34
C GLY A 478 -25.31 19.22 -41.89
N ALA A 479 -25.64 18.72 -40.69
CA ALA A 479 -26.92 19.05 -40.06
C ALA A 479 -27.07 20.58 -39.92
N LYS A 480 -28.30 21.12 -40.07
CA LYS A 480 -28.56 22.57 -40.01
C LYS A 480 -28.19 23.14 -38.63
N LYS A 481 -28.54 22.41 -37.58
CA LYS A 481 -28.28 22.75 -36.19
C LYS A 481 -28.17 21.48 -35.37
N VAL A 482 -27.19 21.43 -34.48
CA VAL A 482 -27.05 20.35 -33.50
C VAL A 482 -27.06 20.98 -32.11
N SER A 483 -27.94 20.50 -31.24
CA SER A 483 -28.00 20.92 -29.83
C SER A 483 -27.82 19.71 -28.92
N ILE A 484 -27.15 19.89 -27.78
CA ILE A 484 -26.97 18.86 -26.75
C ILE A 484 -27.43 19.37 -25.39
N VAL A 485 -28.19 18.54 -24.68
CA VAL A 485 -28.73 18.82 -23.35
C VAL A 485 -28.09 17.87 -22.34
N GLU A 486 -27.48 18.42 -21.29
CA GLU A 486 -26.82 17.67 -20.23
C GLU A 486 -27.21 18.24 -18.86
N MET A 487 -27.58 17.35 -17.93
CA MET A 487 -27.97 17.72 -16.57
C MET A 487 -26.76 18.11 -15.70
N GLN A 488 -25.57 17.63 -16.06
CA GLN A 488 -24.31 17.96 -15.38
C GLN A 488 -23.77 19.33 -15.83
N GLY A 489 -22.86 19.89 -15.03
CA GLY A 489 -22.17 21.15 -15.33
C GLY A 489 -21.06 21.06 -16.39
N GLU A 490 -20.87 19.90 -17.03
CA GLU A 490 -19.90 19.74 -18.12
C GLU A 490 -20.26 18.58 -19.06
N LEU A 491 -19.77 18.64 -20.31
CA LEU A 491 -19.85 17.54 -21.28
C LEU A 491 -18.68 16.56 -21.11
N GLY A 492 -18.92 15.29 -21.45
CA GLY A 492 -17.86 14.29 -21.62
C GLY A 492 -17.10 13.99 -20.33
N LYS A 493 -17.77 14.06 -19.17
CA LYS A 493 -17.19 13.81 -17.84
C LYS A 493 -16.42 12.48 -17.77
N ASP A 494 -16.92 11.46 -18.46
CA ASP A 494 -16.33 10.12 -18.47
C ASP A 494 -15.36 9.85 -19.64
N LEU A 495 -15.16 10.81 -20.55
CA LEU A 495 -14.22 10.68 -21.66
C LEU A 495 -12.77 10.78 -21.19
N ASP A 496 -11.86 10.11 -21.90
CA ASP A 496 -10.43 10.35 -21.69
C ASP A 496 -10.04 11.76 -22.15
N LEU A 497 -8.93 12.27 -21.59
CA LEU A 497 -8.46 13.64 -21.87
C LEU A 497 -8.35 13.96 -23.37
N ILE A 498 -7.85 13.02 -24.19
CA ILE A 498 -7.59 13.28 -25.60
C ILE A 498 -8.89 13.32 -26.40
N THR A 499 -9.77 12.36 -26.16
CA THR A 499 -11.09 12.32 -26.80
C THR A 499 -11.94 13.50 -26.36
N LYS A 500 -11.88 13.90 -25.08
CA LYS A 500 -12.58 15.10 -24.59
C LYS A 500 -12.11 16.36 -25.31
N LEU A 501 -10.80 16.56 -25.48
CA LEU A 501 -10.27 17.71 -26.22
C LEU A 501 -10.73 17.72 -27.68
N ALA A 502 -10.67 16.57 -28.36
CA ALA A 502 -11.15 16.43 -29.73
C ALA A 502 -12.65 16.73 -29.86
N MET A 503 -13.46 16.26 -28.90
CA MET A 503 -14.91 16.48 -28.92
C MET A 503 -15.27 17.94 -28.64
N MET A 504 -14.57 18.62 -27.72
CA MET A 504 -14.79 20.04 -27.46
C MET A 504 -14.38 20.91 -28.65
N GLU A 505 -13.38 20.48 -29.43
CA GLU A 505 -13.03 21.11 -30.69
C GLU A 505 -14.15 20.98 -31.74
N ILE A 506 -14.79 19.81 -31.85
CA ILE A 506 -15.96 19.61 -32.73
C ILE A 506 -17.13 20.49 -32.27
N VAL A 507 -17.49 20.46 -30.99
CA VAL A 507 -18.56 21.30 -30.41
C VAL A 507 -18.35 22.77 -30.76
N LYS A 508 -17.10 23.26 -30.66
CA LYS A 508 -16.75 24.64 -30.98
C LYS A 508 -16.76 24.92 -32.49
N ASN A 509 -16.11 24.10 -33.29
CA ASN A 509 -15.90 24.35 -34.73
C ASN A 509 -17.20 24.31 -35.53
N TYR A 510 -18.15 23.48 -35.10
CA TYR A 510 -19.45 23.32 -35.74
C TYR A 510 -20.58 24.08 -35.03
N GLY A 511 -20.26 24.86 -33.99
CA GLY A 511 -21.24 25.70 -33.30
C GLY A 511 -22.38 24.92 -32.65
N VAL A 512 -22.08 23.75 -32.07
CA VAL A 512 -23.08 22.92 -31.38
C VAL A 512 -23.62 23.70 -30.19
N GLU A 513 -24.94 23.81 -30.09
CA GLU A 513 -25.60 24.50 -28.97
C GLU A 513 -25.58 23.60 -27.73
N VAL A 514 -25.08 24.11 -26.60
CA VAL A 514 -24.89 23.31 -25.39
C VAL A 514 -25.76 23.83 -24.25
N HIS A 515 -26.65 22.99 -23.74
CA HIS A 515 -27.48 23.25 -22.58
C HIS A 515 -26.97 22.40 -21.39
N LEU A 516 -26.00 22.95 -20.65
CA LEU A 516 -25.53 22.38 -19.38
C LEU A 516 -26.48 22.69 -18.23
N GLU A 517 -26.41 21.89 -17.16
CA GLU A 517 -27.27 22.01 -15.97
C GLU A 517 -28.76 22.01 -16.32
N THR A 518 -29.11 21.26 -17.38
CA THR A 518 -30.44 21.24 -17.99
C THR A 518 -31.01 19.84 -17.95
N LYS A 519 -32.18 19.67 -17.33
CA LYS A 519 -32.80 18.37 -17.10
C LYS A 519 -33.93 18.10 -18.09
N LEU A 520 -33.96 16.91 -18.69
CA LEU A 520 -35.10 16.46 -19.50
C LEU A 520 -36.30 16.13 -18.59
N MET A 521 -37.46 16.73 -18.86
CA MET A 521 -38.70 16.57 -18.08
C MET A 521 -39.75 15.74 -18.82
N GLU A 522 -39.96 16.02 -20.11
CA GLU A 522 -40.96 15.35 -20.94
C GLU A 522 -40.47 15.25 -22.39
N VAL A 523 -40.86 14.17 -23.05
CA VAL A 523 -40.56 13.88 -24.46
C VAL A 523 -41.83 14.00 -25.29
N LYS A 524 -41.92 15.06 -26.11
CA LYS A 524 -43.05 15.32 -27.00
C LYS A 524 -42.69 14.95 -28.45
N GLU A 525 -43.67 14.94 -29.35
CA GLU A 525 -43.50 14.48 -30.75
C GLU A 525 -42.39 15.21 -31.52
N ASN A 526 -42.27 16.54 -31.35
CA ASN A 526 -41.36 17.40 -32.11
C ASN A 526 -40.46 18.31 -31.24
N CYS A 527 -40.48 18.13 -29.92
CA CYS A 527 -39.64 18.90 -28.99
C CYS A 527 -39.37 18.14 -27.68
N PHE A 528 -38.26 18.49 -27.03
CA PHE A 528 -37.98 18.07 -25.65
C PHE A 528 -38.35 19.20 -24.70
N LEU A 529 -39.16 18.90 -23.68
CA LEU A 529 -39.39 19.82 -22.57
C LEU A 529 -38.27 19.64 -21.55
N VAL A 530 -37.51 20.70 -21.31
CA VAL A 530 -36.36 20.67 -20.41
C VAL A 530 -36.48 21.76 -19.35
N GLU A 531 -35.84 21.55 -18.21
CA GLU A 531 -35.82 22.48 -17.08
C GLU A 531 -34.39 22.96 -16.85
N LYS A 532 -34.21 24.28 -16.76
CA LYS A 532 -32.95 24.93 -16.39
C LYS A 532 -33.24 26.07 -15.42
N ASP A 533 -32.51 26.12 -14.31
CA ASP A 533 -32.66 27.18 -13.29
C ASP A 533 -34.11 27.37 -12.77
N GLY A 534 -34.92 26.30 -12.80
CA GLY A 534 -36.33 26.33 -12.41
C GLY A 534 -37.30 26.84 -13.50
N GLU A 535 -36.80 27.21 -14.68
CA GLU A 535 -37.61 27.57 -15.84
C GLU A 535 -37.74 26.40 -16.82
N GLN A 536 -38.94 26.20 -17.36
CA GLN A 536 -39.20 25.18 -18.39
C GLN A 536 -39.11 25.79 -19.78
N LEU A 537 -38.35 25.14 -20.66
CA LEU A 537 -38.15 25.53 -22.04
C LEU A 537 -38.38 24.35 -22.99
N GLU A 538 -38.94 24.62 -24.15
CA GLU A 538 -39.11 23.63 -25.22
C GLU A 538 -37.94 23.74 -26.21
N VAL A 539 -37.26 22.61 -26.44
CA VAL A 539 -36.17 22.49 -27.41
C VAL A 539 -36.69 21.72 -28.63
N PRO A 540 -37.03 22.41 -29.74
CA PRO A 540 -37.59 21.76 -30.94
C PRO A 540 -36.53 20.93 -31.68
N PHE A 541 -36.97 19.88 -32.36
CA PHE A 541 -36.10 19.05 -33.21
C PHE A 541 -36.84 18.50 -34.43
N ASP A 542 -36.08 18.24 -35.50
CA ASP A 542 -36.49 17.34 -36.60
C ASP A 542 -36.07 15.90 -36.29
N LEU A 543 -34.95 15.72 -35.58
CA LEU A 543 -34.43 14.43 -35.10
C LEU A 543 -34.00 14.56 -33.62
N GLY A 544 -34.70 13.85 -32.74
CA GLY A 544 -34.39 13.79 -31.31
C GLY A 544 -33.66 12.51 -30.93
N PHE A 545 -32.60 12.60 -30.13
CA PHE A 545 -31.84 11.45 -29.63
C PHE A 545 -31.81 11.41 -28.11
N VAL A 546 -32.15 10.27 -27.52
CA VAL A 546 -32.08 10.06 -26.07
C VAL A 546 -30.94 9.08 -25.73
N CYS A 547 -29.86 9.62 -25.17
CA CYS A 547 -28.58 8.94 -24.94
C CYS A 547 -28.21 8.95 -23.44
N LEU A 548 -29.11 8.46 -22.59
CA LEU A 548 -29.01 8.52 -21.12
C LEU A 548 -28.20 7.36 -20.49
N GLY A 549 -27.43 6.62 -21.29
CA GLY A 549 -26.56 5.53 -20.83
C GLY A 549 -27.06 4.12 -21.17
N MET A 550 -26.38 3.14 -20.59
CA MET A 550 -26.52 1.71 -20.88
C MET A 550 -26.84 0.93 -19.60
N ARG A 551 -27.61 -0.16 -19.72
CA ARG A 551 -27.88 -1.11 -18.63
C ARG A 551 -27.51 -2.53 -19.05
N ALA A 552 -27.00 -3.30 -18.11
CA ALA A 552 -26.65 -4.70 -18.34
C ALA A 552 -27.85 -5.53 -18.82
N GLU A 553 -27.58 -6.50 -19.68
CA GLU A 553 -28.56 -7.44 -20.20
C GLU A 553 -28.09 -8.87 -19.93
N ALA A 554 -28.87 -9.63 -19.15
CA ALA A 554 -28.57 -11.01 -18.77
C ALA A 554 -29.88 -11.82 -18.62
N PRO A 555 -30.61 -12.08 -19.71
CA PRO A 555 -31.98 -12.59 -19.68
C PRO A 555 -32.12 -13.98 -19.05
N MET A 556 -31.12 -14.86 -19.25
CA MET A 556 -31.15 -16.25 -18.77
C MET A 556 -30.42 -16.45 -17.43
N ILE A 557 -29.90 -15.39 -16.79
CA ILE A 557 -28.95 -15.54 -15.68
C ILE A 557 -29.47 -16.37 -14.51
N ARG A 558 -30.78 -16.28 -14.21
CA ARG A 558 -31.43 -17.05 -13.14
C ARG A 558 -31.52 -18.54 -13.49
N GLU A 559 -31.83 -18.86 -14.74
CA GLU A 559 -31.92 -20.24 -15.22
C GLU A 559 -30.55 -20.89 -15.26
N LEU A 560 -29.54 -20.14 -15.69
CA LEU A 560 -28.13 -20.56 -15.69
C LEU A 560 -27.61 -20.79 -14.27
N ASP A 561 -27.94 -19.92 -13.32
CA ASP A 561 -27.54 -20.06 -11.91
C ASP A 561 -28.16 -21.32 -11.29
N ASN A 562 -29.44 -21.58 -11.56
CA ASN A 562 -30.10 -22.81 -11.13
C ASN A 562 -29.42 -24.05 -11.73
N TYR A 563 -29.19 -24.08 -13.05
CA TYR A 563 -28.51 -25.19 -13.70
C TYR A 563 -27.09 -25.41 -13.15
N ALA A 564 -26.32 -24.34 -12.98
CA ALA A 564 -24.96 -24.38 -12.47
C ALA A 564 -24.90 -25.00 -11.06
N ARG A 565 -25.82 -24.60 -10.16
CA ARG A 565 -25.94 -25.17 -8.81
C ARG A 565 -26.35 -26.63 -8.83
N GLU A 566 -27.29 -27.01 -9.70
CA GLU A 566 -27.77 -28.40 -9.81
C GLU A 566 -26.72 -29.36 -10.38
N ASN A 567 -25.83 -28.87 -11.25
CA ASN A 567 -24.88 -29.71 -12.01
C ASN A 567 -23.41 -29.48 -11.62
N GLY A 568 -23.14 -28.65 -10.61
CA GLY A 568 -21.78 -28.36 -10.15
C GLY A 568 -20.92 -27.54 -11.12
N ALA A 569 -21.54 -26.84 -12.07
CA ALA A 569 -20.82 -25.98 -13.02
C ALA A 569 -20.55 -24.59 -12.42
N ILE A 570 -19.51 -23.90 -12.90
CA ILE A 570 -19.22 -22.52 -12.51
C ILE A 570 -19.90 -21.55 -13.49
N LEU A 571 -20.78 -20.68 -12.98
CA LEU A 571 -21.36 -19.59 -13.75
C LEU A 571 -20.60 -18.28 -13.54
N LEU A 572 -20.14 -17.67 -14.62
CA LEU A 572 -19.46 -16.38 -14.64
C LEU A 572 -20.26 -15.38 -15.48
N ASN A 573 -20.70 -14.28 -14.86
CA ASN A 573 -21.35 -13.17 -15.55
C ASN A 573 -20.33 -12.06 -15.81
N MET A 574 -20.06 -11.71 -17.07
CA MET A 574 -18.86 -10.95 -17.45
C MET A 574 -19.14 -9.81 -18.44
N GLY A 575 -18.27 -8.81 -18.41
CA GLY A 575 -18.35 -7.65 -19.30
C GLY A 575 -19.65 -6.87 -19.13
N ASP A 576 -20.20 -6.40 -20.24
CA ASP A 576 -21.39 -5.54 -20.26
C ASP A 576 -22.66 -6.22 -19.70
N SER A 577 -22.70 -7.56 -19.68
CA SER A 577 -23.81 -8.35 -19.11
C SER A 577 -23.87 -8.31 -17.58
N LYS A 578 -22.79 -7.88 -16.94
CA LYS A 578 -22.72 -7.62 -15.50
C LYS A 578 -23.04 -6.17 -15.19
N VAL A 579 -22.30 -5.27 -15.83
CA VAL A 579 -22.48 -3.81 -15.78
C VAL A 579 -21.87 -3.25 -17.06
N ALA A 580 -22.57 -2.33 -17.73
CA ALA A 580 -22.03 -1.66 -18.92
C ALA A 580 -20.72 -0.92 -18.58
N ARG A 581 -19.62 -1.29 -19.25
CA ARG A 581 -18.25 -0.85 -18.96
C ARG A 581 -17.47 -0.64 -20.26
N ARG A 582 -16.15 -0.40 -20.18
CA ARG A 582 -15.29 -0.23 -21.36
C ARG A 582 -14.70 -1.59 -21.73
N ILE A 583 -14.20 -1.70 -22.97
CA ILE A 583 -13.56 -2.92 -23.50
C ILE A 583 -12.44 -3.40 -22.56
N MET A 584 -11.67 -2.47 -21.97
CA MET A 584 -10.53 -2.80 -21.11
C MET A 584 -10.92 -3.63 -19.88
N GLU A 585 -12.05 -3.29 -19.23
CA GLU A 585 -12.53 -4.03 -18.07
C GLU A 585 -13.01 -5.43 -18.46
N GLY A 586 -13.71 -5.55 -19.60
CA GLY A 586 -14.16 -6.85 -20.12
C GLY A 586 -13.00 -7.75 -20.53
N THR A 587 -12.02 -7.24 -21.28
CA THR A 587 -10.81 -7.99 -21.67
C THR A 587 -10.01 -8.44 -20.45
N ARG A 588 -9.91 -7.60 -19.41
CA ARG A 588 -9.21 -7.98 -18.17
C ARG A 588 -9.98 -9.05 -17.39
N GLU A 589 -11.30 -8.92 -17.28
CA GLU A 589 -12.14 -9.94 -16.63
C GLU A 589 -12.00 -11.29 -17.37
N ALA A 590 -11.89 -11.27 -18.70
CA ALA A 590 -11.58 -12.45 -19.51
C ALA A 590 -10.20 -13.05 -19.24
N HIS A 591 -9.15 -12.25 -19.02
CA HIS A 591 -7.85 -12.79 -18.61
C HIS A 591 -7.86 -13.37 -17.18
N GLU A 592 -8.69 -12.82 -16.29
CA GLU A 592 -8.92 -13.34 -14.93
C GLU A 592 -9.66 -14.70 -14.93
N LEU A 593 -10.05 -15.23 -16.11
CA LEU A 593 -10.55 -16.60 -16.26
C LEU A 593 -9.51 -17.67 -15.98
N SER A 594 -8.20 -17.40 -16.12
CA SER A 594 -7.17 -18.38 -15.76
C SER A 594 -7.31 -18.88 -14.30
N PRO A 595 -7.51 -18.01 -13.31
CA PRO A 595 -7.93 -18.39 -11.95
C PRO A 595 -9.20 -19.24 -11.85
N ALA A 596 -10.27 -18.92 -12.61
CA ALA A 596 -11.54 -19.66 -12.55
C ALA A 596 -11.47 -21.01 -13.26
N ALA A 597 -10.77 -21.09 -14.39
CA ALA A 597 -10.41 -22.32 -15.09
C ALA A 597 -9.61 -23.28 -14.20
N LYS A 598 -8.71 -22.76 -13.35
CA LYS A 598 -8.01 -23.55 -12.32
C LYS A 598 -8.95 -24.12 -11.25
N LEU A 599 -10.08 -23.47 -10.96
CA LEU A 599 -11.04 -23.95 -9.97
C LEU A 599 -11.84 -25.15 -10.48
N VAL A 600 -11.99 -25.29 -11.80
CA VAL A 600 -12.87 -26.29 -12.46
C VAL A 600 -12.14 -27.61 -12.76
N GLY A 601 -10.82 -27.59 -12.67
CA GLY A 601 -9.96 -28.76 -12.79
C GLY A 601 -8.74 -28.67 -11.89
N ALA A 602 -8.92 -28.14 -10.68
CA ALA A 602 -8.00 -28.08 -9.55
C ALA A 602 -6.49 -27.83 -9.85
N VAL A 603 -5.95 -26.83 -9.18
CA VAL A 603 -4.79 -27.12 -8.31
C VAL A 603 -5.07 -26.39 -6.99
N ASN A 604 -5.55 -27.09 -5.97
CA ASN A 604 -4.61 -27.62 -4.99
C ASN A 604 -3.56 -28.49 -5.63
N THR A 605 -2.35 -27.96 -5.74
CA THR A 605 -1.19 -28.83 -5.90
C THR A 605 -1.03 -29.58 -4.59
N VAL A 606 -1.73 -30.70 -4.47
CA VAL A 606 -1.34 -31.77 -3.56
C VAL A 606 -0.08 -32.39 -4.13
N THR A 607 1.01 -31.67 -3.95
CA THR A 607 2.33 -32.22 -4.18
C THR A 607 2.66 -33.10 -3.00
N ASN A 608 3.01 -34.35 -3.29
CA ASN A 608 3.85 -35.13 -2.41
C ASN A 608 5.23 -34.48 -2.43
N LYS A 609 5.40 -33.43 -1.64
CA LYS A 609 6.54 -32.49 -1.73
C LYS A 609 7.89 -33.20 -1.58
N ASP A 610 7.88 -34.41 -1.01
CA ASP A 610 9.04 -35.21 -0.65
C ASP A 610 8.97 -36.69 -1.10
N GLY A 611 7.92 -37.12 -1.81
CA GLY A 611 7.74 -38.53 -2.19
C GLY A 611 7.40 -39.48 -1.03
N LYS A 612 7.12 -38.95 0.18
CA LYS A 612 6.90 -39.73 1.42
C LYS A 612 5.45 -39.72 1.92
N GLY A 613 4.51 -39.17 1.16
CA GLY A 613 3.07 -39.23 1.43
C GLY A 613 2.52 -38.00 2.15
N HIS A 614 3.26 -36.88 2.13
CA HIS A 614 2.79 -35.61 2.68
C HIS A 614 2.08 -34.77 1.61
N LEU A 615 0.79 -34.53 1.80
CA LEU A 615 -0.13 -33.96 0.81
C LEU A 615 -0.64 -32.57 1.28
N VAL A 616 -0.46 -31.51 0.48
CA VAL A 616 -0.78 -30.09 0.83
C VAL A 616 -1.76 -29.44 -0.16
N GLY A 617 -2.75 -28.62 0.25
CA GLY A 617 -3.68 -27.95 -0.71
C GLY A 617 -4.16 -26.52 -0.38
N TYR A 618 -4.62 -25.76 -1.39
CA TYR A 618 -5.16 -24.37 -1.40
C TYR A 618 -6.56 -24.13 -2.09
N ILE A 619 -7.68 -24.36 -1.38
CA ILE A 619 -9.11 -24.27 -1.82
C ILE A 619 -9.64 -25.53 -2.54
N THR A 620 -10.66 -26.19 -1.95
CA THR A 620 -11.12 -27.55 -2.32
C THR A 620 -12.60 -27.61 -2.67
N ASP A 621 -12.95 -28.26 -3.78
CA ASP A 621 -14.27 -28.87 -3.99
C ASP A 621 -14.29 -30.32 -3.46
N GLY A 622 -15.48 -30.88 -3.21
CA GLY A 622 -15.60 -32.22 -2.60
C GLY A 622 -15.17 -33.37 -3.51
N THR A 623 -15.43 -33.23 -4.82
CA THR A 623 -15.17 -34.25 -5.85
C THR A 623 -13.68 -34.42 -6.11
N GLY A 624 -12.93 -33.32 -6.17
CA GLY A 624 -11.48 -33.34 -6.33
C GLY A 624 -10.77 -34.02 -5.16
N ALA A 625 -11.26 -33.84 -3.94
CA ALA A 625 -10.70 -34.48 -2.74
C ALA A 625 -10.88 -36.02 -2.76
N MET A 626 -12.05 -36.52 -3.17
CA MET A 626 -12.31 -37.97 -3.24
C MET A 626 -11.52 -38.65 -4.36
N ARG A 627 -11.33 -37.95 -5.49
CA ARG A 627 -10.51 -38.44 -6.59
C ARG A 627 -9.03 -38.59 -6.20
N ALA A 628 -8.45 -37.60 -5.53
CA ALA A 628 -7.06 -37.65 -5.06
C ALA A 628 -6.83 -38.81 -4.08
N LEU A 629 -7.78 -39.05 -3.16
CA LEU A 629 -7.76 -40.21 -2.26
C LEU A 629 -7.72 -41.53 -3.03
N LYS A 630 -8.53 -41.66 -4.07
CA LYS A 630 -8.61 -42.86 -4.90
C LYS A 630 -7.32 -43.10 -5.72
N GLU A 631 -6.71 -42.05 -6.23
CA GLU A 631 -5.45 -42.12 -6.99
C GLU A 631 -4.26 -42.57 -6.11
N GLU A 632 -4.29 -42.25 -4.81
CA GLU A 632 -3.34 -42.75 -3.79
C GLU A 632 -3.73 -44.12 -3.20
N GLY A 633 -4.73 -44.81 -3.79
CA GLY A 633 -5.18 -46.14 -3.36
C GLY A 633 -6.08 -46.14 -2.12
N VAL A 634 -6.57 -44.99 -1.68
CA VAL A 634 -7.46 -44.84 -0.52
C VAL A 634 -8.91 -44.69 -0.98
N GLU A 635 -9.61 -45.80 -1.11
CA GLU A 635 -11.06 -45.79 -1.39
C GLU A 635 -11.86 -45.50 -0.10
N VAL A 636 -12.81 -44.56 -0.15
CA VAL A 636 -13.61 -44.13 1.03
C VAL A 636 -14.89 -44.93 1.24
N LYS A 637 -15.35 -45.63 0.20
CA LYS A 637 -16.56 -46.46 0.22
C LYS A 637 -16.48 -47.53 1.33
N ASP A 638 -17.57 -47.69 2.06
CA ASP A 638 -17.74 -48.63 3.18
C ASP A 638 -16.78 -48.43 4.38
N LYS A 639 -16.04 -47.30 4.43
CA LYS A 639 -15.14 -46.96 5.54
C LYS A 639 -15.74 -45.96 6.51
N ILE A 640 -15.15 -45.86 7.70
CA ILE A 640 -15.45 -44.81 8.67
C ILE A 640 -14.53 -43.62 8.37
N VAL A 641 -15.11 -42.46 8.09
CA VAL A 641 -14.38 -41.23 7.75
C VAL A 641 -14.59 -40.20 8.86
N THR A 642 -13.51 -39.68 9.43
CA THR A 642 -13.56 -38.62 10.44
C THR A 642 -12.96 -37.34 9.89
N MET A 643 -13.69 -36.23 10.00
CA MET A 643 -13.35 -34.92 9.46
C MET A 643 -13.32 -33.85 10.57
N THR A 644 -12.21 -33.11 10.67
CA THR A 644 -11.99 -32.16 11.77
C THR A 644 -12.20 -30.69 11.42
N GLY A 645 -12.44 -30.35 10.14
CA GLY A 645 -12.68 -28.97 9.65
C GLY A 645 -14.17 -28.61 9.44
N ALA A 646 -14.56 -27.36 9.70
CA ALA A 646 -15.97 -26.89 9.67
C ALA A 646 -16.27 -25.67 8.77
N GLY A 647 -15.32 -25.27 7.90
CA GLY A 647 -15.52 -24.21 6.89
C GLY A 647 -16.09 -24.74 5.57
N GLY A 648 -16.39 -23.85 4.60
CA GLY A 648 -17.08 -24.21 3.34
C GLY A 648 -16.44 -25.36 2.54
N ALA A 649 -15.10 -25.45 2.51
CA ALA A 649 -14.39 -26.57 1.88
C ALA A 649 -14.55 -27.89 2.65
N GLY A 650 -14.59 -27.85 3.99
CA GLY A 650 -14.86 -29.02 4.82
C GLY A 650 -16.28 -29.55 4.63
N THR A 651 -17.25 -28.64 4.43
CA THR A 651 -18.64 -28.99 4.09
C THR A 651 -18.73 -29.67 2.73
N ALA A 652 -18.07 -29.13 1.69
CA ALA A 652 -18.07 -29.72 0.34
C ALA A 652 -17.47 -31.13 0.30
N ILE A 653 -16.34 -31.35 0.99
CA ILE A 653 -15.67 -32.66 1.09
C ILE A 653 -16.53 -33.67 1.88
N ALA A 654 -17.18 -33.23 2.96
CA ALA A 654 -18.05 -34.10 3.77
C ALA A 654 -19.26 -34.59 2.98
N ILE A 655 -19.89 -33.69 2.21
CA ILE A 655 -21.02 -34.03 1.35
C ILE A 655 -20.60 -35.05 0.29
N GLN A 656 -19.48 -34.81 -0.41
CA GLN A 656 -19.04 -35.73 -1.44
C GLN A 656 -18.61 -37.10 -0.89
N ALA A 657 -17.92 -37.13 0.26
CA ALA A 657 -17.55 -38.40 0.90
C ALA A 657 -18.78 -39.24 1.28
N ALA A 658 -19.87 -38.59 1.71
CA ALA A 658 -21.13 -39.27 1.97
C ALA A 658 -21.76 -39.83 0.67
N LEU A 659 -21.74 -39.04 -0.42
CA LEU A 659 -22.23 -39.47 -1.73
C LEU A 659 -21.43 -40.65 -2.32
N ASP A 660 -20.14 -40.74 -2.01
CA ASP A 660 -19.25 -41.81 -2.46
C ASP A 660 -19.36 -43.10 -1.61
N GLY A 661 -20.33 -43.17 -0.69
CA GLY A 661 -20.73 -44.40 0.00
C GLY A 661 -19.91 -44.72 1.25
N VAL A 662 -19.43 -43.70 1.97
CA VAL A 662 -18.83 -43.85 3.30
C VAL A 662 -19.81 -44.51 4.27
N LYS A 663 -19.32 -45.46 5.09
CA LYS A 663 -20.15 -46.22 6.04
C LYS A 663 -20.58 -45.40 7.26
N GLU A 664 -19.69 -44.55 7.76
CA GLU A 664 -19.94 -43.66 8.89
C GLU A 664 -19.09 -42.39 8.76
N LEU A 665 -19.70 -41.20 8.81
CA LEU A 665 -19.02 -39.92 8.62
C LEU A 665 -19.12 -39.08 9.90
N HIS A 666 -17.99 -38.78 10.54
CA HIS A 666 -17.90 -37.98 11.75
C HIS A 666 -17.36 -36.58 11.39
N SER A 667 -18.23 -35.58 11.28
CA SER A 667 -17.86 -34.22 10.88
C SER A 667 -18.59 -33.15 11.71
N LYS A 668 -17.86 -32.14 12.20
CA LYS A 668 -18.45 -30.95 12.86
C LYS A 668 -19.21 -30.04 11.87
N ALA A 669 -18.91 -30.11 10.57
CA ALA A 669 -19.52 -29.28 9.54
C ALA A 669 -20.96 -29.72 9.21
N ALA A 670 -21.19 -31.03 9.19
CA ALA A 670 -22.48 -31.63 8.85
C ALA A 670 -23.57 -31.35 9.91
N GLU A 671 -23.19 -31.15 11.17
CA GLU A 671 -24.12 -30.81 12.27
C GLU A 671 -24.71 -29.38 12.16
N LYS A 672 -24.04 -28.45 11.45
CA LYS A 672 -24.40 -27.03 11.45
C LYS A 672 -25.45 -26.65 10.41
N GLU A 673 -25.58 -27.45 9.34
CA GLU A 673 -26.43 -27.17 8.17
C GLU A 673 -27.72 -28.01 8.14
N GLY A 674 -27.91 -28.99 9.04
CA GLY A 674 -29.17 -29.73 9.16
C GLY A 674 -29.60 -30.49 7.89
N ILE A 675 -28.65 -31.00 7.12
CA ILE A 675 -28.90 -31.64 5.82
C ILE A 675 -29.35 -33.10 6.03
N GLU A 676 -30.63 -33.40 5.80
CA GLU A 676 -31.12 -34.77 5.59
C GLU A 676 -31.04 -35.13 4.09
N LEU A 677 -30.19 -36.08 3.74
CA LEU A 677 -30.10 -36.66 2.38
C LEU A 677 -30.75 -38.05 2.38
N GLU A 678 -31.88 -38.20 1.70
CA GLU A 678 -32.49 -39.51 1.42
C GLU A 678 -31.83 -40.17 0.20
N ALA A 679 -30.80 -40.98 0.44
CA ALA A 679 -30.45 -42.17 -0.36
C ALA A 679 -29.42 -43.05 0.41
N ALA A 680 -29.95 -44.04 1.15
CA ALA A 680 -29.37 -45.30 1.68
C ALA A 680 -27.85 -45.49 1.96
N PRO A 681 -27.45 -46.28 2.99
CA PRO A 681 -27.92 -46.34 4.36
C PRO A 681 -26.75 -45.99 5.32
N VAL A 682 -26.49 -44.71 5.57
CA VAL A 682 -25.57 -44.31 6.65
C VAL A 682 -26.31 -44.47 7.97
N THR A 683 -26.15 -45.65 8.58
CA THR A 683 -26.81 -46.01 9.83
C THR A 683 -26.04 -45.44 11.03
N LYS A 684 -26.28 -44.14 11.30
CA LYS A 684 -26.05 -43.37 12.55
C LYS A 684 -25.14 -42.15 12.36
N PHE A 685 -25.75 -40.98 12.46
CA PHE A 685 -25.07 -39.77 12.95
C PHE A 685 -25.14 -39.78 14.48
N LYS A 686 -23.98 -39.81 15.15
CA LYS A 686 -23.91 -39.74 16.63
C LYS A 686 -23.47 -38.36 17.07
N SER A 687 -24.27 -37.73 17.92
CA SER A 687 -23.90 -36.53 18.65
C SER A 687 -22.84 -36.84 19.71
N LYS A 688 -21.73 -36.10 19.66
CA LYS A 688 -20.58 -36.01 20.59
C LYS A 688 -19.92 -37.32 21.08
N PRO A 689 -18.58 -37.33 20.99
CA PRO A 689 -17.77 -37.57 22.18
C PRO A 689 -16.85 -36.39 22.49
N LYS A 690 -16.65 -36.14 23.79
CA LYS A 690 -15.50 -35.38 24.29
C LYS A 690 -14.24 -36.02 23.73
N MET A 691 -13.43 -35.28 22.97
CA MET A 691 -12.14 -35.79 22.53
C MET A 691 -11.14 -35.65 23.68
N HIS A 692 -10.99 -36.72 24.46
CA HIS A 692 -9.81 -36.97 25.28
C HIS A 692 -8.72 -37.50 24.34
N ILE A 693 -7.63 -36.76 24.19
CA ILE A 693 -6.43 -37.22 23.48
C ILE A 693 -5.61 -38.08 24.45
N GLU A 694 -6.04 -39.32 24.69
CA GLU A 694 -5.20 -40.29 25.41
C GLU A 694 -5.31 -41.74 24.89
N ALA A 695 -6.07 -42.01 23.82
CA ALA A 695 -6.14 -43.37 23.26
C ALA A 695 -6.29 -43.35 21.74
N MET A 696 -5.17 -43.30 21.01
CA MET A 696 -5.10 -43.54 19.57
C MET A 696 -4.39 -44.84 19.20
N TRP A 697 -4.42 -45.81 20.12
CA TRP A 697 -4.10 -47.20 19.83
C TRP A 697 -5.36 -48.02 20.12
N LEU A 698 -5.82 -48.80 19.13
CA LEU A 698 -6.98 -49.72 19.12
C LEU A 698 -8.26 -49.21 18.43
N PHE A 699 -8.25 -49.23 17.08
CA PHE A 699 -9.48 -49.47 16.30
C PHE A 699 -9.25 -50.67 15.36
N PRO A 700 -10.10 -51.72 15.37
CA PRO A 700 -9.92 -52.93 14.57
C PRO A 700 -10.56 -52.86 13.16
N THR A 701 -10.90 -51.67 12.64
CA THR A 701 -11.55 -51.50 11.32
C THR A 701 -10.91 -50.35 10.52
N PRO A 702 -10.86 -50.45 9.17
CA PRO A 702 -10.18 -49.46 8.33
C PRO A 702 -10.86 -48.09 8.45
N THR A 703 -10.15 -47.14 9.05
CA THR A 703 -10.63 -45.78 9.37
C THR A 703 -9.78 -44.77 8.61
N VAL A 704 -10.41 -43.77 7.98
CA VAL A 704 -9.72 -42.72 7.21
C VAL A 704 -9.95 -41.37 7.90
N LEU A 705 -8.86 -40.67 8.24
CA LEU A 705 -8.90 -39.37 8.91
C LEU A 705 -8.56 -38.26 7.91
N ILE A 706 -9.46 -37.29 7.74
CA ILE A 706 -9.30 -36.15 6.83
C ILE A 706 -9.28 -34.86 7.65
N VAL A 707 -8.12 -34.24 7.80
CA VAL A 707 -7.96 -32.98 8.54
C VAL A 707 -7.96 -31.83 7.54
N GLY A 708 -8.76 -30.78 7.79
CA GLY A 708 -8.89 -29.66 6.88
C GLY A 708 -7.52 -29.09 6.50
N SER A 709 -7.19 -29.12 5.20
CA SER A 709 -5.96 -28.71 4.50
C SER A 709 -4.73 -29.64 4.50
N VAL A 710 -4.73 -30.79 5.19
CA VAL A 710 -3.67 -31.82 5.06
C VAL A 710 -4.26 -33.23 5.15
N LEU A 711 -4.00 -34.04 4.13
CA LEU A 711 -4.38 -35.46 4.06
C LEU A 711 -3.18 -36.30 4.54
N VAL A 712 -3.31 -37.12 5.58
CA VAL A 712 -2.19 -37.94 6.10
C VAL A 712 -2.43 -39.42 5.83
N GLY A 713 -1.53 -40.03 5.07
CA GLY A 713 -1.48 -41.47 4.79
C GLY A 713 -0.84 -42.31 5.91
N PHE A 714 -0.96 -43.64 5.76
CA PHE A 714 -0.67 -44.70 6.75
C PHE A 714 0.78 -44.77 7.29
N PHE A 715 0.93 -45.13 8.57
CA PHE A 715 2.21 -45.47 9.21
C PHE A 715 2.62 -46.92 8.96
N ALA A 716 3.83 -47.13 8.40
CA ALA A 716 4.59 -48.37 8.53
C ALA A 716 6.01 -48.06 9.02
N ALA A 717 6.53 -48.94 9.88
CA ALA A 717 7.62 -48.70 10.83
C ALA A 717 9.05 -48.69 10.25
N GLY A 718 9.93 -47.86 10.83
CA GLY A 718 11.33 -48.22 11.11
C GLY A 718 12.45 -47.26 10.67
N GLY A 719 13.33 -46.88 11.61
CA GLY A 719 14.77 -46.69 11.36
C GLY A 719 15.35 -45.26 11.47
N VAL A 720 16.52 -45.13 12.11
CA VAL A 720 17.12 -43.92 12.71
C VAL A 720 18.52 -43.58 12.11
N MET A 721 18.91 -42.28 12.18
CA MET A 721 20.27 -41.64 12.11
C MET A 721 21.01 -41.57 10.75
N GLN A 722 21.79 -40.53 10.36
CA GLN A 722 22.58 -39.53 11.13
C GLN A 722 23.01 -38.27 10.30
N LEU A 723 23.16 -37.13 11.00
CA LEU A 723 24.08 -35.97 10.89
C LEU A 723 24.14 -35.03 9.65
N GLY A 724 23.78 -33.75 9.88
CA GLY A 724 24.25 -32.59 9.08
C GLY A 724 23.56 -31.26 9.44
N LEU A 725 24.18 -30.46 10.33
CA LEU A 725 23.98 -29.01 10.58
C LEU A 725 22.53 -28.46 10.64
N THR A 726 21.98 -28.37 11.85
CA THR A 726 20.69 -27.73 12.13
C THR A 726 20.82 -26.20 12.13
N VAL A 727 20.15 -25.53 11.20
CA VAL A 727 19.76 -24.12 11.35
C VAL A 727 18.55 -24.11 12.29
N MET A 728 18.73 -23.64 13.54
CA MET A 728 17.65 -23.51 14.53
C MET A 728 16.68 -22.40 14.14
N GLY A 729 15.72 -22.69 13.26
CA GLY A 729 14.68 -21.72 12.83
C GLY A 729 13.30 -22.28 12.56
N GLU A 730 13.02 -23.56 12.89
CA GLU A 730 11.77 -24.23 12.44
C GLU A 730 10.67 -24.40 13.50
N MET A 731 10.86 -24.02 14.78
CA MET A 731 9.82 -24.13 15.81
C MET A 731 9.34 -22.75 16.29
N PHE A 732 8.02 -22.50 16.22
CA PHE A 732 7.38 -21.33 16.83
C PHE A 732 7.38 -21.51 18.37
N PRO A 733 7.68 -20.50 19.20
CA PRO A 733 8.03 -20.66 20.62
C PRO A 733 6.85 -21.06 21.54
N ALA A 734 5.66 -21.27 21.00
CA ALA A 734 4.43 -21.54 21.76
C ALA A 734 4.58 -22.75 22.71
N GLU A 735 5.16 -23.85 22.22
CA GLU A 735 5.31 -25.08 23.01
C GLU A 735 6.23 -24.88 24.22
N SER A 736 7.30 -24.07 24.07
CA SER A 736 8.26 -23.80 25.16
C SER A 736 7.61 -23.14 26.38
N ILE A 737 6.50 -22.44 26.17
CA ILE A 737 5.73 -21.77 27.21
C ILE A 737 4.41 -22.49 27.54
N GLY A 738 4.12 -23.62 26.90
CA GLY A 738 2.93 -24.43 27.15
C GLY A 738 1.66 -23.93 26.44
N LEU A 739 1.81 -23.17 25.35
CA LEU A 739 0.73 -22.78 24.46
C LEU A 739 0.66 -23.72 23.26
N THR A 740 -0.56 -23.99 22.79
CA THR A 740 -0.83 -24.74 21.57
C THR A 740 -1.24 -23.80 20.43
N GLU A 741 -1.31 -24.31 19.20
CA GLU A 741 -1.76 -23.51 18.04
C GLU A 741 -3.19 -22.96 18.23
N ASP A 742 -4.09 -23.72 18.87
CA ASP A 742 -5.46 -23.30 19.19
C ASP A 742 -5.53 -22.12 20.19
N ASP A 743 -4.46 -21.90 20.96
CA ASP A 743 -4.38 -20.81 21.93
C ASP A 743 -3.97 -19.48 21.28
N LEU A 744 -3.69 -19.49 19.97
CA LEU A 744 -3.04 -18.42 19.22
C LEU A 744 -3.82 -18.02 17.96
N GLU A 745 -3.55 -16.81 17.48
CA GLU A 745 -3.98 -16.26 16.19
C GLU A 745 -2.73 -15.90 15.38
N LEU A 746 -2.42 -16.67 14.33
CA LEU A 746 -1.16 -16.53 13.58
C LEU A 746 -1.16 -15.32 12.62
N PHE A 747 -0.03 -14.60 12.60
CA PHE A 747 0.29 -13.51 11.67
C PHE A 747 1.52 -13.91 10.85
N GLY A 748 1.29 -14.76 9.86
CA GLY A 748 2.36 -15.51 9.20
C GLY A 748 2.90 -16.62 10.11
N LYS A 749 4.09 -17.15 9.81
CA LYS A 749 4.65 -18.31 10.53
C LYS A 749 5.36 -17.97 11.84
N TYR A 750 5.81 -16.73 12.00
CA TYR A 750 6.75 -16.34 13.05
C TYR A 750 6.20 -15.31 14.04
N LYS A 751 4.92 -14.99 13.97
CA LYS A 751 4.23 -14.04 14.85
C LYS A 751 2.84 -14.55 15.16
N ALA A 752 2.35 -14.35 16.38
CA ALA A 752 0.97 -14.67 16.72
C ALA A 752 0.42 -13.72 17.79
N LYS A 753 -0.90 -13.57 17.87
CA LYS A 753 -1.59 -12.97 19.02
C LYS A 753 -2.11 -14.07 19.94
N VAL A 754 -2.19 -13.80 21.24
CA VAL A 754 -2.76 -14.74 22.22
C VAL A 754 -4.27 -14.54 22.34
N ASN A 755 -5.03 -15.63 22.26
CA ASN A 755 -6.49 -15.59 22.31
C ASN A 755 -7.02 -15.13 23.68
N PHE A 756 -8.17 -14.43 23.70
CA PHE A 756 -8.80 -14.03 24.95
C PHE A 756 -9.17 -15.22 25.85
N SER A 757 -9.67 -16.30 25.24
CA SER A 757 -10.00 -17.54 25.94
C SER A 757 -8.76 -18.14 26.62
N THR A 758 -7.60 -18.09 25.98
CA THR A 758 -6.32 -18.50 26.55
C THR A 758 -5.94 -17.63 27.75
N MET A 759 -5.93 -16.31 27.59
CA MET A 759 -5.60 -15.39 28.70
C MET A 759 -6.52 -15.58 29.91
N GLN A 760 -7.81 -15.89 29.67
CA GLN A 760 -8.74 -16.24 30.75
C GLN A 760 -8.39 -17.56 31.43
N LYS A 761 -8.08 -18.63 30.68
CA LYS A 761 -7.65 -19.92 31.26
C LYS A 761 -6.40 -19.75 32.15
N LEU A 762 -5.44 -18.94 31.69
CA LEU A 762 -4.17 -18.70 32.36
C LEU A 762 -4.31 -17.93 33.68
N THR A 763 -5.44 -17.29 33.96
CA THR A 763 -5.62 -16.53 35.21
C THR A 763 -5.41 -17.36 36.48
N ASN A 764 -5.67 -18.67 36.40
CA ASN A 764 -5.53 -19.61 37.50
C ASN A 764 -4.10 -20.13 37.72
N ASN A 765 -3.17 -19.86 36.79
CA ASN A 765 -1.77 -20.26 36.97
C ASN A 765 -1.10 -19.42 38.06
N GLU A 766 -0.09 -19.97 38.71
CA GLU A 766 0.78 -19.18 39.61
C GLU A 766 1.55 -18.12 38.80
N GLU A 767 1.85 -17.00 39.44
CA GLU A 767 2.66 -15.93 38.82
C GLU A 767 4.15 -16.20 39.03
N GLY A 768 4.91 -16.15 37.94
CA GLY A 768 6.36 -16.20 37.98
C GLY A 768 7.01 -14.99 38.64
N LYS A 769 8.35 -15.01 38.63
CA LYS A 769 9.21 -13.95 39.14
C LYS A 769 9.37 -12.84 38.10
N LEU A 770 9.17 -11.59 38.51
CA LEU A 770 9.25 -10.44 37.61
C LEU A 770 10.61 -9.73 37.76
N ILE A 771 11.34 -9.57 36.65
CA ILE A 771 12.60 -8.85 36.58
C ILE A 771 12.40 -7.58 35.76
N LEU A 772 12.67 -6.42 36.37
CA LEU A 772 12.68 -5.14 35.67
C LEU A 772 14.10 -4.79 35.25
N VAL A 773 14.33 -4.64 33.96
CA VAL A 773 15.58 -4.10 33.41
C VAL A 773 15.43 -2.61 33.15
N THR A 774 16.32 -1.82 33.73
CA THR A 774 16.44 -0.38 33.55
C THR A 774 17.90 -0.02 33.27
N SER A 775 18.22 1.26 33.14
CA SER A 775 19.60 1.72 32.91
C SER A 775 19.93 2.96 33.72
N ILE A 776 21.19 3.36 33.67
CA ILE A 776 21.61 4.74 33.96
C ILE A 776 20.97 5.74 32.99
N ASN A 777 21.18 7.04 33.22
CA ASN A 777 20.73 8.07 32.29
C ASN A 777 21.32 7.80 30.89
N PRO A 778 20.53 7.86 29.81
CA PRO A 778 21.03 7.61 28.48
C PRO A 778 22.12 8.59 28.08
N THR A 779 23.14 8.09 27.41
CA THR A 779 24.22 8.89 26.82
C THR A 779 24.31 8.64 25.31
N PRO A 780 24.92 9.55 24.53
CA PRO A 780 25.21 9.30 23.11
C PRO A 780 26.13 8.09 22.83
N ALA A 781 26.73 7.48 23.86
CA ALA A 781 27.54 6.27 23.75
C ALA A 781 26.68 4.99 23.66
N GLY A 782 25.48 5.02 24.24
CA GLY A 782 24.54 3.90 24.29
C GLY A 782 24.83 2.90 25.41
N GLU A 783 23.78 2.48 26.11
CA GLU A 783 23.89 1.58 27.27
C GLU A 783 23.56 0.12 26.89
N GLY A 784 22.76 -0.11 25.85
CA GLY A 784 22.37 -1.44 25.40
C GLY A 784 21.31 -2.12 26.29
N LYS A 785 20.42 -1.36 26.93
CA LYS A 785 19.39 -1.90 27.84
C LYS A 785 18.59 -3.05 27.23
N SER A 786 17.98 -2.86 26.06
CA SER A 786 17.14 -3.89 25.42
C SER A 786 17.94 -5.11 24.99
N THR A 787 19.21 -4.94 24.60
CA THR A 787 20.15 -6.03 24.35
C THR A 787 20.37 -6.87 25.61
N VAL A 788 20.55 -6.23 26.77
CA VAL A 788 20.67 -6.95 28.06
C VAL A 788 19.36 -7.58 28.49
N THR A 789 18.20 -6.93 28.28
CA THR A 789 16.88 -7.51 28.55
C THR A 789 16.70 -8.84 27.81
N ILE A 790 17.03 -8.86 26.51
CA ILE A 790 16.89 -10.05 25.66
C ILE A 790 17.91 -11.11 26.05
N GLY A 791 19.18 -10.73 26.16
CA GLY A 791 20.26 -11.65 26.50
C GLY A 791 20.12 -12.26 27.89
N LEU A 792 19.57 -11.52 28.87
CA LEU A 792 19.24 -12.06 30.20
C LEU A 792 18.13 -13.12 30.11
N GLY A 793 17.09 -12.89 29.30
CA GLY A 793 16.03 -13.87 29.08
C GLY A 793 16.57 -15.16 28.45
N ASP A 794 17.42 -15.04 27.44
CA ASP A 794 18.09 -16.19 26.81
C ASP A 794 19.01 -16.94 27.78
N ALA A 795 19.79 -16.21 28.57
CA ALA A 795 20.68 -16.78 29.57
C ALA A 795 19.93 -17.51 30.70
N LEU A 796 18.77 -16.99 31.14
CA LEU A 796 17.92 -17.64 32.14
C LEU A 796 17.37 -18.99 31.62
N ASN A 797 16.89 -19.04 30.38
CA ASN A 797 16.47 -20.30 29.76
C ASN A 797 17.64 -21.29 29.62
N ARG A 798 18.83 -20.80 29.26
CA ARG A 798 20.04 -21.63 29.15
C ARG A 798 20.46 -22.26 30.48
N ILE A 799 20.26 -21.57 31.61
CA ILE A 799 20.50 -22.13 32.95
C ILE A 799 19.29 -22.91 33.51
N GLY A 800 18.30 -23.23 32.67
CA GLY A 800 17.17 -24.10 33.00
C GLY A 800 16.00 -23.41 33.71
N LYS A 801 15.90 -22.07 33.66
CA LYS A 801 14.75 -21.32 34.22
C LYS A 801 13.79 -20.94 33.08
N LYS A 802 12.56 -21.47 33.09
CA LYS A 802 11.55 -21.20 32.05
C LYS A 802 11.22 -19.71 32.02
N THR A 803 11.69 -19.00 30.99
CA THR A 803 11.69 -17.53 30.96
C THR A 803 10.95 -16.97 29.75
N VAL A 804 10.16 -15.91 29.98
CA VAL A 804 9.43 -15.17 28.94
C VAL A 804 9.82 -13.70 28.98
N ILE A 805 10.08 -13.11 27.82
CA ILE A 805 10.45 -11.69 27.71
C ILE A 805 9.21 -10.84 27.40
N ALA A 806 9.15 -9.60 27.89
CA ALA A 806 8.10 -8.66 27.51
C ALA A 806 8.68 -7.27 27.17
N LEU A 807 8.60 -6.88 25.89
CA LEU A 807 9.16 -5.67 25.28
C LEU A 807 8.08 -4.76 24.69
N ARG A 808 8.50 -3.54 24.35
CA ARG A 808 7.69 -2.55 23.65
C ARG A 808 7.80 -2.71 22.13
N GLU A 809 6.70 -2.44 21.44
CA GLU A 809 6.72 -2.27 19.99
C GLU A 809 7.33 -0.90 19.63
N PRO A 810 8.29 -0.83 18.71
CA PRO A 810 8.85 0.44 18.24
C PRO A 810 7.87 1.18 17.32
N SER A 811 7.94 2.51 17.34
CA SER A 811 7.23 3.37 16.37
C SER A 811 7.93 3.33 15.00
N LEU A 812 7.13 3.37 13.92
CA LEU A 812 7.61 3.39 12.53
C LEU A 812 8.37 4.69 12.19
N GLY A 813 7.90 5.83 12.70
CA GLY A 813 8.45 7.15 12.37
C GLY A 813 9.97 7.27 12.62
N PRO A 814 10.48 6.92 13.83
CA PRO A 814 11.91 6.95 14.15
C PRO A 814 12.79 6.05 13.28
N VAL A 815 12.26 4.91 12.80
CA VAL A 815 12.98 3.95 11.92
C VAL A 815 13.38 4.67 10.63
N MET A 816 12.46 5.42 10.02
CA MET A 816 12.72 6.24 8.82
C MET A 816 13.62 7.47 9.09
N GLY A 817 13.85 7.81 10.37
CA GLY A 817 14.58 8.99 10.81
C GLY A 817 16.05 8.76 11.08
N ILE A 818 16.39 8.52 12.36
CA ILE A 818 17.77 8.47 12.90
C ILE A 818 18.03 7.16 13.67
N LYS A 819 16.98 6.47 14.16
CA LYS A 819 17.14 5.34 15.08
C LYS A 819 16.97 4.01 14.34
N GLY A 820 17.92 3.10 14.52
CA GLY A 820 17.71 1.67 14.26
C GLY A 820 16.72 1.06 15.26
N GLY A 821 16.18 -0.11 14.91
CA GLY A 821 15.09 -0.76 15.62
C GLY A 821 15.32 -1.09 17.09
N ALA A 822 14.26 -1.13 17.89
CA ALA A 822 14.29 -1.40 19.34
C ALA A 822 14.17 -2.91 19.67
N THR A 823 14.78 -3.77 18.86
CA THR A 823 14.66 -5.23 18.93
C THR A 823 15.90 -5.92 19.49
N GLY A 824 16.77 -5.17 20.18
CA GLY A 824 18.05 -5.68 20.71
C GLY A 824 19.24 -5.35 19.80
N GLY A 825 20.32 -6.14 19.90
CA GLY A 825 21.50 -5.96 19.05
C GLY A 825 22.52 -7.10 19.20
N GLY A 826 23.37 -7.29 18.19
CA GLY A 826 24.33 -8.40 18.18
C GLY A 826 23.62 -9.75 18.19
N TYR A 827 24.07 -10.69 19.02
CA TYR A 827 23.43 -12.01 19.18
C TYR A 827 22.24 -12.03 20.14
N ALA A 828 21.87 -10.90 20.75
CA ALA A 828 20.70 -10.77 21.64
C ALA A 828 19.62 -9.91 20.97
N GLN A 829 18.80 -10.53 20.12
CA GLN A 829 17.75 -9.89 19.35
C GLN A 829 16.42 -10.65 19.39
N VAL A 830 15.32 -9.93 19.22
CA VAL A 830 13.98 -10.48 18.94
C VAL A 830 13.69 -10.42 17.45
N LEU A 831 13.12 -11.50 16.92
CA LEU A 831 12.86 -11.72 15.50
C LEU A 831 11.38 -12.06 15.25
N PRO A 832 10.83 -11.78 14.04
CA PRO A 832 11.50 -11.14 12.90
C PRO A 832 11.64 -9.61 13.05
N MET A 833 12.87 -9.11 12.96
CA MET A 833 13.18 -7.69 13.20
C MET A 833 12.53 -6.74 12.19
N GLU A 834 12.49 -7.13 10.93
CA GLU A 834 11.86 -6.35 9.85
C GLU A 834 10.40 -6.05 10.18
N ASP A 835 9.63 -7.09 10.49
CA ASP A 835 8.20 -6.95 10.79
C ASP A 835 7.96 -6.07 12.02
N ILE A 836 8.74 -6.30 13.10
CA ILE A 836 8.58 -5.56 14.36
C ILE A 836 8.84 -4.06 14.18
N ASN A 837 9.75 -3.67 13.28
CA ASN A 837 10.08 -2.27 13.01
C ASN A 837 9.17 -1.60 11.95
N LEU A 838 8.32 -2.37 11.27
CA LEU A 838 7.44 -1.87 10.22
C LEU A 838 5.97 -1.86 10.68
N HIS A 839 5.17 -2.80 10.18
CA HIS A 839 3.72 -2.86 10.42
C HIS A 839 3.35 -3.88 11.51
N PHE A 840 4.28 -4.77 11.84
CA PHE A 840 4.15 -5.86 12.79
C PHE A 840 2.80 -6.62 12.68
N THR A 841 1.91 -6.44 13.65
CA THR A 841 0.56 -7.02 13.68
C THR A 841 -0.55 -5.99 13.46
N GLY A 842 -0.19 -4.73 13.19
CA GLY A 842 -1.11 -3.63 12.95
C GLY A 842 -1.59 -2.87 14.18
N ASP A 843 -0.95 -3.08 15.35
CA ASP A 843 -1.39 -2.47 16.61
C ASP A 843 -1.28 -0.93 16.59
N MET A 844 -0.17 -0.39 16.07
CA MET A 844 0.00 1.06 15.87
C MET A 844 -1.04 1.63 14.89
N HIS A 845 -1.42 0.88 13.85
CA HIS A 845 -2.44 1.30 12.89
C HIS A 845 -3.82 1.37 13.55
N ALA A 846 -4.16 0.39 14.39
CA ALA A 846 -5.41 0.39 15.15
C ALA A 846 -5.48 1.58 16.12
N ILE A 847 -4.39 1.91 16.80
CA ILE A 847 -4.30 3.07 17.71
C ILE A 847 -4.43 4.38 16.92
N THR A 848 -3.73 4.51 15.79
CA THR A 848 -3.81 5.67 14.90
C THR A 848 -5.25 5.88 14.42
N THR A 849 -5.88 4.79 13.95
CA THR A 849 -7.26 4.79 13.47
C THR A 849 -8.23 5.18 14.57
N THR A 850 -8.08 4.63 15.77
CA THR A 850 -8.95 4.91 16.92
C THR A 850 -8.84 6.37 17.37
N ASN A 851 -7.63 6.92 17.43
CA ASN A 851 -7.40 8.31 17.80
C ASN A 851 -8.02 9.29 16.78
N ASN A 852 -7.85 9.00 15.49
CA ASN A 852 -8.36 9.84 14.43
C ASN A 852 -9.87 9.68 14.23
N ALA A 853 -10.44 8.50 14.53
CA ALA A 853 -11.88 8.29 14.62
C ALA A 853 -12.50 9.15 15.72
N LEU A 854 -11.89 9.19 16.92
CA LEU A 854 -12.34 10.10 17.98
C LEU A 854 -12.28 11.57 17.55
N SER A 855 -11.22 11.98 16.86
CA SER A 855 -11.11 13.34 16.31
C SER A 855 -12.21 13.65 15.29
N ALA A 856 -12.52 12.71 14.41
CA ALA A 856 -13.58 12.84 13.42
C ALA A 856 -14.98 12.90 14.06
N LEU A 857 -15.23 12.08 15.09
CA LEU A 857 -16.50 12.04 15.82
C LEU A 857 -16.71 13.33 16.62
N LEU A 858 -15.64 13.87 17.23
CA LEU A 858 -15.65 15.16 17.92
C LEU A 858 -16.00 16.31 16.97
N ASP A 859 -15.30 16.41 15.83
CA ASP A 859 -15.57 17.47 14.84
C ASP A 859 -16.96 17.30 14.20
N ASN A 860 -17.41 16.06 13.98
CA ASN A 860 -18.76 15.78 13.51
C ASN A 860 -19.82 16.23 14.53
N HIS A 861 -19.62 15.98 15.82
CA HIS A 861 -20.54 16.45 16.86
C HIS A 861 -20.72 17.97 16.80
N ILE A 862 -19.63 18.71 16.62
CA ILE A 862 -19.65 20.16 16.46
C ILE A 862 -20.43 20.56 15.19
N GLN A 863 -20.18 19.89 14.07
CA GLN A 863 -20.86 20.13 12.80
C GLN A 863 -22.37 19.88 12.86
N GLN A 864 -22.81 18.84 13.56
CA GLN A 864 -24.21 18.40 13.59
C GLN A 864 -25.10 19.15 14.58
N GLY A 865 -24.57 20.17 15.26
CA GLY A 865 -25.34 21.03 16.17
C GLY A 865 -24.64 21.36 17.49
N ASN A 866 -23.50 20.72 17.78
CA ASN A 866 -22.70 20.96 18.98
C ASN A 866 -23.53 20.95 20.27
N GLU A 867 -24.39 19.94 20.46
CA GLU A 867 -25.34 19.86 21.58
C GLU A 867 -24.65 19.88 22.97
N LEU A 868 -23.37 19.51 23.02
CA LEU A 868 -22.55 19.51 24.24
C LEU A 868 -21.91 20.88 24.53
N GLY A 869 -22.13 21.89 23.68
CA GLY A 869 -21.59 23.24 23.89
C GLY A 869 -20.07 23.31 23.86
N ILE A 870 -19.41 22.51 23.02
CA ILE A 870 -17.95 22.42 22.92
C ILE A 870 -17.37 23.73 22.38
N ASP A 871 -16.41 24.33 23.10
CA ASP A 871 -15.65 25.48 22.60
C ASP A 871 -14.50 24.96 21.72
N ALA A 872 -14.59 25.17 20.40
CA ALA A 872 -13.61 24.69 19.42
C ALA A 872 -12.18 25.18 19.68
N ARG A 873 -12.00 26.27 20.44
CA ARG A 873 -10.68 26.82 20.84
C ARG A 873 -10.09 26.11 22.06
N ARG A 874 -10.88 25.27 22.74
CA ARG A 874 -10.52 24.55 23.98
C ARG A 874 -10.55 23.04 23.78
N ILE A 875 -10.47 22.58 22.55
CA ILE A 875 -10.20 21.18 22.25
C ILE A 875 -8.73 20.91 22.59
N ILE A 876 -8.52 19.92 23.46
CA ILE A 876 -7.18 19.50 23.88
C ILE A 876 -6.75 18.19 23.20
N TRP A 877 -7.71 17.48 22.60
CA TRP A 877 -7.46 16.30 21.81
C TRP A 877 -6.84 16.66 20.45
N LYS A 878 -5.82 15.91 20.05
CA LYS A 878 -5.11 16.07 18.78
C LYS A 878 -5.22 14.81 17.93
N ARG A 879 -5.04 14.98 16.63
CA ARG A 879 -4.89 13.85 15.68
C ARG A 879 -3.52 13.20 15.83
N VAL A 880 -3.33 12.02 15.25
CA VAL A 880 -2.02 11.34 15.26
C VAL A 880 -1.68 10.65 13.95
N VAL A 881 -0.38 10.47 13.71
CA VAL A 881 0.17 9.66 12.61
C VAL A 881 1.51 9.09 13.04
N ASP A 882 1.81 7.84 12.67
CA ASP A 882 3.08 7.19 13.08
C ASP A 882 4.23 7.50 12.11
N LEU A 883 4.46 8.79 11.87
CA LEU A 883 5.52 9.32 11.01
C LEU A 883 6.17 10.54 11.68
N ASN A 884 7.44 10.79 11.38
CA ASN A 884 8.14 11.98 11.84
C ASN A 884 7.84 13.19 10.95
N ASP A 885 6.64 13.79 11.08
CA ASP A 885 6.18 14.89 10.23
C ASP A 885 6.02 16.21 11.00
N ARG A 886 7.01 17.11 10.86
CA ARG A 886 7.02 18.40 11.56
C ARG A 886 5.95 19.38 11.07
N GLU A 887 5.48 19.24 9.84
CA GLU A 887 4.55 20.20 9.22
C GLU A 887 3.15 20.10 9.84
N LEU A 888 2.80 18.91 10.36
CA LEU A 888 1.50 18.65 10.98
C LEU A 888 1.41 19.10 12.46
N ARG A 889 2.48 19.68 13.02
CA ARG A 889 2.51 20.10 14.45
C ARG A 889 1.42 21.11 14.80
N GLN A 890 1.12 22.03 13.89
CA GLN A 890 0.14 23.11 14.04
C GLN A 890 -0.55 23.31 12.70
N ILE A 891 -1.87 23.10 12.66
CA ILE A 891 -2.67 23.18 11.44
C ILE A 891 -4.01 23.87 11.73
N VAL A 892 -4.72 24.24 10.67
CA VAL A 892 -6.13 24.65 10.73
C VAL A 892 -6.95 23.62 9.97
N VAL A 893 -7.98 23.07 10.61
CA VAL A 893 -8.91 22.08 10.03
C VAL A 893 -10.29 22.69 9.82
N GLY A 894 -11.17 22.02 9.06
CA GLY A 894 -12.56 22.47 8.84
C GLY A 894 -12.71 23.67 7.88
N LEU A 895 -11.78 23.83 6.94
CA LEU A 895 -11.84 24.85 5.89
C LEU A 895 -12.63 24.35 4.67
N GLY A 896 -13.05 25.27 3.77
CA GLY A 896 -13.73 24.91 2.52
C GLY A 896 -15.24 25.15 2.50
N GLY A 897 -15.77 25.85 3.51
CA GLY A 897 -17.16 26.29 3.58
C GLY A 897 -18.04 25.45 4.50
N PRO A 898 -19.34 25.80 4.66
CA PRO A 898 -20.21 25.26 5.70
C PRO A 898 -20.43 23.74 5.69
N ILE A 899 -20.26 23.10 4.52
CA ILE A 899 -20.40 21.64 4.36
C ILE A 899 -19.11 20.86 4.69
N GLN A 900 -17.98 21.56 4.89
CA GLN A 900 -16.64 20.95 5.08
C GLN A 900 -16.17 20.95 6.55
N GLY A 901 -16.99 21.46 7.48
CA GLY A 901 -16.70 21.49 8.92
C GLY A 901 -16.65 22.90 9.51
N VAL A 902 -16.27 22.99 10.80
CA VAL A 902 -16.09 24.24 11.54
C VAL A 902 -14.59 24.55 11.67
N PRO A 903 -14.11 25.72 11.19
CA PRO A 903 -12.70 26.08 11.28
C PRO A 903 -12.18 26.12 12.72
N ARG A 904 -11.06 25.44 12.99
CA ARG A 904 -10.35 25.52 14.27
C ARG A 904 -8.86 25.19 14.13
N GLU A 905 -8.07 25.64 15.08
CA GLU A 905 -6.68 25.22 15.25
C GLU A 905 -6.63 23.75 15.75
N ASP A 906 -5.68 23.00 15.23
CA ASP A 906 -5.43 21.61 15.60
C ASP A 906 -3.94 21.25 15.41
N GLY A 907 -3.57 20.00 15.67
CA GLY A 907 -2.25 19.47 15.36
C GLY A 907 -2.21 17.95 15.37
N PHE A 908 -1.08 17.40 14.96
CA PHE A 908 -0.78 15.98 15.06
C PHE A 908 0.36 15.71 16.04
N ASP A 909 0.19 14.65 16.83
CA ASP A 909 1.27 14.01 17.58
C ASP A 909 1.65 12.67 16.90
N ILE A 910 2.85 12.14 17.21
CA ILE A 910 3.19 10.79 16.73
C ILE A 910 2.30 9.76 17.45
N THR A 911 1.90 8.67 16.80
CA THR A 911 0.92 7.70 17.35
C THR A 911 1.27 7.20 18.76
N VAL A 912 2.54 6.92 19.03
CA VAL A 912 3.01 6.47 20.36
C VAL A 912 2.92 7.53 21.47
N ALA A 913 2.66 8.79 21.13
CA ALA A 913 2.37 9.88 22.07
C ALA A 913 0.87 10.00 22.42
N SER A 914 -0.01 9.28 21.72
CA SER A 914 -1.45 9.27 22.00
C SER A 914 -1.76 8.79 23.43
N GLU A 915 -2.81 9.34 24.03
CA GLU A 915 -3.35 8.80 25.28
C GLU A 915 -3.93 7.38 25.09
N ILE A 916 -4.44 7.07 23.89
CA ILE A 916 -4.92 5.72 23.57
C ILE A 916 -3.80 4.69 23.68
N MET A 917 -2.57 5.04 23.28
CA MET A 917 -1.40 4.17 23.48
C MET A 917 -1.15 3.90 24.97
N ALA A 918 -1.19 4.94 25.81
CA ALA A 918 -1.01 4.78 27.25
C ALA A 918 -2.14 3.94 27.87
N ILE A 919 -3.38 4.14 27.44
CA ILE A 919 -4.56 3.37 27.86
C ILE A 919 -4.43 1.90 27.47
N LEU A 920 -4.07 1.59 26.22
CA LEU A 920 -3.86 0.21 25.77
C LEU A 920 -2.77 -0.48 26.60
N CYS A 921 -1.73 0.25 27.00
CA CYS A 921 -0.66 -0.30 27.82
C CYS A 921 -1.05 -0.49 29.29
N LEU A 922 -2.03 0.25 29.81
CA LEU A 922 -2.46 0.20 31.21
C LEU A 922 -3.79 -0.55 31.42
N ALA A 923 -4.47 -0.96 30.35
CA ALA A 923 -5.70 -1.74 30.45
C ALA A 923 -5.41 -3.18 30.91
N SER A 924 -6.21 -3.68 31.85
CA SER A 924 -6.13 -5.08 32.32
C SER A 924 -6.90 -6.08 31.46
N ASP A 925 -7.90 -5.59 30.71
CA ASP A 925 -8.83 -6.33 29.88
C ASP A 925 -9.66 -5.35 29.02
N LEU A 926 -10.61 -5.86 28.23
CA LEU A 926 -11.46 -5.05 27.34
C LEU A 926 -12.44 -4.14 28.08
N GLU A 927 -12.90 -4.53 29.28
CA GLU A 927 -13.85 -3.73 30.05
C GLU A 927 -13.13 -2.52 30.67
N ASP A 928 -11.95 -2.75 31.24
CA ASP A 928 -11.05 -1.69 31.71
C ASP A 928 -10.60 -0.78 30.55
N LEU A 929 -10.28 -1.35 29.37
CA LEU A 929 -9.99 -0.56 28.17
C LEU A 929 -11.14 0.39 27.82
N LYS A 930 -12.37 -0.13 27.74
CA LYS A 930 -13.56 0.67 27.41
C LYS A 930 -13.81 1.77 28.44
N PHE A 931 -13.70 1.44 29.73
CA PHE A 931 -13.85 2.39 30.83
C PHE A 931 -12.83 3.53 30.73
N ARG A 932 -11.57 3.20 30.51
CA ARG A 932 -10.48 4.18 30.34
C ARG A 932 -10.68 5.06 29.11
N LEU A 933 -11.10 4.50 27.99
CA LEU A 933 -11.41 5.26 26.78
C LEU A 933 -12.54 6.26 27.03
N GLY A 934 -13.60 5.85 27.74
CA GLY A 934 -14.72 6.73 28.11
C GLY A 934 -14.30 7.94 28.94
N ASN A 935 -13.31 7.77 29.83
CA ASN A 935 -12.81 8.82 30.72
C ASN A 935 -11.82 9.80 30.08
N ILE A 936 -11.46 9.64 28.79
CA ILE A 936 -10.59 10.60 28.10
C ILE A 936 -11.30 11.95 28.03
N VAL A 937 -10.64 13.01 28.50
CA VAL A 937 -11.11 14.40 28.35
C VAL A 937 -10.61 14.93 27.00
N VAL A 938 -11.54 15.31 26.11
CA VAL A 938 -11.21 15.73 24.74
C VAL A 938 -11.30 17.24 24.52
N ALA A 939 -12.18 17.91 25.27
CA ALA A 939 -12.45 19.33 25.12
C ALA A 939 -13.05 19.93 26.39
N TYR A 940 -13.35 21.24 26.34
CA TYR A 940 -14.11 21.94 27.37
C TYR A 940 -15.27 22.71 26.74
N THR A 941 -16.36 22.89 27.50
CA THR A 941 -17.48 23.73 27.10
C THR A 941 -17.14 25.22 27.15
N PHE A 942 -18.04 26.07 26.66
CA PHE A 942 -17.93 27.53 26.82
C PHE A 942 -17.88 27.98 28.29
N GLU A 943 -18.56 27.24 29.17
CA GLU A 943 -18.57 27.42 30.64
C GLU A 943 -17.33 26.81 31.32
N ARG A 944 -16.43 26.20 30.55
CA ARG A 944 -15.18 25.56 30.99
C ARG A 944 -15.38 24.26 31.79
N GLU A 945 -16.47 23.54 31.56
CA GLU A 945 -16.63 22.20 32.08
C GLU A 945 -16.00 21.16 31.13
N PRO A 946 -15.33 20.11 31.63
CA PRO A 946 -14.65 19.11 30.81
C PRO A 946 -15.66 18.23 30.06
N ILE A 947 -15.34 17.89 28.81
CA ILE A 947 -16.09 16.95 27.98
C ILE A 947 -15.26 15.68 27.77
N THR A 948 -15.88 14.54 28.05
CA THR A 948 -15.28 13.21 27.94
C THR A 948 -15.75 12.47 26.69
N VAL A 949 -15.11 11.34 26.39
CA VAL A 949 -15.57 10.44 25.32
C VAL A 949 -16.92 9.81 25.66
N SER A 950 -17.19 9.54 26.93
CA SER A 950 -18.50 9.05 27.37
C SER A 950 -19.63 10.06 27.13
N ASP A 951 -19.34 11.37 27.26
CA ASP A 951 -20.33 12.41 26.91
C ASP A 951 -20.66 12.42 25.41
N LEU A 952 -19.71 12.00 24.55
CA LEU A 952 -19.93 11.80 23.11
C LEU A 952 -20.64 10.47 22.80
N GLY A 953 -20.68 9.51 23.73
CA GLY A 953 -21.34 8.20 23.56
C GLY A 953 -20.65 7.25 22.58
N VAL A 954 -19.33 7.38 22.37
CA VAL A 954 -18.59 6.64 21.32
C VAL A 954 -17.54 5.66 21.83
N GLU A 955 -17.37 5.48 23.13
CA GLU A 955 -16.34 4.61 23.72
C GLU A 955 -16.45 3.14 23.27
N GLY A 956 -17.66 2.66 22.99
CA GLY A 956 -17.89 1.32 22.44
C GLY A 956 -17.30 1.14 21.03
N ALA A 957 -17.43 2.14 20.17
CA ALA A 957 -16.86 2.12 18.82
C ALA A 957 -15.33 2.17 18.87
N LEU A 958 -14.76 2.98 19.77
CA LEU A 958 -13.30 3.04 19.96
C LEU A 958 -12.74 1.72 20.50
N THR A 959 -13.45 1.07 21.43
CA THR A 959 -13.07 -0.25 21.94
C THR A 959 -13.08 -1.31 20.84
N LEU A 960 -14.06 -1.27 19.94
CA LEU A 960 -14.17 -2.20 18.82
C LEU A 960 -12.96 -2.11 17.88
N LEU A 961 -12.48 -0.89 17.60
CA LEU A 961 -11.30 -0.66 16.75
C LEU A 961 -10.01 -1.21 17.37
N LEU A 962 -9.94 -1.32 18.70
CA LEU A 962 -8.78 -1.83 19.45
C LEU A 962 -8.91 -3.30 19.85
N LYS A 963 -10.01 -3.98 19.49
CA LYS A 963 -10.32 -5.36 19.92
C LYS A 963 -9.21 -6.36 19.61
N GLU A 964 -8.57 -6.23 18.46
CA GLU A 964 -7.45 -7.12 18.06
C GLU A 964 -6.11 -6.58 18.58
N ALA A 965 -5.95 -5.25 18.60
CA ALA A 965 -4.71 -4.59 19.02
C ALA A 965 -4.41 -4.72 20.52
N ILE A 966 -5.40 -5.02 21.37
CA ILE A 966 -5.17 -5.25 22.81
C ILE A 966 -4.56 -6.63 23.13
N LYS A 967 -4.57 -7.58 22.18
CA LYS A 967 -4.02 -8.93 22.38
C LYS A 967 -2.49 -8.91 22.26
N PRO A 968 -1.72 -9.43 23.24
CA PRO A 968 -0.26 -9.48 23.17
C PRO A 968 0.28 -10.26 21.97
N ASN A 969 1.35 -9.76 21.35
CA ASN A 969 2.01 -10.40 20.20
C ASN A 969 3.19 -11.27 20.64
N LEU A 970 3.11 -12.57 20.39
CA LEU A 970 4.14 -13.57 20.63
C LEU A 970 5.09 -13.68 19.42
N VAL A 971 6.38 -13.53 19.71
CA VAL A 971 7.54 -13.72 18.82
C VAL A 971 8.66 -14.42 19.60
N GLN A 972 9.87 -14.50 19.05
CA GLN A 972 10.99 -15.20 19.68
C GLN A 972 12.32 -14.44 19.59
N THR A 973 13.27 -14.81 20.45
CA THR A 973 14.68 -14.43 20.31
C THR A 973 15.40 -15.31 19.28
N ILE A 974 16.65 -14.96 18.95
CA ILE A 974 17.55 -15.82 18.15
C ILE A 974 17.68 -17.24 18.75
N TYR A 975 17.58 -17.39 20.06
CA TYR A 975 17.72 -18.66 20.77
C TYR A 975 16.38 -19.35 21.07
N GLY A 976 15.28 -18.89 20.47
CA GLY A 976 13.95 -19.48 20.64
C GLY A 976 13.25 -19.15 21.96
N THR A 977 13.77 -18.21 22.75
CA THR A 977 13.08 -17.72 23.95
C THR A 977 11.82 -16.98 23.54
N ALA A 978 10.68 -17.32 24.14
CA ALA A 978 9.42 -16.62 23.91
C ALA A 978 9.50 -15.14 24.34
N ALA A 979 9.04 -14.25 23.46
CA ALA A 979 9.02 -12.81 23.71
C ALA A 979 7.67 -12.21 23.31
N PHE A 980 7.06 -11.44 24.21
CA PHE A 980 5.92 -10.60 23.91
C PHE A 980 6.37 -9.19 23.52
N VAL A 981 5.94 -8.70 22.36
CA VAL A 981 6.17 -7.32 21.92
C VAL A 981 4.81 -6.64 21.83
N HIS A 982 4.46 -5.75 22.77
CA HIS A 982 3.10 -5.21 22.81
C HIS A 982 3.00 -3.86 23.52
N GLY A 983 2.48 -2.87 22.80
CA GLY A 983 2.39 -1.49 23.26
C GLY A 983 3.74 -0.78 23.28
N GLY A 984 3.74 0.54 23.16
CA GLY A 984 4.98 1.33 23.06
C GLY A 984 4.79 2.81 23.35
N PRO A 985 4.35 3.21 24.56
CA PRO A 985 4.15 4.61 24.91
C PRO A 985 5.50 5.33 25.07
N PHE A 986 5.49 6.64 24.87
CA PHE A 986 6.62 7.49 25.25
C PHE A 986 6.97 7.35 26.74
N ALA A 987 8.26 7.46 27.06
CA ALA A 987 8.75 7.43 28.45
C ALA A 987 8.84 8.84 29.08
N ASN A 988 8.52 9.91 28.32
CA ASN A 988 8.48 11.29 28.81
C ASN A 988 7.05 11.62 29.27
N ILE A 989 6.11 11.70 28.31
CA ILE A 989 4.71 12.11 28.53
C ILE A 989 3.78 10.94 28.86
N ALA A 990 4.33 9.73 28.95
CA ALA A 990 3.67 8.55 29.45
C ALA A 990 4.69 7.68 30.21
N HIS A 991 4.27 6.48 30.62
CA HIS A 991 5.01 5.61 31.53
C HIS A 991 6.11 4.77 30.87
N GLY A 992 6.22 4.75 29.54
CA GLY A 992 7.36 4.15 28.85
C GLY A 992 7.54 2.63 28.98
N CYS A 993 6.48 1.87 29.28
CA CYS A 993 6.53 0.42 29.46
C CYS A 993 5.70 -0.31 28.41
N ASN A 994 5.96 -1.60 28.18
CA ASN A 994 5.05 -2.45 27.43
C ASN A 994 3.74 -2.68 28.21
N SER A 995 2.72 -3.23 27.54
CA SER A 995 1.41 -3.40 28.15
C SER A 995 1.37 -4.28 29.41
N ILE A 996 0.38 -4.02 30.26
CA ILE A 996 0.02 -4.87 31.39
C ILE A 996 -0.40 -6.26 30.93
N LEU A 997 -1.23 -6.37 29.90
CA LEU A 997 -1.68 -7.65 29.38
C LEU A 997 -0.51 -8.55 28.93
N ALA A 998 0.48 -8.02 28.22
CA ALA A 998 1.65 -8.82 27.84
C ALA A 998 2.47 -9.27 29.07
N THR A 999 2.66 -8.37 30.04
CA THR A 999 3.43 -8.69 31.26
C THR A 999 2.70 -9.73 32.11
N LYS A 1000 1.38 -9.57 32.28
CA LYS A 1000 0.53 -10.50 33.03
C LYS A 1000 0.45 -11.87 32.36
N THR A 1001 0.29 -11.92 31.04
CA THR A 1001 0.30 -13.17 30.28
C THR A 1001 1.65 -13.86 30.38
N ALA A 1002 2.77 -13.13 30.28
CA ALA A 1002 4.11 -13.67 30.50
C ALA A 1002 4.26 -14.27 31.91
N LEU A 1003 3.76 -13.57 32.95
CA LEU A 1003 3.84 -14.03 34.34
C LEU A 1003 3.09 -15.33 34.59
N LYS A 1004 2.03 -15.60 33.83
CA LYS A 1004 1.26 -16.84 33.94
C LYS A 1004 1.84 -18.01 33.12
N LEU A 1005 2.83 -17.73 32.27
CA LEU A 1005 3.41 -18.70 31.34
C LEU A 1005 4.86 -19.07 31.68
N GLY A 1006 5.64 -18.14 32.23
CA GLY A 1006 7.04 -18.35 32.63
C GLY A 1006 7.24 -18.36 34.14
N ASP A 1007 8.26 -19.09 34.59
CA ASP A 1007 8.76 -19.03 35.96
C ASP A 1007 9.47 -17.69 36.21
N PHE A 1008 10.06 -17.11 35.17
CA PHE A 1008 10.69 -15.79 35.16
C PHE A 1008 10.17 -14.95 34.00
N VAL A 1009 9.97 -13.66 34.25
CA VAL A 1009 9.60 -12.67 33.25
C VAL A 1009 10.61 -11.55 33.25
N VAL A 1010 11.25 -11.30 32.12
CA VAL A 1010 12.17 -10.18 31.96
C VAL A 1010 11.47 -9.08 31.14
N THR A 1011 11.32 -7.90 31.72
CA THR A 1011 10.72 -6.74 31.07
C THR A 1011 11.57 -5.50 31.26
N GLU A 1012 11.23 -4.40 30.60
CA GLU A 1012 11.98 -3.15 30.67
C GLU A 1012 11.08 -1.90 30.68
N ALA A 1013 11.69 -0.78 31.05
CA ALA A 1013 11.09 0.55 30.94
C ALA A 1013 12.00 1.51 30.17
N GLY A 1014 11.44 2.43 29.39
CA GLY A 1014 12.18 3.39 28.55
C GLY A 1014 13.02 4.40 29.36
N PHE A 1015 14.12 4.90 28.78
CA PHE A 1015 15.14 5.74 29.46
C PHE A 1015 15.78 5.08 30.69
N GLY A 1016 16.34 5.89 31.60
CA GLY A 1016 16.98 5.43 32.83
C GLY A 1016 16.00 5.17 33.98
N ALA A 1017 16.54 4.73 35.11
CA ALA A 1017 15.76 4.37 36.29
C ALA A 1017 15.04 5.56 36.94
N ASP A 1018 15.51 6.78 36.70
CA ASP A 1018 14.89 8.03 37.14
C ASP A 1018 13.54 8.32 36.45
N LEU A 1019 13.36 7.87 35.20
CA LEU A 1019 12.11 8.05 34.46
C LEU A 1019 11.37 6.73 34.25
N GLY A 1020 11.98 5.80 33.51
CA GLY A 1020 11.33 4.53 33.19
C GLY A 1020 11.14 3.65 34.42
N GLY A 1021 12.19 3.54 35.24
CA GLY A 1021 12.15 2.74 36.47
C GLY A 1021 11.09 3.26 37.44
N GLU A 1022 11.14 4.56 37.76
CA GLU A 1022 10.15 5.26 38.59
C GLU A 1022 8.72 5.04 38.06
N LYS A 1023 8.46 5.33 36.78
CA LYS A 1023 7.10 5.18 36.21
C LYS A 1023 6.62 3.74 36.14
N PHE A 1024 7.52 2.78 35.92
CA PHE A 1024 7.15 1.37 36.03
C PHE A 1024 6.62 1.09 37.44
N LEU A 1025 7.32 1.56 38.47
CA LEU A 1025 7.01 1.29 39.87
C LEU A 1025 5.82 2.10 40.40
N ASP A 1026 5.69 3.38 40.07
CA ASP A 1026 4.64 4.25 40.61
C ASP A 1026 3.39 4.37 39.72
N ILE A 1027 3.44 3.92 38.46
CA ILE A 1027 2.29 3.94 37.53
C ILE A 1027 1.90 2.53 37.09
N LYS A 1028 2.84 1.74 36.55
CA LYS A 1028 2.50 0.41 36.00
C LYS A 1028 2.21 -0.62 37.09
N VAL A 1029 3.05 -0.74 38.13
CA VAL A 1029 2.86 -1.73 39.22
C VAL A 1029 1.50 -1.59 39.92
N PRO A 1030 0.99 -0.38 40.26
CA PRO A 1030 -0.36 -0.24 40.82
C PRO A 1030 -1.47 -0.83 39.96
N ASN A 1031 -1.34 -0.75 38.64
CA ASN A 1031 -2.31 -1.30 37.70
C ASN A 1031 -2.06 -2.81 37.42
N LEU A 1032 -0.80 -3.24 37.36
CA LEU A 1032 -0.39 -4.63 37.15
C LEU A 1032 -0.66 -5.52 38.37
N LYS A 1033 -0.62 -4.94 39.57
CA LYS A 1033 -0.75 -5.60 40.88
C LYS A 1033 0.35 -6.62 41.20
N LYS A 1034 1.50 -6.52 40.52
CA LYS A 1034 2.71 -7.32 40.76
C LYS A 1034 3.94 -6.41 40.66
N ALA A 1035 4.72 -6.36 41.74
CA ALA A 1035 6.01 -5.68 41.79
C ALA A 1035 7.15 -6.58 41.26
N PRO A 1036 8.26 -6.02 40.78
CA PRO A 1036 9.42 -6.81 40.40
C PRO A 1036 10.04 -7.50 41.62
N ASP A 1037 10.46 -8.75 41.45
CA ASP A 1037 11.23 -9.52 42.41
C ASP A 1037 12.72 -9.08 42.41
N ALA A 1038 13.22 -8.53 41.30
CA ALA A 1038 14.52 -7.87 41.21
C ALA A 1038 14.56 -6.78 40.12
N VAL A 1039 15.48 -5.82 40.29
CA VAL A 1039 15.78 -4.79 39.30
C VAL A 1039 17.21 -4.96 38.79
N VAL A 1040 17.39 -4.99 37.47
CA VAL A 1040 18.70 -4.98 36.82
C VAL A 1040 18.96 -3.58 36.28
N ILE A 1041 20.05 -2.94 36.70
CA ILE A 1041 20.47 -1.62 36.20
C ILE A 1041 21.64 -1.82 35.24
N VAL A 1042 21.41 -1.52 33.97
CA VAL A 1042 22.42 -1.61 32.91
C VAL A 1042 23.29 -0.34 32.89
N ALA A 1043 24.60 -0.54 32.85
CA ALA A 1043 25.60 0.50 32.66
C ALA A 1043 26.72 0.04 31.72
N THR A 1044 27.37 0.99 31.05
CA THR A 1044 28.59 0.76 30.27
C THR A 1044 29.70 1.66 30.82
N ILE A 1045 30.96 1.22 30.74
CA ILE A 1045 32.12 2.02 31.15
C ILE A 1045 32.15 3.34 30.38
N ARG A 1046 31.88 3.30 29.08
CA ARG A 1046 31.84 4.48 28.21
C ARG A 1046 30.78 5.50 28.63
N ALA A 1047 29.56 5.07 28.94
CA ALA A 1047 28.52 5.98 29.41
C ALA A 1047 28.86 6.60 30.77
N LEU A 1048 29.47 5.83 31.67
CA LEU A 1048 29.95 6.36 32.95
C LEU A 1048 31.10 7.37 32.76
N LYS A 1049 32.06 7.11 31.86
CA LYS A 1049 33.10 8.11 31.52
C LYS A 1049 32.50 9.42 30.98
N MET A 1050 31.44 9.35 30.16
CA MET A 1050 30.71 10.57 29.74
C MET A 1050 30.09 11.31 30.92
N HIS A 1051 29.49 10.59 31.87
CA HIS A 1051 29.00 11.19 33.11
C HIS A 1051 30.12 11.75 34.00
N GLY A 1052 31.36 11.27 33.84
CA GLY A 1052 32.58 11.84 34.43
C GLY A 1052 33.05 13.14 33.78
N GLY A 1053 32.54 13.46 32.58
CA GLY A 1053 32.89 14.66 31.81
C GLY A 1053 33.74 14.39 30.57
N ILE A 1054 33.87 13.13 30.13
CA ILE A 1054 34.61 12.79 28.91
C ILE A 1054 33.74 12.95 27.68
N ASP A 1055 34.28 13.61 26.66
CA ASP A 1055 33.60 13.79 25.38
C ASP A 1055 33.49 12.50 24.58
N LYS A 1056 32.45 12.41 23.74
CA LYS A 1056 32.14 11.21 22.95
C LYS A 1056 33.32 10.70 22.11
N ALA A 1057 34.15 11.60 21.59
CA ALA A 1057 35.28 11.28 20.72
C ALA A 1057 36.44 10.57 21.45
N GLU A 1058 36.53 10.73 22.77
CA GLU A 1058 37.67 10.27 23.58
C GLU A 1058 37.36 8.99 24.37
N LEU A 1059 36.15 8.43 24.24
CA LEU A 1059 35.67 7.30 25.04
C LEU A 1059 36.43 5.98 24.85
N ASN A 1060 37.25 5.86 23.80
CA ASN A 1060 38.07 4.68 23.53
C ASN A 1060 39.38 4.66 24.32
N ILE A 1061 39.72 5.75 25.01
CA ILE A 1061 40.92 5.85 25.85
C ILE A 1061 40.53 5.43 27.27
N GLU A 1062 41.39 4.64 27.92
CA GLU A 1062 41.21 4.25 29.33
C GLU A 1062 41.22 5.49 30.22
N ASP A 1063 40.19 5.67 31.07
CA ASP A 1063 40.16 6.73 32.08
C ASP A 1063 39.37 6.30 33.32
N ILE A 1064 40.09 5.73 34.28
CA ILE A 1064 39.54 5.28 35.57
C ILE A 1064 39.06 6.47 36.41
N SER A 1065 39.71 7.63 36.33
CA SER A 1065 39.33 8.81 37.12
C SER A 1065 37.95 9.34 36.67
N ALA A 1066 37.74 9.43 35.36
CA ALA A 1066 36.44 9.78 34.80
C ALA A 1066 35.36 8.74 35.13
N LEU A 1067 35.69 7.45 35.06
CA LEU A 1067 34.78 6.35 35.43
C LEU A 1067 34.33 6.48 36.90
N VAL A 1068 35.27 6.70 37.83
CA VAL A 1068 34.99 6.89 39.26
C VAL A 1068 34.08 8.10 39.49
N LYS A 1069 34.34 9.23 38.79
CA LYS A 1069 33.48 10.42 38.89
C LYS A 1069 32.08 10.17 38.33
N GLY A 1070 31.99 9.47 37.19
CA GLY A 1070 30.73 9.13 36.55
C GLY A 1070 29.89 8.08 37.29
N PHE A 1071 30.52 7.23 38.09
CA PHE A 1071 29.86 6.24 38.95
C PHE A 1071 28.80 6.86 39.86
N ALA A 1072 28.93 8.14 40.24
CA ALA A 1072 27.92 8.87 41.02
C ALA A 1072 26.53 8.82 40.38
N ASN A 1073 26.42 8.79 39.03
CA ASN A 1073 25.15 8.62 38.34
C ASN A 1073 24.55 7.23 38.60
N LEU A 1074 25.33 6.16 38.39
CA LEU A 1074 24.90 4.78 38.66
C LEU A 1074 24.53 4.59 40.13
N GLN A 1075 25.34 5.12 41.05
CA GLN A 1075 25.09 5.08 42.48
C GLN A 1075 23.72 5.68 42.82
N LYS A 1076 23.36 6.82 42.23
CA LYS A 1076 22.05 7.43 42.46
C LYS A 1076 20.90 6.56 41.95
N HIS A 1077 21.03 5.93 40.79
CA HIS A 1077 20.00 4.99 40.28
C HIS A 1077 19.85 3.75 41.17
N ILE A 1078 20.95 3.23 41.71
CA ILE A 1078 20.94 2.13 42.68
C ILE A 1078 20.20 2.56 43.96
N GLU A 1079 20.54 3.72 44.53
CA GLU A 1079 19.86 4.29 45.70
C GLU A 1079 18.35 4.42 45.46
N ASN A 1080 17.98 4.94 44.29
CA ASN A 1080 16.59 5.12 43.88
C ASN A 1080 15.83 3.79 43.87
N MET A 1081 16.33 2.78 43.15
CA MET A 1081 15.65 1.48 43.06
C MET A 1081 15.60 0.75 44.41
N LYS A 1082 16.66 0.85 45.23
CA LYS A 1082 16.65 0.33 46.62
C LYS A 1082 15.63 1.04 47.50
N SER A 1083 15.34 2.33 47.26
CA SER A 1083 14.38 3.10 48.08
C SER A 1083 12.95 2.55 48.03
N TYR A 1084 12.59 1.90 46.91
CA TYR A 1084 11.33 1.16 46.73
C TYR A 1084 11.30 -0.18 47.47
N GLY A 1085 12.37 -0.59 48.15
CA GLY A 1085 12.45 -1.87 48.86
C GLY A 1085 12.70 -3.07 47.94
N LEU A 1086 13.35 -2.84 46.79
CA LEU A 1086 13.61 -3.86 45.77
C LEU A 1086 15.08 -4.31 45.77
N PRO A 1087 15.36 -5.61 45.54
CA PRO A 1087 16.70 -6.09 45.27
C PRO A 1087 17.24 -5.53 43.94
N VAL A 1088 18.51 -5.13 43.92
CA VAL A 1088 19.16 -4.49 42.76
C VAL A 1088 20.41 -5.25 42.35
N VAL A 1089 20.57 -5.49 41.05
CA VAL A 1089 21.77 -6.05 40.42
C VAL A 1089 22.26 -5.10 39.33
N VAL A 1090 23.57 -4.84 39.27
CA VAL A 1090 24.18 -4.06 38.19
C VAL A 1090 24.66 -4.99 37.09
N ALA A 1091 24.31 -4.68 35.84
CA ALA A 1091 24.82 -5.35 34.66
C ALA A 1091 25.78 -4.41 33.92
N ILE A 1092 27.06 -4.76 33.87
CA ILE A 1092 28.06 -4.07 33.07
C ILE A 1092 28.00 -4.66 31.66
N ASN A 1093 27.44 -3.92 30.70
CA ASN A 1093 27.39 -4.36 29.32
C ASN A 1093 28.74 -4.10 28.63
N GLU A 1094 29.46 -5.16 28.30
CA GLU A 1094 30.84 -5.13 27.82
C GLU A 1094 30.94 -4.55 26.39
N PHE A 1095 31.92 -3.66 26.18
CA PHE A 1095 32.32 -3.18 24.87
C PHE A 1095 33.77 -3.56 24.54
N VAL A 1096 34.08 -3.66 23.24
CA VAL A 1096 35.39 -4.09 22.70
C VAL A 1096 36.59 -3.30 23.25
N ASN A 1097 36.40 -2.02 23.57
CA ASN A 1097 37.47 -1.14 24.05
C ASN A 1097 37.48 -0.98 25.57
N ASP A 1098 36.63 -1.69 26.30
CA ASP A 1098 36.63 -1.64 27.77
C ASP A 1098 37.85 -2.41 28.28
N THR A 1099 38.64 -1.77 29.15
CA THR A 1099 39.86 -2.38 29.68
C THR A 1099 39.57 -3.25 30.91
N PRO A 1100 40.36 -4.30 31.18
CA PRO A 1100 40.24 -5.07 32.41
C PRO A 1100 40.37 -4.21 33.68
N ALA A 1101 41.15 -3.14 33.64
CA ALA A 1101 41.33 -2.21 34.74
C ALA A 1101 40.06 -1.40 35.02
N GLU A 1102 39.40 -0.85 33.99
CA GLU A 1102 38.12 -0.15 34.13
C GLU A 1102 36.99 -1.08 34.60
N ILE A 1103 36.94 -2.31 34.10
CA ILE A 1103 35.95 -3.31 34.54
C ILE A 1103 36.14 -3.64 36.03
N THR A 1104 37.40 -3.85 36.45
CA THR A 1104 37.72 -4.12 37.86
C THR A 1104 37.36 -2.94 38.74
N ALA A 1105 37.72 -1.71 38.34
CA ALA A 1105 37.38 -0.50 39.08
C ALA A 1105 35.86 -0.34 39.30
N LEU A 1106 35.04 -0.59 38.27
CA LEU A 1106 33.58 -0.52 38.40
C LEU A 1106 33.02 -1.62 39.31
N ARG A 1107 33.60 -2.82 39.27
CA ARG A 1107 33.22 -3.92 40.20
C ARG A 1107 33.52 -3.53 41.64
N ASP A 1108 34.73 -3.04 41.91
CA ASP A 1108 35.16 -2.61 43.25
C ASP A 1108 34.26 -1.49 43.80
N LEU A 1109 33.86 -0.53 42.96
CA LEU A 1109 32.93 0.54 43.34
C LEU A 1109 31.53 0.01 43.72
N CYS A 1110 31.00 -0.96 42.96
CA CYS A 1110 29.72 -1.61 43.27
C CYS A 1110 29.81 -2.46 44.55
N GLU A 1111 30.91 -3.19 44.74
CA GLU A 1111 31.16 -3.99 45.94
C GLU A 1111 31.28 -3.12 47.19
N ALA A 1112 31.91 -1.94 47.09
CA ALA A 1112 32.04 -0.99 48.19
C ALA A 1112 30.68 -0.49 48.71
N ILE A 1113 29.64 -0.44 47.86
CA ILE A 1113 28.26 -0.10 48.23
C ILE A 1113 27.36 -1.34 48.40
N GLN A 1114 27.96 -2.53 48.47
CA GLN A 1114 27.30 -3.82 48.68
C GLN A 1114 26.16 -4.07 47.68
N VAL A 1115 26.44 -3.87 46.39
CA VAL A 1115 25.50 -4.15 45.30
C VAL A 1115 26.06 -5.27 44.43
N PRO A 1116 25.32 -6.35 44.22
CA PRO A 1116 25.69 -7.38 43.26
C PRO A 1116 25.92 -6.79 41.87
N VAL A 1117 27.04 -7.13 41.24
CA VAL A 1117 27.43 -6.66 39.91
C VAL A 1117 27.97 -7.81 39.09
N GLU A 1118 27.59 -7.89 37.82
CA GLU A 1118 28.16 -8.85 36.88
C GLU A 1118 28.43 -8.21 35.52
N LEU A 1119 29.48 -8.71 34.87
CA LEU A 1119 29.77 -8.39 33.47
C LEU A 1119 28.88 -9.23 32.57
N THR A 1120 28.36 -8.63 31.50
CA THR A 1120 27.57 -9.32 30.48
C THR A 1120 28.07 -8.98 29.08
N SER A 1121 28.28 -10.02 28.27
CA SER A 1121 28.78 -9.92 26.89
C SER A 1121 27.74 -10.43 25.90
N VAL A 1122 26.45 -10.32 26.22
CA VAL A 1122 25.34 -10.90 25.44
C VAL A 1122 25.26 -10.36 24.00
N TRP A 1123 25.80 -9.17 23.73
CA TRP A 1123 25.88 -8.63 22.37
C TRP A 1123 26.80 -9.49 21.48
N GLU A 1124 27.97 -9.90 21.98
CA GLU A 1124 28.96 -10.69 21.22
C GLU A 1124 28.73 -12.21 21.37
N LYS A 1125 28.38 -12.68 22.57
CA LYS A 1125 28.36 -14.10 22.92
C LYS A 1125 26.95 -14.67 23.11
N GLY A 1126 25.91 -13.87 22.85
CA GLY A 1126 24.50 -14.26 22.99
C GLY A 1126 24.17 -14.80 24.38
N ALA A 1127 23.39 -15.89 24.46
CA ALA A 1127 22.94 -16.48 25.73
C ALA A 1127 24.08 -16.83 26.69
N GLU A 1128 25.22 -17.29 26.17
CA GLU A 1128 26.39 -17.66 27.00
C GLU A 1128 26.98 -16.44 27.72
N GLY A 1129 27.03 -15.31 27.02
CA GLY A 1129 27.55 -14.05 27.57
C GLY A 1129 26.74 -13.49 28.74
N GLY A 1130 25.53 -14.01 28.99
CA GLY A 1130 24.64 -13.57 30.06
C GLY A 1130 24.52 -14.53 31.25
N GLU A 1131 25.15 -15.72 31.21
CA GLU A 1131 24.94 -16.75 32.24
C GLU A 1131 25.34 -16.30 33.64
N ALA A 1132 26.45 -15.55 33.78
CA ALA A 1132 26.92 -15.04 35.07
C ALA A 1132 25.88 -14.09 35.68
N LEU A 1133 25.36 -13.16 34.87
CA LEU A 1133 24.30 -12.25 35.26
C LEU A 1133 23.01 -13.01 35.63
N ALA A 1134 22.59 -13.99 34.82
CA ALA A 1134 21.39 -14.80 35.08
C ALA A 1134 21.49 -15.59 36.40
N LYS A 1135 22.64 -16.21 36.67
CA LYS A 1135 22.92 -16.90 37.95
C LYS A 1135 22.87 -15.91 39.11
N ARG A 1136 23.48 -14.73 38.96
CA ARG A 1136 23.47 -13.69 40.01
C ARG A 1136 22.06 -13.17 40.30
N VAL A 1137 21.27 -12.86 39.28
CA VAL A 1137 19.89 -12.40 39.43
C VAL A 1137 19.04 -13.46 40.13
N THR A 1138 19.19 -14.73 39.73
CA THR A 1138 18.50 -15.86 40.38
C THR A 1138 18.86 -15.96 41.86
N GLN A 1139 20.16 -15.90 42.20
CA GLN A 1139 20.64 -15.93 43.59
C GLN A 1139 20.08 -14.78 44.43
N VAL A 1140 19.98 -13.57 43.85
CA VAL A 1140 19.43 -12.40 44.54
C VAL A 1140 17.94 -12.57 44.80
N ILE A 1141 17.17 -13.07 43.83
CA ILE A 1141 15.73 -13.34 43.99
C ILE A 1141 15.47 -14.45 45.03
N GLU A 1142 16.32 -15.49 45.06
CA GLU A 1142 16.20 -16.59 46.02
C GLU A 1142 16.66 -16.18 47.44
N GLY A 1143 17.63 -15.27 47.56
CA GLY A 1143 18.24 -14.87 48.84
C GLY A 1143 17.67 -13.60 49.47
N GLN A 1144 16.93 -12.76 48.73
CA GLN A 1144 16.37 -11.49 49.22
C GLN A 1144 14.90 -11.36 48.84
N SER A 1145 14.05 -11.03 49.81
CA SER A 1145 12.63 -10.77 49.55
C SER A 1145 12.40 -9.31 49.14
N ALA A 1146 11.69 -9.10 48.03
CA ALA A 1146 11.25 -7.78 47.61
C ALA A 1146 10.11 -7.26 48.52
N ASN A 1147 10.32 -6.11 49.16
CA ASN A 1147 9.35 -5.43 50.02
C ASN A 1147 8.92 -4.11 49.39
N PHE A 1148 8.23 -4.23 48.25
CA PHE A 1148 7.89 -3.09 47.41
C PHE A 1148 7.02 -2.06 48.13
N ARG A 1149 7.38 -0.78 47.97
CA ARG A 1149 6.59 0.40 48.38
C ARG A 1149 6.74 1.51 47.35
N THR A 1150 5.66 2.21 47.05
CA THR A 1150 5.71 3.45 46.24
C THR A 1150 6.42 4.57 46.99
N ILE A 1151 7.02 5.53 46.27
CA ILE A 1151 7.77 6.64 46.90
C ILE A 1151 6.88 7.73 47.49
N TYR A 1152 5.65 7.82 47.01
CA TYR A 1152 4.59 8.69 47.49
C TYR A 1152 3.29 7.89 47.74
N GLN A 1153 2.41 8.43 48.58
CA GLN A 1153 1.12 7.83 48.90
C GLN A 1153 0.01 8.32 47.96
N VAL A 1154 -1.01 7.49 47.70
CA VAL A 1154 -2.14 7.83 46.82
C VAL A 1154 -2.87 9.10 47.27
N GLY A 1155 -3.01 9.31 48.58
CA GLY A 1155 -3.68 10.47 49.17
C GLY A 1155 -2.83 11.74 49.30
N MET A 1156 -1.55 11.69 48.93
CA MET A 1156 -0.67 12.87 48.92
C MET A 1156 -1.15 13.88 47.87
N ASP A 1157 -0.99 15.16 48.15
CA ASP A 1157 -1.35 16.19 47.17
C ASP A 1157 -0.43 16.13 45.95
N LEU A 1158 -0.89 16.68 44.81
CA LEU A 1158 -0.17 16.60 43.55
C LEU A 1158 1.19 17.33 43.59
N GLU A 1159 1.27 18.42 44.35
CA GLU A 1159 2.49 19.22 44.50
C GLU A 1159 3.57 18.48 45.31
N GLU A 1160 3.17 17.86 46.41
CA GLU A 1160 3.99 17.00 47.28
C GLU A 1160 4.44 15.73 46.55
N LYS A 1161 3.60 15.12 45.71
CA LYS A 1161 4.01 14.00 44.85
C LYS A 1161 5.15 14.40 43.91
N ILE A 1162 4.98 15.52 43.19
CA ILE A 1162 6.01 16.04 42.28
C ILE A 1162 7.30 16.36 43.06
N LYS A 1163 7.18 17.05 44.21
CA LYS A 1163 8.31 17.36 45.08
C LYS A 1163 8.99 16.12 45.62
N THR A 1164 8.24 15.07 45.95
CA THR A 1164 8.78 13.79 46.40
C THR A 1164 9.61 13.12 45.32
N ILE A 1165 9.15 13.10 44.06
CA ILE A 1165 9.93 12.56 42.94
C ILE A 1165 11.22 13.37 42.77
N VAL A 1166 11.13 14.69 42.75
CA VAL A 1166 12.31 15.58 42.54
C VAL A 1166 13.34 15.40 43.65
N THR A 1167 12.91 15.37 44.91
CA THR A 1167 13.82 15.27 46.06
C THR A 1167 14.38 13.86 46.25
N LYS A 1168 13.55 12.82 46.13
CA LYS A 1168 13.98 11.44 46.40
C LYS A 1168 14.62 10.78 45.19
N ILE A 1169 14.02 10.90 44.00
CA ILE A 1169 14.50 10.21 42.79
C ILE A 1169 15.55 11.04 42.08
N TYR A 1170 15.28 12.32 41.81
CA TYR A 1170 16.24 13.14 41.06
C TYR A 1170 17.38 13.65 41.94
N GLY A 1171 17.15 13.80 43.25
CA GLY A 1171 18.12 14.40 44.17
C GLY A 1171 18.15 15.94 44.10
N GLY A 1172 17.11 16.54 43.52
CA GLY A 1172 16.96 18.00 43.48
C GLY A 1172 16.51 18.57 44.82
N LYS A 1173 16.70 19.88 45.00
CA LYS A 1173 16.39 20.59 46.23
C LYS A 1173 14.89 20.91 46.38
N ASP A 1174 14.27 21.42 45.32
CA ASP A 1174 12.87 21.85 45.36
C ASP A 1174 12.23 21.88 43.96
N VAL A 1175 10.96 22.28 43.92
CA VAL A 1175 10.15 22.42 42.71
C VAL A 1175 9.56 23.83 42.62
N VAL A 1176 9.57 24.41 41.43
CA VAL A 1176 8.95 25.71 41.16
C VAL A 1176 7.81 25.55 40.16
N PHE A 1177 6.62 26.01 40.53
CA PHE A 1177 5.44 25.96 39.66
C PHE A 1177 5.21 27.29 38.96
N SER A 1178 5.01 27.24 37.64
CA SER A 1178 4.58 28.40 36.86
C SER A 1178 3.19 28.88 37.28
N LYS A 1179 2.82 30.12 36.92
CA LYS A 1179 1.46 30.65 37.15
C LYS A 1179 0.37 29.77 36.50
N LYS A 1180 0.66 29.21 35.32
CA LYS A 1180 -0.24 28.28 34.61
C LYS A 1180 -0.41 26.98 35.39
N ALA A 1181 0.70 26.37 35.83
CA ALA A 1181 0.67 25.14 36.61
C ALA A 1181 -0.10 25.31 37.94
N LYS A 1182 0.10 26.42 38.66
CA LYS A 1182 -0.68 26.73 39.88
C LYS A 1182 -2.18 26.85 39.64
N THR A 1183 -2.58 27.39 38.49
CA THR A 1183 -4.00 27.50 38.12
C THR A 1183 -4.58 26.12 37.74
N GLN A 1184 -3.78 25.26 37.10
CA GLN A 1184 -4.16 23.89 36.79
C GLN A 1184 -4.27 23.02 38.04
N LEU A 1185 -3.39 23.18 39.03
CA LEU A 1185 -3.49 22.50 40.33
C LEU A 1185 -4.85 22.75 40.98
N ALA A 1186 -5.27 24.02 41.11
CA ALA A 1186 -6.57 24.36 41.68
C ALA A 1186 -7.75 23.80 40.86
N THR A 1187 -7.62 23.79 39.53
CA THR A 1187 -8.63 23.17 38.65
C THR A 1187 -8.70 21.66 38.84
N PHE A 1188 -7.56 20.98 38.96
CA PHE A 1188 -7.51 19.51 39.08
C PHE A 1188 -8.05 19.03 40.42
N GLU A 1189 -7.82 19.80 41.48
CA GLU A 1189 -8.42 19.57 42.81
C GLU A 1189 -9.97 19.63 42.75
N LYS A 1190 -10.55 20.58 41.99
CA LYS A 1190 -12.01 20.68 41.79
C LYS A 1190 -12.62 19.37 41.25
N TYR A 1191 -11.90 18.67 40.37
CA TYR A 1191 -12.37 17.43 39.72
C TYR A 1191 -11.80 16.15 40.36
N GLY A 1192 -11.03 16.26 41.45
CA GLY A 1192 -10.40 15.13 42.14
C GLY A 1192 -9.23 14.48 41.38
N TRP A 1193 -8.71 15.14 40.35
CA TRP A 1193 -7.62 14.62 39.50
C TRP A 1193 -6.24 14.75 40.16
N ASP A 1194 -6.12 15.57 41.21
CA ASP A 1194 -4.94 15.74 42.06
C ASP A 1194 -4.52 14.43 42.77
N ARG A 1195 -5.46 13.49 42.91
CA ARG A 1195 -5.23 12.17 43.51
C ARG A 1195 -4.52 11.19 42.60
N LEU A 1196 -4.45 11.46 41.30
CA LEU A 1196 -3.80 10.57 40.34
C LEU A 1196 -2.27 10.52 40.53
N PRO A 1197 -1.60 9.45 40.06
CA PRO A 1197 -0.15 9.38 39.91
C PRO A 1197 0.43 10.48 39.01
N VAL A 1198 1.72 10.73 39.16
CA VAL A 1198 2.45 11.76 38.41
C VAL A 1198 3.33 11.11 37.35
N CYS A 1199 3.28 11.61 36.13
CA CYS A 1199 4.19 11.26 35.05
C CYS A 1199 5.09 12.46 34.75
N MET A 1200 6.32 12.43 35.28
CA MET A 1200 7.28 13.52 35.07
C MET A 1200 7.82 13.55 33.65
N ALA A 1201 7.64 14.66 32.94
CA ALA A 1201 8.13 14.85 31.58
C ALA A 1201 9.31 15.84 31.59
N LYS A 1202 10.51 15.29 31.72
CA LYS A 1202 11.80 16.02 31.67
C LYS A 1202 12.76 15.37 30.67
N THR A 1203 13.93 16.00 30.50
CA THR A 1203 15.03 15.40 29.76
C THR A 1203 15.45 14.06 30.37
N GLN A 1204 15.74 13.09 29.51
CA GLN A 1204 16.27 11.79 29.91
C GLN A 1204 17.77 11.82 30.22
N TYR A 1205 18.50 12.81 29.71
CA TYR A 1205 19.98 12.84 29.72
C TYR A 1205 20.58 13.20 31.08
N SER A 1206 19.78 13.78 31.97
CA SER A 1206 20.20 14.27 33.29
C SER A 1206 19.16 13.89 34.34
N LEU A 1207 19.59 13.78 35.60
CA LEU A 1207 18.68 13.70 36.75
C LEU A 1207 17.88 15.00 36.92
N SER A 1208 18.47 16.16 36.57
CA SER A 1208 17.78 17.45 36.55
C SER A 1208 16.94 17.65 35.28
N ASP A 1209 16.27 18.80 35.19
CA ASP A 1209 15.58 19.24 33.96
C ASP A 1209 16.52 19.91 32.94
N ASP A 1210 17.82 20.04 33.25
CA ASP A 1210 18.86 20.53 32.35
C ASP A 1210 19.70 19.38 31.76
N PRO A 1211 19.66 19.14 30.43
CA PRO A 1211 20.38 18.04 29.80
C PRO A 1211 21.92 18.15 29.89
N GLN A 1212 22.48 19.32 30.21
CA GLN A 1212 23.94 19.51 30.30
C GLN A 1212 24.52 19.06 31.65
N GLN A 1213 23.67 18.88 32.67
CA GLN A 1213 24.11 18.52 34.02
C GLN A 1213 24.25 17.00 34.19
N LEU A 1214 25.33 16.45 33.63
CA LEU A 1214 25.64 15.02 33.70
C LEU A 1214 26.11 14.57 35.10
N GLY A 1215 26.12 13.26 35.35
CA GLY A 1215 26.60 12.69 36.61
C GLY A 1215 25.51 12.67 37.67
N ARG A 1216 25.85 13.16 38.86
CA ARG A 1216 24.91 13.38 39.98
C ARG A 1216 24.92 14.87 40.30
N PRO A 1217 24.11 15.70 39.62
CA PRO A 1217 24.01 17.12 39.96
C PRO A 1217 23.37 17.28 41.34
N ASP A 1218 23.83 18.29 42.09
CA ASP A 1218 23.31 18.67 43.40
C ASP A 1218 22.69 20.08 43.35
N ASP A 1219 21.89 20.43 44.37
CA ASP A 1219 21.32 21.78 44.58
C ASP A 1219 20.47 22.38 43.44
N PHE A 1220 20.02 21.58 42.47
CA PHE A 1220 19.15 22.04 41.39
C PHE A 1220 17.67 22.06 41.79
N THR A 1221 16.87 22.86 41.08
CA THR A 1221 15.42 22.98 41.26
C THR A 1221 14.73 22.65 39.95
N VAL A 1222 13.65 21.87 39.99
CA VAL A 1222 12.90 21.52 38.77
C VAL A 1222 11.75 22.50 38.57
N THR A 1223 11.61 23.04 37.37
CA THR A 1223 10.51 23.97 37.06
C THR A 1223 9.36 23.24 36.36
N ILE A 1224 8.15 23.29 36.93
CA ILE A 1224 6.93 22.77 36.29
C ILE A 1224 6.24 23.89 35.52
N ARG A 1225 6.29 23.79 34.20
CA ARG A 1225 5.67 24.76 33.30
C ARG A 1225 4.15 24.57 33.24
N GLU A 1226 3.70 23.34 33.12
CA GLU A 1226 2.30 22.99 32.86
C GLU A 1226 2.01 21.56 33.30
N LEU A 1227 0.75 21.32 33.67
CA LEU A 1227 0.21 20.01 33.98
C LEU A 1227 -0.82 19.62 32.91
N VAL A 1228 -0.72 18.40 32.38
CA VAL A 1228 -1.65 17.86 31.37
C VAL A 1228 -2.38 16.64 31.95
N PRO A 1229 -3.71 16.66 32.02
CA PRO A 1229 -4.47 15.53 32.55
C PRO A 1229 -4.60 14.44 31.48
N LYS A 1230 -4.18 13.21 31.81
CA LYS A 1230 -4.38 12.01 30.99
C LYS A 1230 -5.30 11.06 31.75
N ILE A 1231 -6.57 11.48 31.88
CA ILE A 1231 -7.54 10.89 32.80
C ILE A 1231 -7.89 9.45 32.41
N GLY A 1232 -8.01 9.15 31.12
CA GLY A 1232 -8.25 7.78 30.67
C GLY A 1232 -7.05 6.88 30.99
N ALA A 1233 -5.83 7.38 30.83
CA ALA A 1233 -4.63 6.64 31.24
C ALA A 1233 -4.46 6.56 32.77
N GLY A 1234 -5.05 7.50 33.52
CA GLY A 1234 -5.07 7.54 34.98
C GLY A 1234 -3.82 8.17 35.60
N PHE A 1235 -3.24 9.22 34.99
CA PHE A 1235 -2.13 9.98 35.57
C PHE A 1235 -2.10 11.45 35.10
N ILE A 1236 -1.35 12.30 35.80
CA ILE A 1236 -1.10 13.69 35.42
C ILE A 1236 0.33 13.83 34.88
N VAL A 1237 0.47 14.41 33.69
CA VAL A 1237 1.80 14.69 33.12
C VAL A 1237 2.29 16.03 33.63
N ALA A 1238 3.45 16.05 34.28
CA ALA A 1238 4.11 17.26 34.74
C ALA A 1238 5.24 17.67 33.77
N LEU A 1239 4.97 18.69 32.96
CA LEU A 1239 5.88 19.17 31.92
C LEU A 1239 6.90 20.16 32.50
N THR A 1240 8.18 19.83 32.38
CA THR A 1240 9.28 20.71 32.82
C THR A 1240 9.75 21.68 31.73
N GLY A 1241 9.85 21.19 30.49
CA GLY A 1241 10.23 21.97 29.31
C GLY A 1241 9.39 21.62 28.09
N ASP A 1242 9.89 21.99 26.90
CA ASP A 1242 9.27 21.59 25.64
C ASP A 1242 9.52 20.12 25.36
N VAL A 1243 8.43 19.34 25.30
CA VAL A 1243 8.48 17.94 24.89
C VAL A 1243 8.04 17.83 23.44
N MET A 1244 8.91 17.27 22.60
CA MET A 1244 8.61 17.03 21.20
C MET A 1244 7.71 15.80 21.06
N THR A 1245 6.41 16.04 20.88
CA THR A 1245 5.40 14.98 20.66
C THR A 1245 5.25 14.58 19.19
N MET A 1246 5.78 15.38 18.26
CA MET A 1246 5.89 15.08 16.84
C MET A 1246 7.32 15.33 16.36
N PRO A 1247 8.17 14.30 16.26
CA PRO A 1247 9.54 14.44 15.77
C PRO A 1247 9.57 14.87 14.30
N GLY A 1248 10.67 15.50 13.87
CA GLY A 1248 10.91 15.79 12.46
C GLY A 1248 11.99 14.88 11.89
N LEU A 1249 11.92 14.56 10.60
CA LEU A 1249 13.01 13.89 9.90
C LEU A 1249 14.32 14.73 9.95
N PRO A 1250 15.51 14.10 10.02
CA PRO A 1250 16.79 14.81 9.92
C PRO A 1250 17.03 15.30 8.49
N LYS A 1251 18.13 16.05 8.28
CA LYS A 1251 18.55 16.52 6.94
C LYS A 1251 18.78 15.36 5.95
N LYS A 1252 19.27 14.22 6.44
CA LYS A 1252 19.44 12.98 5.67
C LYS A 1252 18.72 11.85 6.41
N PRO A 1253 17.44 11.60 6.12
CA PRO A 1253 16.68 10.54 6.79
C PRO A 1253 17.18 9.15 6.38
N ALA A 1254 17.12 8.19 7.30
CA ALA A 1254 17.43 6.79 7.02
C ALA A 1254 16.60 6.23 5.85
N ALA A 1255 15.37 6.77 5.65
CA ALA A 1255 14.50 6.47 4.52
C ALA A 1255 15.17 6.63 3.14
N LEU A 1256 16.21 7.46 2.98
CA LEU A 1256 16.94 7.58 1.71
C LEU A 1256 17.70 6.31 1.32
N ASN A 1257 18.00 5.45 2.31
CA ASN A 1257 18.74 4.20 2.10
C ASN A 1257 17.84 2.97 2.23
N MET A 1258 16.54 3.15 2.52
CA MET A 1258 15.58 2.07 2.65
C MET A 1258 15.04 1.67 1.28
N ASP A 1259 15.02 0.38 0.98
CA ASP A 1259 14.48 -0.16 -0.29
C ASP A 1259 14.02 -1.62 -0.10
N VAL A 1260 13.51 -2.25 -1.16
CA VAL A 1260 13.24 -3.69 -1.22
C VAL A 1260 13.97 -4.27 -2.42
N ASP A 1261 14.75 -5.33 -2.20
CA ASP A 1261 15.51 -5.98 -3.26
C ASP A 1261 14.62 -6.78 -4.23
N LYS A 1262 15.23 -7.33 -5.29
CA LYS A 1262 14.53 -8.12 -6.33
C LYS A 1262 13.88 -9.41 -5.80
N ASP A 1263 14.34 -9.91 -4.66
CA ASP A 1263 13.90 -11.16 -4.04
C ASP A 1263 12.87 -10.89 -2.93
N GLY A 1264 12.57 -9.62 -2.65
CA GLY A 1264 11.58 -9.18 -1.67
C GLY A 1264 12.13 -8.92 -0.27
N ASN A 1265 13.47 -8.87 -0.09
CA ASN A 1265 14.07 -8.58 1.21
C ASN A 1265 14.22 -7.08 1.42
N ALA A 1266 14.00 -6.62 2.66
CA ALA A 1266 14.15 -5.21 2.98
C ALA A 1266 15.62 -4.78 3.10
N ILE A 1267 15.97 -3.66 2.48
CA ILE A 1267 17.27 -3.00 2.51
C ILE A 1267 17.17 -1.75 3.40
N GLY A 1268 18.23 -1.44 4.16
CA GLY A 1268 18.40 -0.13 4.80
C GLY A 1268 17.56 0.10 6.06
N LEU A 1269 16.90 -0.93 6.58
CA LEU A 1269 16.20 -0.91 7.87
C LEU A 1269 17.15 -0.99 9.08
N PHE A 1270 18.37 -1.47 8.90
CA PHE A 1270 19.39 -1.63 9.93
C PHE A 1270 20.80 -1.60 9.34
#